data_AF-Q5FBC3-F1
#
_entry.id   AF-Q5FBC3-F1
#
_cell.length_a   1.000
_cell.length_b   1.000
_cell.length_c   1.000
_cell.angle_alpha   90.00
_cell.angle_beta   90.00
_cell.angle_gamma   90.00
#
_symmetry.space_group_name_H-M   'P 1'
#
loop_
_entity.id
_entity.type
_entity.pdbx_description
1 polymer ?
#
loop_
_entity_poly.entity_id
_entity_poly.type
_entity_poly.pdbx_seq_one_letter_code
_entity_poly.pdbx_strand_id
1 'polypeptide(L)'
;MSSTKSGSSKYSSGSSISLIMGFSRSLEKGSFGVLYAMIKGNTFPRILTILSMLIEFCQLSSFGFKHQYPWGGDAGYYLKRIMSPVSHPSDVFGYLGFTILFWIAVGLLILGFLNIWYVAYQFYRGKIANIWIIRTLRWFVSFSVAVLFIPIISLLLIGLDCEGSSEGTILRKFDNETIQCFRGANLPIAVISIILIVVFSIVAFTSSATYYEYDTNVKSRFSKPHARFDVTVLFAKFVFAFFNSLVDFVPWLTSITFFVFMVILTFGSIIVLPYNNQRLNQVRSGFYTVVLWVSFMTLVTMGINDETSPATCYITIVGVFFAFPIGFFSNMFYFKWLSSKVSDIQILNQSPSMDLKDANKKGKRNSVEKESSPTSKVTWGKQPITLGSKRQIIFPFFKKKFVMSFFVEIMARSILNNNNEGVSSSSNESIERANNLYQCGLQYFPNSDLLWMAYCNFLFTVRKDRHIGYAALEKLRRMKPSFDVRFFIYQRDKEREQIMDSDLRGPEHTGKIQDFVSYMEFKKLYYGAKRHHVKCLNYIKRFWGHLLHETVDLHRLSDLSGRIATTENKANESYERLLALNPNSVRVLRDYSQFLEEVVKDKESSYKLQKKAEAIEDIMSKSQTTDFKISDIKAIDSDEDDIEKTLQEPTAIQLAKIDADIEKSGSKSGSSKSKDDSSESSSSSKGRRGKYKEFQQSNAINKLSWLMIGTTCCCIIFLIVVLVVFRGLEVKHTNAYQGIISITDCANEAVQMGMHLNAMQAYALVAGVGNNTVEASLIEIARRRALVKRGIIIMKNIHDAIYWGEGNPVSYVGDNLSQLKARDGYDIFDIGSVIFTFDQFNRSSTLLDNKQMIELYSQPSVNMSVLVAPPGSNTTSLYTQTYNAWKAGNAFIESAMLASDVTFDELRYSVNQNPNFKFVTINAPVIMPDIYNKVQTAYIDSLVSDITGTLDAILYTWCGIFAVLFLICAVLFRPIVRKISREKIRTLVLFSLAPKDVVVKLSTKKIKMVSLDSGSERDNLFDTTDDDGRDDHLGEDDNNIQTPVGDNNNNNNNNNNNNNNNGSISSNVTKSDGEIGSDGVRSSSGSNVLNTSSPYRDRRPLMDSTSVLASTATLNNRNVRLQAKDEEITNGGGERKGSDATRTALSEDKKYGWDGKSKRNLNKKSLKSILGRLHWSYILATFLLFGFITMGIWVTFTVVFNNSQSGYTLGKSCSRSLNSRVINYYVAELYTYSQYVSTQNMVDAITELQSSHQSLPYLEEVRPLMEGSYGCWALNKSTCLPPSSMYYEEVNSGLDRVVDSLAKKAINLAYTDQAALLDSPDLQWFLALIDYIFIGLDTATFTYFDYFLEKQEWANTVLTAILSVSCVILLVVHVVLFRPFMNHLRIQHIHTLALLRLAPDDIRYMEVSDKVIDED
;
A
#
# COMPACT_ATOMS: atom_id res chain seq x y z
N MET A 1 -18.00 1.66 -51.87
CA MET A 1 -17.58 1.11 -53.17
C MET A 1 -17.69 -0.40 -53.10
N SER A 2 -18.48 -1.00 -53.98
CA SER A 2 -18.64 -2.44 -54.12
C SER A 2 -17.54 -3.03 -55.01
N SER A 3 -16.90 -4.11 -54.55
CA SER A 3 -16.31 -5.09 -55.45
C SER A 3 -16.14 -6.44 -54.74
N THR A 4 -17.11 -7.33 -54.96
CA THR A 4 -16.90 -8.76 -54.81
C THR A 4 -15.79 -9.21 -55.76
N LYS A 5 -14.86 -10.08 -55.31
CA LYS A 5 -14.12 -10.98 -56.20
C LYS A 5 -13.50 -12.16 -55.46
N SER A 6 -14.07 -13.34 -55.76
CA SER A 6 -13.39 -14.64 -55.94
C SER A 6 -12.18 -14.96 -55.06
N GLY A 7 -12.35 -15.91 -54.16
CA GLY A 7 -11.21 -16.59 -53.54
C GLY A 7 -10.45 -17.46 -54.55
N SER A 8 -9.12 -17.48 -54.45
CA SER A 8 -8.28 -18.52 -55.01
C SER A 8 -7.53 -19.21 -53.87
N SER A 9 -7.91 -20.44 -53.56
CA SER A 9 -7.25 -21.25 -52.54
C SER A 9 -5.86 -21.68 -53.00
N LYS A 10 -4.80 -21.10 -52.41
CA LYS A 10 -3.48 -21.74 -52.35
C LYS A 10 -3.08 -21.96 -50.89
N TYR A 11 -2.99 -23.24 -50.54
CA TYR A 11 -2.58 -23.75 -49.24
C TYR A 11 -1.09 -23.52 -48.94
N SER A 12 -0.77 -23.62 -47.65
CA SER A 12 0.56 -23.79 -47.03
C SER A 12 1.39 -22.52 -46.74
N SER A 13 2.02 -22.52 -45.55
CA SER A 13 2.91 -21.51 -44.93
C SER A 13 2.34 -20.17 -44.39
N GLY A 14 1.16 -19.70 -44.81
CA GLY A 14 0.68 -18.34 -44.45
C GLY A 14 -0.13 -18.16 -43.15
N SER A 15 -0.67 -19.22 -42.54
CA SER A 15 -1.72 -19.11 -41.51
C SER A 15 -1.25 -18.56 -40.16
N SER A 16 -0.02 -18.87 -39.73
CA SER A 16 0.54 -18.31 -38.50
C SER A 16 0.70 -16.79 -38.62
N ILE A 17 1.16 -16.31 -39.78
CA ILE A 17 1.37 -14.88 -40.03
C ILE A 17 0.04 -14.13 -40.16
N SER A 18 -1.02 -14.74 -40.73
CA SER A 18 -2.33 -14.09 -40.79
C SER A 18 -3.04 -14.03 -39.43
N LEU A 19 -2.90 -15.06 -38.58
CA LEU A 19 -3.32 -15.01 -37.18
C LEU A 19 -2.53 -13.95 -36.38
N ILE A 20 -1.20 -13.90 -36.54
CA ILE A 20 -0.35 -12.87 -35.92
C ILE A 20 -0.70 -11.47 -36.42
N MET A 21 -1.03 -11.28 -37.70
CA MET A 21 -1.48 -9.97 -38.23
C MET A 21 -2.90 -9.60 -37.78
N GLY A 22 -3.82 -10.57 -37.66
CA GLY A 22 -5.15 -10.35 -37.09
C GLY A 22 -5.07 -9.95 -35.62
N PHE A 23 -4.25 -10.67 -34.85
CA PHE A 23 -3.91 -10.36 -33.46
C PHE A 23 -3.21 -9.00 -33.34
N SER A 24 -2.27 -8.68 -34.24
CA SER A 24 -1.59 -7.38 -34.29
C SER A 24 -2.56 -6.22 -34.51
N ARG A 25 -3.51 -6.32 -35.47
CA ARG A 25 -4.55 -5.30 -35.68
C ARG A 25 -5.53 -5.21 -34.51
N SER A 26 -5.80 -6.33 -33.83
CA SER A 26 -6.65 -6.37 -32.64
C SER A 26 -5.97 -5.69 -31.45
N LEU A 27 -4.69 -6.01 -31.20
CA LEU A 27 -3.84 -5.33 -30.23
C LEU A 27 -3.64 -3.85 -30.56
N GLU A 28 -3.51 -3.48 -31.83
CA GLU A 28 -3.43 -2.07 -32.25
C GLU A 28 -4.70 -1.30 -31.87
N LYS A 29 -5.89 -1.86 -32.12
CA LYS A 29 -7.17 -1.26 -31.66
C LYS A 29 -7.26 -1.16 -30.13
N GLY A 30 -6.91 -2.22 -29.41
CA GLY A 30 -6.95 -2.25 -27.94
C GLY A 30 -5.97 -1.24 -27.32
N SER A 31 -4.71 -1.29 -27.74
CA SER A 31 -3.67 -0.36 -27.28
C SER A 31 -3.95 1.09 -27.65
N PHE A 32 -4.41 1.39 -28.87
CA PHE A 32 -4.84 2.75 -29.24
C PHE A 32 -6.04 3.22 -28.41
N GLY A 33 -6.97 2.33 -28.05
CA GLY A 33 -8.07 2.65 -27.11
C GLY A 33 -7.54 3.07 -25.73
N VAL A 34 -6.62 2.30 -25.15
CA VAL A 34 -5.96 2.62 -23.87
C VAL A 34 -5.22 3.96 -23.96
N LEU A 35 -4.39 4.14 -24.98
CA LEU A 35 -3.56 5.33 -25.17
C LEU A 35 -4.43 6.58 -25.38
N TYR A 36 -5.53 6.47 -26.13
CA TYR A 36 -6.50 7.56 -26.31
C TYR A 36 -7.14 7.99 -24.98
N ALA A 37 -7.58 7.02 -24.18
CA ALA A 37 -8.15 7.27 -22.85
C ALA A 37 -7.12 7.84 -21.85
N MET A 38 -5.84 7.52 -22.01
CA MET A 38 -4.76 8.08 -21.20
C MET A 38 -4.47 9.55 -21.51
N ILE A 39 -4.60 9.98 -22.77
CA ILE A 39 -4.23 11.34 -23.21
C ILE A 39 -5.35 12.36 -22.98
N LYS A 40 -6.59 12.04 -23.38
CA LYS A 40 -7.66 13.04 -23.40
C LYS A 40 -8.18 13.34 -22.00
N GLY A 41 -8.29 14.63 -21.66
CA GLY A 41 -8.75 15.09 -20.35
C GLY A 41 -7.67 15.12 -19.27
N ASN A 42 -6.44 15.49 -19.63
CA ASN A 42 -5.27 15.40 -18.75
C ASN A 42 -4.74 16.78 -18.28
N THR A 43 -5.52 17.47 -17.46
CA THR A 43 -5.06 18.66 -16.74
C THR A 43 -4.22 18.25 -15.53
N PHE A 44 -2.94 17.95 -15.72
CA PHE A 44 -2.00 17.88 -14.59
C PHE A 44 -1.95 19.25 -13.89
N PRO A 45 -2.03 19.29 -12.55
CA PRO A 45 -1.90 20.55 -11.82
C PRO A 45 -0.51 21.16 -12.10
N ARG A 46 -0.48 22.48 -12.34
CA ARG A 46 0.74 23.19 -12.78
C ARG A 46 1.95 22.90 -11.88
N ILE A 47 1.72 22.80 -10.56
CA ILE A 47 2.76 22.47 -9.57
C ILE A 47 3.48 21.15 -9.87
N LEU A 48 2.76 20.10 -10.26
CA LEU A 48 3.36 18.79 -10.57
C LEU A 48 4.14 18.83 -11.89
N THR A 49 3.70 19.66 -12.86
CA THR A 49 4.47 19.87 -14.10
C THR A 49 5.79 20.62 -13.87
N ILE A 50 5.85 21.49 -12.86
CA ILE A 50 7.07 22.18 -12.41
C ILE A 50 7.95 21.22 -11.60
N LEU A 51 7.37 20.52 -10.62
CA LEU A 51 8.08 19.54 -9.78
C LEU A 51 8.75 18.45 -10.63
N SER A 52 8.03 17.86 -11.60
CA SER A 52 8.61 16.87 -12.52
C SER A 52 9.63 17.47 -13.50
N MET A 53 9.67 18.79 -13.69
CA MET A 53 10.73 19.46 -14.46
C MET A 53 12.00 19.62 -13.61
N LEU A 54 11.85 19.99 -12.34
CA LEU A 54 12.95 20.09 -11.38
C LEU A 54 13.55 18.72 -11.06
N ILE A 55 12.73 17.67 -10.85
CA ILE A 55 13.23 16.31 -10.63
C ILE A 55 13.96 15.79 -11.87
N GLU A 56 13.41 16.01 -13.08
CA GLU A 56 14.08 15.65 -14.34
C GLU A 56 15.43 16.37 -14.51
N PHE A 57 15.55 17.61 -14.04
CA PHE A 57 16.81 18.35 -14.00
C PHE A 57 17.79 17.77 -12.96
N CYS A 58 17.35 17.51 -11.73
CA CYS A 58 18.21 16.94 -10.68
C CYS A 58 18.72 15.53 -11.05
N GLN A 59 17.87 14.67 -11.61
CA GLN A 59 18.24 13.32 -12.04
C GLN A 59 19.19 13.29 -13.24
N LEU A 60 19.13 14.28 -14.13
CA LEU A 60 20.11 14.40 -15.21
C LEU A 60 21.43 15.01 -14.70
N SER A 61 21.37 15.85 -13.67
CA SER A 61 22.56 16.43 -13.02
C SER A 61 23.31 15.42 -12.14
N SER A 62 22.60 14.52 -11.44
CA SER A 62 23.19 13.56 -10.51
C SER A 62 24.16 12.58 -11.17
N PHE A 63 23.95 12.24 -12.45
CA PHE A 63 24.92 11.46 -13.22
C PHE A 63 26.32 12.09 -13.26
N GLY A 64 26.45 13.41 -13.12
CA GLY A 64 27.76 14.06 -13.03
C GLY A 64 28.44 13.98 -11.66
N PHE A 65 27.70 13.65 -10.60
CA PHE A 65 28.19 13.64 -9.21
C PHE A 65 28.26 12.23 -8.61
N LYS A 66 28.27 11.19 -9.46
CA LYS A 66 28.48 9.81 -9.05
C LYS A 66 29.89 9.60 -8.48
N HIS A 67 30.05 8.64 -7.56
CA HIS A 67 31.30 8.36 -6.84
C HIS A 67 32.54 8.20 -7.74
N GLN A 68 32.37 7.66 -8.95
CA GLN A 68 33.43 7.43 -9.94
C GLN A 68 34.16 8.69 -10.46
N TYR A 69 33.65 9.90 -10.16
CA TYR A 69 34.27 11.16 -10.57
C TYR A 69 35.01 11.81 -9.39
N PRO A 70 36.28 12.23 -9.54
CA PRO A 70 37.13 12.74 -8.46
C PRO A 70 36.82 14.20 -8.12
N TRP A 71 35.59 14.49 -7.66
CA TRP A 71 35.23 15.79 -7.12
C TRP A 71 35.89 16.01 -5.75
N GLY A 72 36.84 16.94 -5.69
CA GLY A 72 37.67 17.18 -4.52
C GLY A 72 37.13 18.10 -3.44
N GLY A 73 37.75 18.01 -2.25
CA GLY A 73 37.45 18.77 -1.04
C GLY A 73 36.05 18.52 -0.43
N ASP A 74 35.77 19.16 0.71
CA ASP A 74 34.50 19.02 1.45
C ASP A 74 33.28 19.28 0.57
N ALA A 75 33.35 20.32 -0.28
CA ALA A 75 32.31 20.65 -1.23
C ALA A 75 32.04 19.50 -2.22
N GLY A 76 33.08 18.83 -2.71
CA GLY A 76 32.95 17.63 -3.55
C GLY A 76 32.31 16.46 -2.81
N TYR A 77 32.74 16.20 -1.56
CA TYR A 77 32.15 15.16 -0.71
C TYR A 77 30.65 15.35 -0.47
N TYR A 78 30.23 16.55 -0.04
CA TYR A 78 28.82 16.85 0.17
C TYR A 78 28.01 16.82 -1.14
N LEU A 79 28.58 17.29 -2.26
CA LEU A 79 27.89 17.30 -3.54
C LEU A 79 27.64 15.87 -4.07
N LYS A 80 28.63 14.97 -3.98
CA LYS A 80 28.45 13.53 -4.24
C LYS A 80 27.34 12.95 -3.36
N ARG A 81 27.40 13.19 -2.03
CA ARG A 81 26.47 12.64 -1.03
C ARG A 81 25.02 13.12 -1.18
N ILE A 82 24.80 14.38 -1.60
CA ILE A 82 23.45 14.94 -1.77
C ILE A 82 22.86 14.59 -3.14
N MET A 83 23.67 14.54 -4.21
CA MET A 83 23.17 14.32 -5.57
C MET A 83 23.05 12.85 -5.97
N SER A 84 23.97 11.96 -5.59
CA SER A 84 23.93 10.53 -6.01
C SER A 84 22.62 9.81 -5.63
N PRO A 85 22.07 9.97 -4.40
CA PRO A 85 20.83 9.29 -4.01
C PRO A 85 19.59 9.65 -4.84
N VAL A 86 19.62 10.77 -5.59
CA VAL A 86 18.49 11.25 -6.40
C VAL A 86 18.24 10.37 -7.63
N SER A 87 19.30 9.75 -8.18
CA SER A 87 19.19 8.73 -9.24
C SER A 87 19.39 7.30 -8.73
N HIS A 88 20.22 7.10 -7.69
CA HIS A 88 20.56 5.79 -7.16
C HIS A 88 20.26 5.71 -5.64
N PRO A 89 18.99 5.58 -5.22
CA PRO A 89 18.64 5.55 -3.79
C PRO A 89 19.28 4.36 -3.04
N SER A 90 19.63 3.29 -3.75
CA SER A 90 20.35 2.13 -3.22
C SER A 90 21.84 2.39 -2.95
N ASP A 91 22.39 3.59 -3.18
CA ASP A 91 23.75 3.96 -2.73
C ASP A 91 23.84 4.13 -1.20
N VAL A 92 22.70 4.24 -0.53
CA VAL A 92 22.60 4.52 0.92
C VAL A 92 22.29 3.27 1.75
N PHE A 93 21.98 2.13 1.11
CA PHE A 93 21.50 0.92 1.77
C PHE A 93 22.37 -0.30 1.44
N GLY A 94 22.69 -1.12 2.45
CA GLY A 94 23.29 -2.45 2.26
C GLY A 94 22.34 -3.42 1.54
N TYR A 95 22.82 -4.64 1.23
CA TYR A 95 22.10 -5.54 0.30
C TYR A 95 20.66 -5.83 0.74
N LEU A 96 20.41 -6.04 2.04
CA LEU A 96 19.06 -6.25 2.58
C LEU A 96 18.11 -5.09 2.23
N GLY A 97 18.54 -3.85 2.39
CA GLY A 97 17.75 -2.67 2.02
C GLY A 97 17.53 -2.54 0.51
N PHE A 98 18.53 -2.91 -0.30
CA PHE A 98 18.38 -3.03 -1.75
C PHE A 98 17.31 -4.06 -2.13
N THR A 99 17.31 -5.26 -1.54
CA THR A 99 16.32 -6.30 -1.86
C THR A 99 14.88 -5.88 -1.50
N ILE A 100 14.68 -5.16 -0.39
CA ILE A 100 13.37 -4.63 -0.01
C ILE A 100 12.88 -3.61 -1.05
N LEU A 101 13.72 -2.65 -1.43
CA LEU A 101 13.39 -1.65 -2.45
C LEU A 101 13.12 -2.30 -3.83
N PHE A 102 13.85 -3.37 -4.16
CA PHE A 102 13.62 -4.18 -5.36
C PHE A 102 12.23 -4.79 -5.38
N TRP A 103 11.83 -5.53 -4.34
CA TRP A 103 10.50 -6.15 -4.31
C TRP A 103 9.35 -5.14 -4.29
N ILE A 104 9.54 -3.97 -3.68
CA ILE A 104 8.59 -2.85 -3.76
C ILE A 104 8.45 -2.33 -5.19
N ALA A 105 9.57 -2.08 -5.89
CA ALA A 105 9.56 -1.61 -7.28
C ALA A 105 8.92 -2.65 -8.23
N VAL A 106 9.24 -3.93 -8.06
CA VAL A 106 8.64 -5.05 -8.79
C VAL A 106 7.12 -5.10 -8.57
N GLY A 107 6.66 -5.00 -7.32
CA GLY A 107 5.23 -4.99 -6.99
C GLY A 107 4.47 -3.82 -7.63
N LEU A 108 5.08 -2.63 -7.63
CA LEU A 108 4.53 -1.42 -8.27
C LEU A 108 4.42 -1.60 -9.79
N LEU A 109 5.47 -2.12 -10.45
CA LEU A 109 5.46 -2.41 -11.89
C LEU A 109 4.42 -3.48 -12.27
N ILE A 110 4.33 -4.59 -11.52
CA ILE A 110 3.35 -5.66 -11.78
C ILE A 110 1.92 -5.12 -11.64
N LEU A 111 1.62 -4.34 -10.59
CA LEU A 111 0.31 -3.70 -10.43
C LEU A 111 -0.01 -2.73 -11.58
N GLY A 112 0.99 -1.98 -12.05
CA GLY A 112 0.88 -1.14 -13.24
C GLY A 112 0.59 -1.91 -14.53
N PHE A 113 1.30 -3.02 -14.77
CA PHE A 113 1.06 -3.88 -15.95
C PHE A 113 -0.30 -4.60 -15.89
N LEU A 114 -0.73 -5.05 -14.71
CA LEU A 114 -2.09 -5.60 -14.52
C LEU A 114 -3.16 -4.54 -14.79
N ASN A 115 -2.93 -3.28 -14.42
CA ASN A 115 -3.83 -2.17 -14.73
C ASN A 115 -3.87 -1.88 -16.25
N ILE A 116 -2.71 -1.81 -16.92
CA ILE A 116 -2.62 -1.69 -18.39
C ILE A 116 -3.39 -2.83 -19.07
N TRP A 117 -3.18 -4.07 -18.64
CA TRP A 117 -3.81 -5.26 -19.21
C TRP A 117 -5.34 -5.26 -18.98
N TYR A 118 -5.80 -4.90 -17.78
CA TYR A 118 -7.22 -4.78 -17.46
C TYR A 118 -7.92 -3.71 -18.31
N VAL A 119 -7.31 -2.51 -18.43
CA VAL A 119 -7.89 -1.43 -19.24
C VAL A 119 -7.87 -1.81 -20.72
N ALA A 120 -6.80 -2.43 -21.22
CA ALA A 120 -6.73 -2.97 -22.58
C ALA A 120 -7.81 -4.03 -22.85
N TYR A 121 -8.04 -4.95 -21.91
CA TYR A 121 -9.08 -5.98 -22.00
C TYR A 121 -10.49 -5.39 -22.00
N GLN A 122 -10.77 -4.38 -21.17
CA GLN A 122 -12.06 -3.70 -21.16
C GLN A 122 -12.33 -2.95 -22.48
N PHE A 123 -11.35 -2.21 -22.99
CA PHE A 123 -11.45 -1.57 -24.32
C PHE A 123 -11.58 -2.59 -25.46
N TYR A 124 -10.93 -3.76 -25.36
CA TYR A 124 -11.09 -4.86 -26.30
C TYR A 124 -12.53 -5.42 -26.32
N ARG A 125 -13.18 -5.54 -25.15
CA ARG A 125 -14.61 -5.93 -25.06
C ARG A 125 -15.59 -4.77 -25.28
N GLY A 126 -15.14 -3.57 -25.66
CA GLY A 126 -16.02 -2.39 -25.80
C GLY A 126 -16.60 -1.84 -24.49
N LYS A 127 -16.41 -2.52 -23.35
CA LYS A 127 -16.91 -2.13 -22.03
C LYS A 127 -16.09 -0.94 -21.49
N ILE A 128 -16.76 0.13 -21.08
CA ILE A 128 -16.11 1.34 -20.54
C ILE A 128 -15.45 1.00 -19.19
N ALA A 129 -14.11 0.96 -19.15
CA ALA A 129 -13.34 0.78 -17.93
C ALA A 129 -13.70 1.84 -16.88
N ASN A 130 -13.65 1.48 -15.59
CA ASN A 130 -13.97 2.39 -14.50
C ASN A 130 -13.04 3.63 -14.55
N ILE A 131 -13.63 4.84 -14.49
CA ILE A 131 -12.91 6.12 -14.56
C ILE A 131 -11.76 6.18 -13.54
N TRP A 132 -11.98 5.62 -12.34
CA TRP A 132 -10.95 5.56 -11.30
C TRP A 132 -9.73 4.73 -11.73
N ILE A 133 -9.95 3.60 -12.44
CA ILE A 133 -8.89 2.72 -12.93
C ILE A 133 -8.10 3.38 -14.07
N ILE A 134 -8.78 4.09 -14.98
CA ILE A 134 -8.09 4.90 -16.01
C ILE A 134 -7.26 6.01 -15.35
N ARG A 135 -7.76 6.61 -14.27
CA ARG A 135 -7.04 7.64 -13.50
C ARG A 135 -5.80 7.08 -12.81
N THR A 136 -5.87 5.91 -12.17
CA THR A 136 -4.70 5.27 -11.55
C THR A 136 -3.67 4.82 -12.60
N LEU A 137 -4.11 4.31 -13.75
CA LEU A 137 -3.23 4.00 -14.89
C LEU A 137 -2.49 5.25 -15.37
N ARG A 138 -3.19 6.37 -15.52
CA ARG A 138 -2.60 7.65 -15.97
C ARG A 138 -1.57 8.17 -14.98
N TRP A 139 -1.85 8.10 -13.67
CA TRP A 139 -0.89 8.43 -12.61
C TRP A 139 0.33 7.50 -12.63
N PHE A 140 0.12 6.18 -12.71
CA PHE A 140 1.20 5.19 -12.79
C PHE A 140 2.16 5.49 -13.94
N VAL A 141 1.66 5.66 -15.17
CA VAL A 141 2.53 5.89 -16.34
C VAL A 141 3.19 7.27 -16.28
N SER A 142 2.47 8.32 -15.88
CA SER A 142 3.08 9.65 -15.77
C SER A 142 4.18 9.70 -14.71
N PHE A 143 3.99 9.05 -13.56
CA PHE A 143 4.96 9.03 -12.49
C PHE A 143 6.14 8.10 -12.81
N SER A 144 5.88 6.89 -13.32
CA SER A 144 6.94 5.93 -13.67
C SER A 144 7.81 6.41 -14.85
N VAL A 145 7.24 7.02 -15.89
CA VAL A 145 8.01 7.46 -17.08
C VAL A 145 8.65 8.84 -16.87
N ALA A 146 7.99 9.79 -16.19
CA ALA A 146 8.54 11.13 -16.03
C ALA A 146 9.44 11.31 -14.80
N VAL A 147 9.21 10.55 -13.71
CA VAL A 147 9.89 10.73 -12.41
C VAL A 147 10.70 9.51 -12.00
N LEU A 148 10.14 8.29 -12.03
CA LEU A 148 10.85 7.10 -11.52
C LEU A 148 11.65 6.32 -12.56
N PHE A 149 11.71 6.76 -13.82
CA PHE A 149 12.32 5.95 -14.90
C PHE A 149 13.79 5.60 -14.63
N ILE A 150 14.60 6.59 -14.22
CA ILE A 150 16.01 6.37 -13.89
C ILE A 150 16.15 5.49 -12.62
N PRO A 151 15.54 5.83 -11.46
CA PRO A 151 15.59 4.96 -10.28
C PRO A 151 15.14 3.51 -10.53
N ILE A 152 14.08 3.28 -11.31
CA ILE A 152 13.59 1.93 -11.62
C ILE A 152 14.60 1.18 -12.48
N ILE A 153 15.06 1.75 -13.60
CA ILE A 153 16.00 1.07 -14.50
C ILE A 153 17.33 0.79 -13.77
N SER A 154 17.90 1.76 -13.06
CA SER A 154 19.15 1.57 -12.33
C SER A 154 19.02 0.57 -11.18
N LEU A 155 17.87 0.51 -10.49
CA LEU A 155 17.65 -0.50 -9.46
C LEU A 155 17.56 -1.92 -10.04
N LEU A 156 16.94 -2.10 -11.20
CA LEU A 156 16.92 -3.39 -11.91
C LEU A 156 18.31 -3.77 -12.46
N LEU A 157 19.15 -2.80 -12.81
CA LEU A 157 20.50 -3.07 -13.33
C LEU A 157 21.50 -3.51 -12.25
N ILE A 158 21.35 -3.07 -10.99
CA ILE A 158 22.28 -3.44 -9.89
C ILE A 158 22.33 -4.96 -9.67
N GLY A 159 21.21 -5.68 -9.84
CA GLY A 159 21.19 -7.15 -9.73
C GLY A 159 21.97 -7.88 -10.84
N LEU A 160 22.45 -7.14 -11.86
CA LEU A 160 23.17 -7.63 -13.03
C LEU A 160 24.62 -7.14 -13.11
N ASP A 161 25.06 -6.24 -12.23
CA ASP A 161 26.42 -5.66 -12.22
C ASP A 161 27.40 -6.53 -11.44
N CYS A 162 28.23 -7.28 -12.18
CA CYS A 162 29.05 -8.36 -11.65
C CYS A 162 30.54 -8.14 -11.95
N GLU A 163 31.38 -8.25 -10.92
CA GLU A 163 32.84 -8.24 -11.04
C GLU A 163 33.38 -9.67 -10.91
N GLY A 164 34.45 -9.98 -11.66
CA GLY A 164 35.06 -11.30 -11.67
C GLY A 164 36.22 -11.38 -10.67
N SER A 165 35.98 -11.99 -9.52
CA SER A 165 37.03 -12.36 -8.55
C SER A 165 37.56 -13.77 -8.85
N SER A 166 38.73 -14.12 -8.29
CA SER A 166 39.30 -15.47 -8.37
C SER A 166 38.40 -16.56 -7.76
N GLU A 167 37.49 -16.18 -6.85
CA GLU A 167 36.56 -17.09 -6.18
C GLU A 167 35.19 -17.21 -6.90
N GLY A 168 34.96 -16.39 -7.93
CA GLY A 168 33.74 -16.38 -8.72
C GLY A 168 33.29 -14.98 -9.13
N THR A 169 32.15 -14.90 -9.81
CA THR A 169 31.50 -13.61 -10.08
C THR A 169 30.76 -13.12 -8.84
N ILE A 170 31.09 -11.92 -8.37
CA ILE A 170 30.48 -11.28 -7.21
C ILE A 170 29.75 -10.00 -7.62
N LEU A 171 28.73 -9.62 -6.85
CA LEU A 171 27.91 -8.44 -7.13
C LEU A 171 28.70 -7.17 -6.79
N ARG A 172 29.14 -6.44 -7.81
CA ARG A 172 30.21 -5.42 -7.73
C ARG A 172 30.00 -4.36 -6.65
N LYS A 173 28.75 -3.94 -6.46
CA LYS A 173 28.37 -2.92 -5.47
C LYS A 173 28.48 -3.41 -4.01
N PHE A 174 28.41 -4.72 -3.79
CA PHE A 174 28.36 -5.36 -2.48
C PHE A 174 29.55 -6.33 -2.30
N ASP A 175 30.73 -5.91 -2.78
CA ASP A 175 32.01 -6.63 -2.66
C ASP A 175 32.28 -7.05 -1.21
N ASN A 176 32.14 -6.11 -0.26
CA ASN A 176 32.25 -6.34 1.18
C ASN A 176 31.31 -7.43 1.74
N GLU A 177 30.19 -7.74 1.06
CA GLU A 177 29.23 -8.77 1.48
C GLU A 177 29.43 -10.10 0.69
N THR A 178 30.39 -10.17 -0.25
CA THR A 178 30.78 -11.37 -1.03
C THR A 178 29.65 -12.10 -1.78
N ILE A 179 28.64 -11.35 -2.23
CA ILE A 179 27.41 -11.91 -2.78
C ILE A 179 27.63 -12.46 -4.20
N GLN A 180 27.49 -13.76 -4.38
CA GLN A 180 27.67 -14.42 -5.68
C GLN A 180 26.64 -13.95 -6.73
N CYS A 181 27.13 -13.52 -7.89
CA CYS A 181 26.32 -13.25 -9.06
C CYS A 181 25.74 -14.52 -9.68
N PHE A 182 24.49 -14.45 -10.13
CA PHE A 182 23.75 -15.56 -10.75
C PHE A 182 23.67 -16.86 -9.90
N ARG A 183 23.90 -16.77 -8.59
CA ARG A 183 23.73 -17.85 -7.61
C ARG A 183 23.00 -17.34 -6.36
N GLY A 184 22.58 -18.28 -5.50
CA GLY A 184 21.92 -17.97 -4.23
C GLY A 184 20.73 -17.02 -4.39
N ALA A 185 20.65 -16.02 -3.50
CA ALA A 185 19.55 -15.06 -3.43
C ALA A 185 19.45 -14.13 -4.65
N ASN A 186 20.54 -13.89 -5.40
CA ASN A 186 20.53 -12.92 -6.51
C ASN A 186 20.04 -13.53 -7.85
N LEU A 187 20.04 -14.87 -8.00
CA LEU A 187 19.52 -15.53 -9.22
C LEU A 187 18.07 -15.11 -9.59
N PRO A 188 17.07 -15.14 -8.69
CA PRO A 188 15.71 -14.68 -9.03
C PRO A 188 15.64 -13.18 -9.33
N ILE A 189 16.45 -12.36 -8.64
CA ILE A 189 16.54 -10.91 -8.84
C ILE A 189 17.03 -10.62 -10.27
N ALA A 190 18.10 -11.27 -10.71
CA ALA A 190 18.64 -11.12 -12.06
C ALA A 190 17.63 -11.51 -13.16
N VAL A 191 16.97 -12.67 -13.04
CA VAL A 191 15.98 -13.15 -14.03
C VAL A 191 14.78 -12.19 -14.14
N ILE A 192 14.24 -11.76 -13.00
CA ILE A 192 13.11 -10.81 -12.95
C ILE A 192 13.52 -9.45 -13.53
N SER A 193 14.75 -9.00 -13.25
CA SER A 193 15.29 -7.73 -13.76
C SER A 193 15.33 -7.68 -15.28
N ILE A 194 15.86 -8.72 -15.93
CA ILE A 194 15.94 -8.80 -17.40
C ILE A 194 14.55 -8.69 -18.04
N ILE A 195 13.57 -9.45 -17.52
CA ILE A 195 12.19 -9.43 -18.02
C ILE A 195 11.55 -8.04 -17.83
N LEU A 196 11.69 -7.45 -16.65
CA LEU A 196 11.10 -6.15 -16.34
C LEU A 196 11.75 -5.01 -17.11
N ILE A 197 13.08 -5.00 -17.30
CA ILE A 197 13.77 -3.98 -18.12
C ILE A 197 13.19 -3.96 -19.54
N VAL A 198 13.00 -5.13 -20.16
CA VAL A 198 12.44 -5.21 -21.52
C VAL A 198 10.98 -4.72 -21.56
N VAL A 199 10.11 -5.25 -20.69
CA VAL A 199 8.68 -4.91 -20.71
C VAL A 199 8.42 -3.45 -20.31
N PHE A 200 9.10 -2.96 -19.26
CA PHE A 200 8.98 -1.58 -18.80
C PHE A 200 9.49 -0.58 -19.86
N SER A 201 10.61 -0.88 -20.52
CA SER A 201 11.13 -0.02 -21.60
C SER A 201 10.14 0.07 -22.76
N ILE A 202 9.56 -1.06 -23.21
CA ILE A 202 8.55 -1.06 -24.28
C ILE A 202 7.35 -0.17 -23.92
N VAL A 203 6.83 -0.29 -22.68
CA VAL A 203 5.72 0.53 -22.19
C VAL A 203 6.11 2.01 -22.10
N ALA A 204 7.30 2.32 -21.57
CA ALA A 204 7.79 3.69 -21.43
C ALA A 204 8.01 4.38 -22.79
N PHE A 205 8.65 3.71 -23.76
CA PHE A 205 8.84 4.25 -25.11
C PHE A 205 7.50 4.40 -25.86
N THR A 206 6.60 3.42 -25.77
CA THR A 206 5.27 3.50 -26.41
C THR A 206 4.44 4.64 -25.82
N SER A 207 4.47 4.82 -24.49
CA SER A 207 3.82 5.95 -23.83
C SER A 207 4.47 7.27 -24.24
N SER A 208 5.80 7.41 -24.16
CA SER A 208 6.48 8.66 -24.51
C SER A 208 6.25 9.07 -25.96
N ALA A 209 6.12 8.12 -26.91
CA ALA A 209 5.85 8.42 -28.31
C ALA A 209 4.41 8.92 -28.57
N THR A 210 3.47 8.64 -27.66
CA THR A 210 2.03 8.90 -27.87
C THR A 210 1.47 9.95 -26.91
N TYR A 211 2.07 10.16 -25.74
CA TYR A 211 1.55 10.98 -24.66
C TYR A 211 1.76 12.49 -24.85
N TYR A 212 1.19 13.04 -25.94
CA TYR A 212 1.17 14.45 -26.25
C TYR A 212 -0.22 14.93 -26.67
N GLU A 213 -0.45 16.22 -26.46
CA GLU A 213 -1.66 16.94 -26.82
C GLU A 213 -1.33 17.89 -27.98
N TYR A 214 -1.94 17.72 -29.14
CA TYR A 214 -1.61 18.55 -30.32
C TYR A 214 -2.30 19.91 -30.34
N ASP A 215 -3.21 20.19 -29.40
CA ASP A 215 -4.03 21.41 -29.44
C ASP A 215 -3.18 22.65 -29.11
N THR A 216 -2.95 23.48 -30.14
CA THR A 216 -2.16 24.72 -30.06
C THR A 216 -2.77 25.75 -29.13
N ASN A 217 -4.07 25.65 -28.82
CA ASN A 217 -4.75 26.57 -27.90
C ASN A 217 -4.52 26.20 -26.42
N VAL A 218 -4.14 24.96 -26.12
CA VAL A 218 -3.95 24.48 -24.74
C VAL A 218 -2.52 24.80 -24.28
N LYS A 219 -2.37 25.52 -23.16
CA LYS A 219 -1.06 25.95 -22.63
C LYS A 219 -0.41 24.93 -21.67
N SER A 220 -0.77 23.64 -21.77
CA SER A 220 -0.31 22.55 -20.91
C SER A 220 1.13 22.10 -21.23
N ARG A 221 1.81 21.40 -20.31
CA ARG A 221 3.13 20.75 -20.57
C ARG A 221 3.03 19.69 -21.68
N PHE A 222 1.85 19.16 -21.95
CA PHE A 222 1.62 18.15 -22.99
C PHE A 222 1.34 18.76 -24.36
N SER A 223 1.11 20.08 -24.46
CA SER A 223 0.87 20.77 -25.73
C SER A 223 2.14 20.82 -26.59
N LYS A 224 2.20 19.92 -27.58
CA LYS A 224 3.35 19.67 -28.46
C LYS A 224 2.86 19.30 -29.87
N PRO A 225 3.59 19.63 -30.94
CA PRO A 225 3.24 19.15 -32.29
C PRO A 225 3.47 17.64 -32.44
N HIS A 226 4.48 17.10 -31.73
CA HIS A 226 4.93 15.71 -31.80
C HIS A 226 5.80 15.37 -30.58
N ALA A 227 5.75 14.13 -30.09
CA ALA A 227 6.55 13.70 -28.93
C ALA A 227 7.96 13.16 -29.27
N ARG A 228 8.38 13.17 -30.54
CA ARG A 228 9.64 12.56 -31.00
C ARG A 228 10.90 13.02 -30.21
N PHE A 229 10.95 14.27 -29.76
CA PHE A 229 12.05 14.76 -28.92
C PHE A 229 12.04 14.16 -27.50
N ASP A 230 10.87 13.94 -26.90
CA ASP A 230 10.77 13.29 -25.58
C ASP A 230 11.24 11.82 -25.66
N VAL A 231 10.97 11.14 -26.78
CA VAL A 231 11.48 9.79 -27.06
C VAL A 231 13.02 9.80 -27.13
N THR A 232 13.64 10.81 -27.75
CA THR A 232 15.11 10.99 -27.73
C THR A 232 15.64 11.25 -26.33
N VAL A 233 14.94 12.06 -25.51
CA VAL A 233 15.29 12.30 -24.11
C VAL A 233 15.18 11.01 -23.29
N LEU A 234 14.14 10.21 -23.48
CA LEU A 234 13.96 8.92 -22.80
C LEU A 234 15.05 7.92 -23.21
N PHE A 235 15.42 7.90 -24.49
CA PHE A 235 16.52 7.09 -25.00
C PHE A 235 17.86 7.49 -24.36
N ALA A 236 18.16 8.79 -24.28
CA ALA A 236 19.35 9.28 -23.60
C ALA A 236 19.36 8.89 -22.10
N LYS A 237 18.23 9.01 -21.39
CA LYS A 237 18.10 8.54 -19.99
C LYS A 237 18.34 7.04 -19.85
N PHE A 238 17.84 6.22 -20.78
CA PHE A 238 18.06 4.78 -20.80
C PHE A 238 19.54 4.44 -21.00
N VAL A 239 20.21 5.11 -21.95
CA VAL A 239 21.66 4.98 -22.17
C VAL A 239 22.45 5.42 -20.94
N PHE A 240 22.12 6.55 -20.31
CA PHE A 240 22.79 7.03 -19.10
C PHE A 240 22.65 6.08 -17.93
N ALA A 241 21.46 5.51 -17.72
CA ALA A 241 21.22 4.52 -16.67
C ALA A 241 21.99 3.21 -16.94
N PHE A 242 22.08 2.75 -18.19
CA PHE A 242 22.82 1.54 -18.56
C PHE A 242 24.34 1.72 -18.45
N PHE A 243 24.88 2.82 -18.98
CA PHE A 243 26.31 3.11 -18.95
C PHE A 243 26.80 3.39 -17.52
N ASN A 244 26.08 4.24 -16.75
CA ASN A 244 26.38 4.48 -15.33
C ASN A 244 25.75 3.42 -14.40
N SER A 245 25.75 2.15 -14.79
CA SER A 245 25.43 1.02 -13.90
C SER A 245 26.09 -0.29 -14.33
N LEU A 246 26.51 -0.42 -15.60
CA LEU A 246 27.26 -1.60 -16.09
C LEU A 246 28.65 -1.25 -16.64
N VAL A 247 28.97 0.03 -16.83
CA VAL A 247 30.24 0.51 -17.42
C VAL A 247 30.94 1.53 -16.52
N ASP A 248 30.66 1.45 -15.21
CA ASP A 248 31.24 2.34 -14.19
C ASP A 248 32.77 2.20 -14.08
N PHE A 249 33.34 1.08 -14.53
CA PHE A 249 34.78 0.84 -14.57
C PHE A 249 35.53 1.69 -15.61
N VAL A 250 34.84 2.36 -16.54
CA VAL A 250 35.45 3.28 -17.52
C VAL A 250 34.90 4.71 -17.37
N PRO A 251 35.34 5.47 -16.34
CA PRO A 251 34.80 6.80 -16.04
C PRO A 251 35.01 7.82 -17.19
N TRP A 252 36.04 7.62 -18.02
CA TRP A 252 36.22 8.41 -19.25
C TRP A 252 35.10 8.17 -20.27
N LEU A 253 34.66 6.92 -20.48
CA LEU A 253 33.62 6.58 -21.45
C LEU A 253 32.25 7.09 -20.98
N THR A 254 31.95 6.95 -19.69
CA THR A 254 30.70 7.48 -19.09
C THR A 254 30.67 9.01 -19.14
N SER A 255 31.79 9.70 -18.86
CA SER A 255 31.87 11.17 -18.96
C SER A 255 31.75 11.67 -20.41
N ILE A 256 32.45 11.05 -21.37
CA ILE A 256 32.37 11.42 -22.80
C ILE A 256 30.95 11.19 -23.34
N THR A 257 30.33 10.04 -23.04
CA THR A 257 28.95 9.77 -23.50
C THR A 257 27.94 10.72 -22.83
N PHE A 258 28.10 11.02 -21.55
CA PHE A 258 27.28 12.02 -20.86
C PHE A 258 27.38 13.40 -21.54
N PHE A 259 28.59 13.87 -21.84
CA PHE A 259 28.80 15.12 -22.57
C PHE A 259 28.17 15.10 -23.97
N VAL A 260 28.46 14.08 -24.80
CA VAL A 260 27.96 13.98 -26.19
C VAL A 260 26.43 13.96 -26.25
N PHE A 261 25.76 13.16 -25.44
CA PHE A 261 24.30 13.15 -25.41
C PHE A 261 23.73 14.46 -24.86
N MET A 262 24.37 15.11 -23.89
CA MET A 262 23.94 16.42 -23.41
C MET A 262 24.12 17.54 -24.46
N VAL A 263 25.14 17.48 -25.33
CA VAL A 263 25.26 18.35 -26.51
C VAL A 263 24.10 18.11 -27.47
N ILE A 264 23.74 16.86 -27.75
CA ILE A 264 22.60 16.51 -28.62
C ILE A 264 21.27 17.01 -28.02
N LEU A 265 21.05 16.83 -26.71
CA LEU A 265 19.81 17.26 -26.05
C LEU A 265 19.69 18.78 -25.91
N THR A 266 20.77 19.49 -25.58
CA THR A 266 20.78 20.97 -25.54
C THR A 266 20.48 21.56 -26.92
N PHE A 267 21.26 21.18 -27.93
CA PHE A 267 21.11 21.65 -29.31
C PHE A 267 19.73 21.29 -29.88
N GLY A 268 19.27 20.06 -29.64
CA GLY A 268 17.92 19.62 -29.99
C GLY A 268 16.83 20.44 -29.29
N SER A 269 16.98 20.78 -28.01
CA SER A 269 16.00 21.61 -27.29
C SER A 269 15.92 23.05 -27.81
N ILE A 270 17.05 23.60 -28.27
CA ILE A 270 17.14 24.94 -28.87
C ILE A 270 16.50 24.96 -30.26
N ILE A 271 16.74 23.93 -31.09
CA ILE A 271 16.30 23.90 -32.49
C ILE A 271 14.88 23.36 -32.68
N VAL A 272 14.50 22.28 -32.00
CA VAL A 272 13.22 21.58 -32.22
C VAL A 272 12.03 22.33 -31.59
N LEU A 273 12.28 23.16 -30.57
CA LEU A 273 11.25 23.96 -29.87
C LEU A 273 10.00 23.13 -29.53
N PRO A 274 10.15 21.99 -28.82
CA PRO A 274 9.17 20.91 -28.81
C PRO A 274 7.85 21.22 -28.09
N TYR A 275 7.77 22.29 -27.29
CA TYR A 275 6.54 22.72 -26.62
C TYR A 275 5.90 23.89 -27.37
N ASN A 276 4.57 23.93 -27.43
CA ASN A 276 3.84 25.06 -28.03
C ASN A 276 4.00 26.35 -27.20
N ASN A 277 4.23 26.24 -25.89
CA ASN A 277 4.51 27.39 -25.02
C ASN A 277 5.99 27.76 -25.05
N GLN A 278 6.31 28.92 -25.65
CA GLN A 278 7.69 29.37 -25.83
C GLN A 278 8.45 29.61 -24.52
N ARG A 279 7.79 30.03 -23.43
CA ARG A 279 8.45 30.18 -22.12
C ARG A 279 8.93 28.83 -21.57
N LEU A 280 8.20 27.75 -21.85
CA LEU A 280 8.56 26.41 -21.41
C LEU A 280 9.76 25.86 -22.21
N ASN A 281 9.86 26.17 -23.51
CA ASN A 281 11.06 25.88 -24.30
C ASN A 281 12.30 26.59 -23.74
N GLN A 282 12.18 27.88 -23.39
CA GLN A 282 13.26 28.69 -22.84
C GLN A 282 13.75 28.15 -21.47
N VAL A 283 12.83 27.81 -20.56
CA VAL A 283 13.21 27.22 -19.25
C VAL A 283 13.83 25.84 -19.41
N ARG A 284 13.31 24.98 -20.31
CA ARG A 284 13.86 23.63 -20.53
C ARG A 284 15.25 23.66 -21.16
N SER A 285 15.47 24.54 -22.13
CA SER A 285 16.80 24.75 -22.72
C SER A 285 17.79 25.34 -21.71
N GLY A 286 17.37 26.29 -20.87
CA GLY A 286 18.15 26.76 -19.72
C GLY A 286 18.63 25.62 -18.82
N PHE A 287 17.73 24.74 -18.36
CA PHE A 287 18.10 23.57 -17.55
C PHE A 287 19.03 22.59 -18.28
N TYR A 288 18.80 22.32 -19.57
CA TYR A 288 19.71 21.45 -20.31
C TYR A 288 21.11 22.07 -20.47
N THR A 289 21.23 23.38 -20.65
CA THR A 289 22.54 24.05 -20.72
C THR A 289 23.26 24.02 -19.37
N VAL A 290 22.55 24.06 -18.24
CA VAL A 290 23.14 23.80 -16.92
C VAL A 290 23.68 22.37 -16.82
N VAL A 291 22.92 21.36 -17.23
CA VAL A 291 23.39 19.96 -17.19
C VAL A 291 24.57 19.74 -18.16
N LEU A 292 24.60 20.43 -19.30
CA LEU A 292 25.75 20.45 -20.21
C LEU A 292 26.99 21.10 -19.58
N TRP A 293 26.83 22.15 -18.78
CA TRP A 293 27.93 22.73 -18.02
C TRP A 293 28.47 21.74 -16.98
N VAL A 294 27.58 21.03 -16.26
CA VAL A 294 27.98 19.96 -15.34
C VAL A 294 28.71 18.84 -16.10
N SER A 295 28.21 18.36 -17.25
CA SER A 295 28.87 17.31 -18.02
C SER A 295 30.18 17.74 -18.70
N PHE A 296 30.40 19.04 -18.89
CA PHE A 296 31.71 19.58 -19.27
C PHE A 296 32.66 19.64 -18.07
N MET A 297 32.19 20.07 -16.90
CA MET A 297 33.00 20.12 -15.69
C MET A 297 33.37 18.72 -15.16
N THR A 298 32.58 17.68 -15.42
CA THR A 298 33.00 16.29 -15.13
C THR A 298 34.17 15.85 -16.00
N LEU A 299 34.18 16.19 -17.28
CA LEU A 299 35.34 15.94 -18.17
C LEU A 299 36.59 16.70 -17.69
N VAL A 300 36.44 17.97 -17.28
CA VAL A 300 37.55 18.76 -16.72
C VAL A 300 38.07 18.16 -15.40
N THR A 301 37.16 17.73 -14.51
CA THR A 301 37.52 17.09 -13.23
C THR A 301 38.24 15.75 -13.45
N MET A 302 37.78 14.95 -14.41
CA MET A 302 38.47 13.72 -14.85
C MET A 302 39.86 13.99 -15.48
N GLY A 303 40.04 15.14 -16.13
CA GLY A 303 41.32 15.54 -16.72
C GLY A 303 42.33 16.09 -15.71
N ILE A 304 41.87 16.72 -14.63
CA ILE A 304 42.72 17.23 -13.54
C ILE A 304 43.07 16.11 -12.55
N ASN A 305 42.10 15.25 -12.22
CA ASN A 305 42.25 14.07 -11.36
C ASN A 305 42.91 14.36 -9.98
N ASP A 306 42.50 15.47 -9.34
CA ASP A 306 42.95 15.89 -8.00
C ASP A 306 41.76 15.96 -7.05
N GLU A 307 41.72 15.06 -6.06
CA GLU A 307 40.67 15.00 -5.03
C GLU A 307 40.91 15.97 -3.86
N THR A 308 42.06 16.63 -3.78
CA THR A 308 42.34 17.60 -2.71
C THR A 308 41.78 18.99 -3.02
N SER A 309 41.70 19.36 -4.30
CA SER A 309 41.30 20.69 -4.74
C SER A 309 39.77 20.84 -4.88
N PRO A 310 39.11 21.73 -4.12
CA PRO A 310 37.69 22.03 -4.31
C PRO A 310 37.42 22.96 -5.50
N ALA A 311 38.45 23.36 -6.26
CA ALA A 311 38.34 24.39 -7.31
C ALA A 311 37.34 24.02 -8.41
N THR A 312 37.35 22.77 -8.90
CA THR A 312 36.40 22.30 -9.92
C THR A 312 34.96 22.34 -9.43
N CYS A 313 34.73 22.00 -8.16
CA CYS A 313 33.42 22.05 -7.51
C CYS A 313 32.89 23.50 -7.44
N TYR A 314 33.71 24.45 -6.97
CA TYR A 314 33.33 25.87 -6.92
C TYR A 314 33.05 26.46 -8.31
N ILE A 315 33.91 26.18 -9.31
CA ILE A 315 33.70 26.61 -10.70
C ILE A 315 32.40 26.03 -11.26
N THR A 316 32.07 24.78 -10.93
CA THR A 316 30.81 24.15 -11.33
C THR A 316 29.61 24.89 -10.74
N ILE A 317 29.60 25.11 -9.43
CA ILE A 317 28.51 25.81 -8.71
C ILE A 317 28.31 27.25 -9.24
N VAL A 318 29.39 28.01 -9.42
CA VAL A 318 29.30 29.38 -9.96
C VAL A 318 28.82 29.38 -11.41
N GLY A 319 29.34 28.46 -12.24
CA GLY A 319 28.98 28.38 -13.66
C GLY A 319 27.53 27.94 -13.91
N VAL A 320 26.90 27.17 -13.00
CA VAL A 320 25.46 26.83 -13.05
C VAL A 320 24.59 28.09 -13.15
N PHE A 321 24.93 29.16 -12.42
CA PHE A 321 24.19 30.42 -12.42
C PHE A 321 24.23 31.13 -13.79
N PHE A 322 25.35 31.05 -14.51
CA PHE A 322 25.51 31.64 -15.84
C PHE A 322 25.02 30.74 -16.97
N ALA A 323 25.13 29.42 -16.83
CA ALA A 323 24.70 28.44 -17.83
C ALA A 323 23.18 28.48 -18.09
N PHE A 324 22.36 28.72 -17.07
CA PHE A 324 20.91 28.80 -17.24
C PHE A 324 20.46 29.98 -18.14
N PRO A 325 20.88 31.24 -17.90
CA PRO A 325 20.67 32.36 -18.81
C PRO A 325 21.17 32.08 -20.24
N ILE A 326 22.34 31.45 -20.42
CA ILE A 326 22.89 31.17 -21.75
C ILE A 326 21.95 30.27 -22.56
N GLY A 327 21.45 29.17 -21.97
CA GLY A 327 20.48 28.30 -22.63
C GLY A 327 19.14 28.99 -22.93
N PHE A 328 18.62 29.69 -21.91
CA PHE A 328 17.36 30.43 -21.99
C PHE A 328 17.36 31.48 -23.10
N PHE A 329 18.40 32.30 -23.18
CA PHE A 329 18.54 33.33 -24.20
C PHE A 329 18.90 32.75 -25.57
N SER A 330 19.70 31.69 -25.66
CA SER A 330 20.00 31.03 -26.93
C SER A 330 18.73 30.53 -27.64
N ASN A 331 17.82 29.92 -26.88
CA ASN A 331 16.50 29.51 -27.39
C ASN A 331 15.65 30.71 -27.83
N MET A 332 15.67 31.81 -27.06
CA MET A 332 14.98 33.05 -27.42
C MET A 332 15.54 33.68 -28.71
N PHE A 333 16.87 33.75 -28.87
CA PHE A 333 17.52 34.29 -30.06
C PHE A 333 17.26 33.42 -31.29
N TYR A 334 17.35 32.09 -31.16
CA TYR A 334 17.04 31.17 -32.25
C TYR A 334 15.58 31.29 -32.73
N PHE A 335 14.62 31.37 -31.79
CA PHE A 335 13.22 31.60 -32.12
C PHE A 335 13.02 32.95 -32.85
N LYS A 336 13.58 34.04 -32.31
CA LYS A 336 13.52 35.38 -32.96
C LYS A 336 14.16 35.39 -34.35
N TRP A 337 15.29 34.72 -34.54
CA TRP A 337 15.96 34.59 -35.84
C TRP A 337 15.10 33.83 -36.86
N LEU A 338 14.48 32.72 -36.44
CA LEU A 338 13.60 31.94 -37.31
C LEU A 338 12.33 32.74 -37.67
N SER A 339 11.73 33.44 -36.71
CA SER A 339 10.62 34.38 -36.93
C SER A 339 11.00 35.51 -37.89
N SER A 340 12.21 36.07 -37.78
CA SER A 340 12.72 37.10 -38.69
C SER A 340 12.94 36.60 -40.12
N LYS A 341 12.92 35.29 -40.37
CA LYS A 341 12.88 34.74 -41.74
C LYS A 341 11.47 34.60 -42.29
N VAL A 342 10.45 34.55 -41.44
CA VAL A 342 9.05 34.55 -41.88
C VAL A 342 8.64 35.90 -42.48
N SER A 343 9.24 37.03 -42.05
CA SER A 343 9.02 38.34 -42.69
C SER A 343 9.59 38.44 -44.11
N ASP A 344 10.52 37.56 -44.50
CA ASP A 344 11.07 37.49 -45.86
C ASP A 344 10.09 36.79 -46.85
N ILE A 345 8.88 36.40 -46.42
CA ILE A 345 7.83 35.83 -47.29
C ILE A 345 7.23 36.96 -48.15
N GLN A 346 7.92 37.29 -49.23
CA GLN A 346 7.36 38.08 -50.31
C GLN A 346 6.33 37.23 -51.07
N ILE A 347 5.04 37.47 -50.80
CA ILE A 347 3.97 37.06 -51.70
C ILE A 347 4.21 37.80 -53.01
N LEU A 348 4.46 37.05 -54.09
CA LEU A 348 4.66 37.57 -55.44
C LEU A 348 3.32 38.10 -55.98
N ASN A 349 2.89 39.25 -55.47
CA ASN A 349 1.84 40.06 -56.05
C ASN A 349 2.33 40.49 -57.43
N GLN A 350 1.67 39.96 -58.47
CA GLN A 350 1.90 40.38 -59.83
C GLN A 350 1.69 41.89 -59.94
N SER A 351 2.64 42.55 -60.62
CA SER A 351 2.51 43.84 -61.30
C SER A 351 1.81 44.96 -60.49
N PRO A 352 2.55 45.98 -60.01
CA PRO A 352 1.91 47.28 -59.89
C PRO A 352 1.43 47.68 -61.29
N SER A 353 0.14 47.94 -61.45
CA SER A 353 -0.32 48.76 -62.57
C SER A 353 0.33 50.13 -62.41
N MET A 354 1.20 50.48 -63.34
CA MET A 354 1.53 51.88 -63.59
C MET A 354 0.25 52.68 -63.81
N ASP A 355 0.38 53.99 -63.59
CA ASP A 355 -0.57 55.02 -64.00
C ASP A 355 -1.91 55.05 -63.23
N LEU A 356 -1.90 55.79 -62.12
CA LEU A 356 -2.78 56.96 -62.02
C LEU A 356 -2.26 57.98 -61.00
N LYS A 357 -1.60 59.04 -61.49
CA LYS A 357 -1.47 60.34 -60.83
C LYS A 357 -0.87 61.35 -61.80
N ASP A 358 -1.76 62.02 -62.52
CA ASP A 358 -1.58 63.46 -62.63
C ASP A 358 -2.06 64.13 -61.33
N ALA A 359 -1.58 65.35 -61.10
CA ALA A 359 -1.53 65.97 -59.80
C ALA A 359 -2.90 66.30 -59.14
N ASN A 360 -2.92 66.12 -57.82
CA ASN A 360 -3.48 67.06 -56.82
C ASN A 360 -5.01 67.21 -56.62
N LYS A 361 -5.31 67.58 -55.35
CA LYS A 361 -6.46 68.35 -54.85
C LYS A 361 -7.88 67.73 -54.88
N LYS A 362 -8.45 67.66 -53.66
CA LYS A 362 -9.83 68.02 -53.26
C LYS A 362 -10.98 67.20 -53.91
N GLY A 363 -11.98 66.68 -53.20
CA GLY A 363 -12.35 66.78 -51.79
C GLY A 363 -13.82 67.16 -51.59
N LYS A 364 -14.44 66.61 -50.53
CA LYS A 364 -15.73 66.99 -49.92
C LYS A 364 -17.08 66.66 -50.62
N ARG A 365 -17.97 66.14 -49.75
CA ARG A 365 -19.44 66.37 -49.62
C ARG A 365 -20.44 65.50 -50.41
N ASN A 366 -21.02 64.55 -49.65
CA ASN A 366 -22.44 64.41 -49.30
C ASN A 366 -23.52 65.02 -50.21
N SER A 367 -24.49 64.20 -50.63
CA SER A 367 -25.94 64.53 -50.62
C SER A 367 -26.82 63.33 -51.04
N VAL A 368 -27.96 63.11 -50.35
CA VAL A 368 -29.14 62.27 -50.75
C VAL A 368 -28.85 60.76 -51.02
N GLU A 369 -29.79 59.79 -50.97
CA GLU A 369 -31.25 59.78 -50.81
C GLU A 369 -31.75 58.48 -50.09
N LYS A 370 -33.07 58.32 -49.92
CA LYS A 370 -33.75 57.20 -49.22
C LYS A 370 -33.83 55.95 -50.10
N GLU A 371 -33.71 54.75 -49.51
CA GLU A 371 -34.65 53.62 -49.78
C GLU A 371 -34.48 52.45 -48.80
N SER A 372 -35.47 51.54 -48.80
CA SER A 372 -35.72 50.54 -47.75
C SER A 372 -35.64 49.08 -48.23
N SER A 373 -35.00 48.21 -47.43
CA SER A 373 -34.96 46.74 -47.55
C SER A 373 -34.22 46.15 -48.79
N PRO A 374 -33.85 44.85 -48.82
CA PRO A 374 -33.69 43.86 -47.75
C PRO A 374 -32.24 43.26 -47.68
N THR A 375 -31.98 42.39 -46.70
CA THR A 375 -30.98 41.28 -46.74
C THR A 375 -29.75 41.41 -47.67
N SER A 376 -28.79 42.30 -47.35
CA SER A 376 -27.57 42.45 -48.15
C SER A 376 -26.55 41.34 -47.91
N LYS A 377 -26.56 40.34 -48.80
CA LYS A 377 -25.52 39.32 -49.02
C LYS A 377 -24.10 39.90 -48.85
N VAL A 378 -23.30 39.32 -47.95
CA VAL A 378 -21.83 39.42 -48.06
C VAL A 378 -21.42 38.57 -49.27
N THR A 379 -21.18 39.21 -50.40
CA THR A 379 -20.69 38.56 -51.61
C THR A 379 -19.28 38.04 -51.40
N TRP A 380 -19.11 36.71 -51.45
CA TRP A 380 -17.81 36.04 -51.44
C TRP A 380 -17.03 36.27 -52.75
N GLY A 381 -16.56 37.51 -52.92
CA GLY A 381 -15.87 38.02 -54.10
C GLY A 381 -14.35 37.93 -54.01
N LYS A 382 -13.80 36.73 -53.78
CA LYS A 382 -12.41 36.35 -54.09
C LYS A 382 -12.28 34.83 -53.95
N GLN A 383 -11.94 34.14 -55.03
CA GLN A 383 -11.87 32.67 -55.07
C GLN A 383 -10.84 32.16 -54.04
N PRO A 384 -11.20 31.20 -53.17
CA PRO A 384 -10.22 30.58 -52.28
C PRO A 384 -9.20 29.78 -53.10
N ILE A 385 -7.92 29.92 -52.76
CA ILE A 385 -6.79 29.29 -53.46
C ILE A 385 -6.95 27.76 -53.39
N THR A 386 -7.33 27.15 -54.52
CA THR A 386 -7.52 25.70 -54.61
C THR A 386 -6.19 24.96 -54.72
N LEU A 387 -6.15 23.79 -54.09
CA LEU A 387 -4.96 22.95 -53.96
C LEU A 387 -4.55 22.34 -55.33
N GLY A 388 -3.81 23.10 -56.14
CA GLY A 388 -3.34 22.65 -57.46
C GLY A 388 -3.06 23.74 -58.51
N SER A 389 -3.37 25.02 -58.25
CA SER A 389 -3.10 26.11 -59.20
C SER A 389 -1.61 26.46 -59.30
N LYS A 390 -1.11 26.70 -60.53
CA LYS A 390 0.32 26.77 -60.91
C LYS A 390 1.16 27.97 -60.37
N ARG A 391 0.74 28.67 -59.30
CA ARG A 391 1.57 29.70 -58.67
C ARG A 391 2.49 29.08 -57.61
N GLN A 392 3.76 28.88 -57.95
CA GLN A 392 4.79 28.49 -56.99
C GLN A 392 5.03 29.64 -56.01
N ILE A 393 4.72 29.44 -54.73
CA ILE A 393 5.14 30.34 -53.66
C ILE A 393 6.61 30.00 -53.37
N ILE A 394 7.52 30.72 -54.02
CA ILE A 394 8.96 30.49 -53.86
C ILE A 394 9.42 31.15 -52.57
N PHE A 395 9.80 30.35 -51.57
CA PHE A 395 10.45 30.85 -50.37
C PHE A 395 11.95 30.52 -50.40
N PRO A 396 12.85 31.51 -50.62
CA PRO A 396 14.28 31.25 -50.83
C PRO A 396 14.97 30.50 -49.69
N PHE A 397 14.45 30.64 -48.45
CA PHE A 397 14.94 29.91 -47.29
C PHE A 397 14.79 28.39 -47.46
N PHE A 398 13.64 27.88 -47.93
CA PHE A 398 13.39 26.44 -48.11
C PHE A 398 14.22 25.78 -49.22
N LYS A 399 14.88 26.56 -50.09
CA LYS A 399 15.87 26.03 -51.05
C LYS A 399 17.21 25.65 -50.42
N LYS A 400 17.49 26.04 -49.15
CA LYS A 400 18.76 25.76 -48.48
C LYS A 400 18.82 24.31 -48.01
N LYS A 401 19.95 23.63 -48.26
CA LYS A 401 20.19 22.19 -47.99
C LYS A 401 19.93 21.75 -46.53
N PHE A 402 20.01 22.66 -45.57
CA PHE A 402 19.87 22.38 -44.13
C PHE A 402 18.48 22.72 -43.55
N VAL A 403 17.47 22.96 -44.37
CA VAL A 403 16.08 23.18 -43.91
C VAL A 403 15.38 21.85 -43.67
N MET A 404 14.77 21.72 -42.48
CA MET A 404 13.96 20.56 -42.09
C MET A 404 12.47 20.89 -42.16
N SER A 405 11.62 19.89 -42.46
CA SER A 405 10.18 20.11 -42.67
C SER A 405 9.43 20.61 -41.44
N PHE A 406 9.92 20.33 -40.22
CA PHE A 406 9.31 20.82 -38.98
C PHE A 406 9.48 22.33 -38.77
N PHE A 407 10.44 22.99 -39.45
CA PHE A 407 10.59 24.46 -39.35
C PHE A 407 9.34 25.21 -39.83
N VAL A 408 8.59 24.65 -40.79
CA VAL A 408 7.33 25.22 -41.30
C VAL A 408 6.31 25.39 -40.17
N GLU A 409 6.23 24.41 -39.27
CA GLU A 409 5.28 24.40 -38.15
C GLU A 409 5.68 25.42 -37.08
N ILE A 410 6.97 25.49 -36.72
CA ILE A 410 7.49 26.50 -35.78
C ILE A 410 7.28 27.93 -36.33
N MET A 411 7.55 28.13 -37.63
CA MET A 411 7.30 29.41 -38.31
C MET A 411 5.81 29.78 -38.29
N ALA A 412 4.91 28.82 -38.52
CA ALA A 412 3.47 29.04 -38.44
C ALA A 412 2.99 29.44 -37.02
N ARG A 413 3.56 28.86 -35.95
CA ARG A 413 3.30 29.32 -34.57
C ARG A 413 3.63 30.80 -34.38
N SER A 414 4.75 31.26 -34.95
CA SER A 414 5.15 32.66 -34.85
C SER A 414 4.18 33.61 -35.56
N ILE A 415 3.61 33.22 -36.70
CA ILE A 415 2.59 34.01 -37.41
C ILE A 415 1.35 34.14 -36.54
N LEU A 416 0.89 33.03 -35.95
CA LEU A 416 -0.37 32.97 -35.19
C LEU A 416 -0.28 33.64 -33.81
N ASN A 417 0.92 33.74 -33.22
CA ASN A 417 1.11 34.33 -31.89
C ASN A 417 1.10 35.88 -31.88
N ASN A 418 1.32 36.54 -33.02
CA ASN A 418 1.30 38.01 -33.13
C ASN A 418 -0.12 38.62 -33.00
N ASN A 419 -1.17 37.80 -32.87
CA ASN A 419 -2.57 38.24 -32.79
C ASN A 419 -3.00 38.85 -31.44
N ASN A 420 -2.11 39.05 -30.48
CA ASN A 420 -2.46 39.61 -29.17
C ASN A 420 -2.51 41.15 -29.13
N GLU A 421 -2.18 41.84 -30.23
CA GLU A 421 -2.15 43.31 -30.32
C GLU A 421 -3.11 43.83 -31.40
N GLY A 422 -4.40 43.92 -31.07
CA GLY A 422 -5.37 44.80 -31.74
C GLY A 422 -5.93 44.40 -33.12
N VAL A 423 -7.23 44.64 -33.29
CA VAL A 423 -8.01 44.56 -34.55
C VAL A 423 -8.27 43.15 -35.11
N SER A 424 -9.55 42.76 -35.10
CA SER A 424 -10.08 41.46 -35.54
C SER A 424 -9.90 41.12 -37.03
N SER A 425 -9.50 42.09 -37.87
CA SER A 425 -9.11 41.80 -39.27
C SER A 425 -7.75 41.09 -39.36
N SER A 426 -6.84 41.34 -38.42
CA SER A 426 -5.50 40.76 -38.42
C SER A 426 -5.50 39.24 -38.20
N SER A 427 -6.47 38.70 -37.46
CA SER A 427 -6.52 37.26 -37.18
C SER A 427 -6.73 36.44 -38.44
N ASN A 428 -7.67 36.82 -39.31
CA ASN A 428 -7.93 36.09 -40.55
C ASN A 428 -6.74 36.18 -41.52
N GLU A 429 -6.11 37.35 -41.63
CA GLU A 429 -4.92 37.50 -42.47
C GLU A 429 -3.74 36.66 -41.94
N SER A 430 -3.54 36.59 -40.62
CA SER A 430 -2.52 35.72 -40.02
C SER A 430 -2.76 34.23 -40.31
N ILE A 431 -4.04 33.80 -40.30
CA ILE A 431 -4.43 32.43 -40.62
C ILE A 431 -4.21 32.13 -42.12
N GLU A 432 -4.52 33.07 -43.01
CA GLU A 432 -4.23 32.94 -44.44
C GLU A 432 -2.72 32.91 -44.73
N ARG A 433 -1.92 33.77 -44.09
CA ARG A 433 -0.45 33.75 -44.18
C ARG A 433 0.13 32.42 -43.69
N ALA A 434 -0.35 31.90 -42.56
CA ALA A 434 0.05 30.59 -42.03
C ALA A 434 -0.38 29.44 -42.97
N ASN A 435 -1.58 29.50 -43.54
CA ASN A 435 -2.04 28.55 -44.56
C ASN A 435 -1.13 28.55 -45.79
N ASN A 436 -0.77 29.73 -46.30
CA ASN A 436 0.10 29.89 -47.46
C ASN A 436 1.52 29.36 -47.17
N LEU A 437 2.03 29.56 -45.94
CA LEU A 437 3.28 28.98 -45.46
C LEU A 437 3.23 27.44 -45.42
N TYR A 438 2.17 26.84 -44.88
CA TYR A 438 1.99 25.38 -44.92
C TYR A 438 1.89 24.85 -46.36
N GLN A 439 1.12 25.51 -47.23
CA GLN A 439 1.01 25.11 -48.64
C GLN A 439 2.35 25.21 -49.37
N CYS A 440 3.14 26.26 -49.12
CA CYS A 440 4.51 26.40 -49.61
C CYS A 440 5.40 25.25 -49.08
N GLY A 441 5.41 25.00 -47.76
CA GLY A 441 6.16 23.90 -47.16
C GLY A 441 5.81 22.53 -47.73
N LEU A 442 4.52 22.28 -48.00
CA LEU A 442 4.03 21.02 -48.61
C LEU A 442 4.43 20.86 -50.09
N GLN A 443 4.75 21.95 -50.80
CA GLN A 443 5.35 21.87 -52.14
C GLN A 443 6.82 21.43 -52.09
N TYR A 444 7.58 21.88 -51.08
CA TYR A 444 8.99 21.51 -50.91
C TYR A 444 9.20 20.15 -50.22
N PHE A 445 8.32 19.78 -49.28
CA PHE A 445 8.43 18.54 -48.48
C PHE A 445 7.18 17.64 -48.60
N PRO A 446 6.76 17.23 -49.82
CA PRO A 446 5.48 16.55 -50.05
C PRO A 446 5.36 15.19 -49.37
N ASN A 447 6.48 14.52 -49.09
CA ASN A 447 6.55 13.18 -48.50
C ASN A 447 6.66 13.19 -46.96
N SER A 448 6.68 14.35 -46.31
CA SER A 448 6.86 14.44 -44.85
C SER A 448 5.54 14.18 -44.12
N ASP A 449 5.43 12.99 -43.50
CA ASP A 449 4.32 12.60 -42.61
C ASP A 449 4.04 13.67 -41.54
N LEU A 450 5.10 14.17 -40.92
CA LEU A 450 5.08 15.18 -39.86
C LEU A 450 4.49 16.53 -40.34
N LEU A 451 4.82 16.96 -41.55
CA LEU A 451 4.31 18.22 -42.10
C LEU A 451 2.84 18.11 -42.48
N TRP A 452 2.42 16.98 -43.05
CA TRP A 452 1.00 16.70 -43.29
C TRP A 452 0.22 16.61 -41.97
N MET A 453 0.78 16.00 -40.93
CA MET A 453 0.18 15.95 -39.59
C MET A 453 0.01 17.35 -38.99
N ALA A 454 1.04 18.18 -39.07
CA ALA A 454 0.99 19.59 -38.63
C ALA A 454 -0.04 20.41 -39.40
N TYR A 455 -0.13 20.25 -40.73
CA TYR A 455 -1.14 20.91 -41.55
C TYR A 455 -2.56 20.43 -41.25
N CYS A 456 -2.78 19.12 -41.07
CA CYS A 456 -4.06 18.58 -40.59
C CYS A 456 -4.45 19.21 -39.24
N ASN A 457 -3.50 19.31 -38.31
CA ASN A 457 -3.73 19.93 -37.02
C ASN A 457 -4.13 21.41 -37.15
N PHE A 458 -3.41 22.19 -37.96
CA PHE A 458 -3.74 23.59 -38.27
C PHE A 458 -5.14 23.74 -38.88
N LEU A 459 -5.51 22.87 -39.84
CA LEU A 459 -6.83 22.88 -40.47
C LEU A 459 -7.96 22.62 -39.46
N PHE A 460 -7.80 21.65 -38.56
CA PHE A 460 -8.82 21.32 -37.55
C PHE A 460 -8.87 22.33 -36.38
N THR A 461 -7.74 22.83 -35.90
CA THR A 461 -7.67 23.63 -34.66
C THR A 461 -7.74 25.14 -34.88
N VAL A 462 -7.05 25.64 -35.91
CA VAL A 462 -6.89 27.08 -36.17
C VAL A 462 -7.86 27.55 -37.25
N ARG A 463 -7.80 26.94 -38.43
CA ARG A 463 -8.61 27.34 -39.59
C ARG A 463 -10.07 26.85 -39.51
N LYS A 464 -10.33 25.81 -38.71
CA LYS A 464 -11.65 25.15 -38.52
C LYS A 464 -12.30 24.53 -39.77
N ASP A 465 -11.58 24.48 -40.90
CA ASP A 465 -12.05 23.86 -42.16
C ASP A 465 -12.03 22.33 -42.09
N ARG A 466 -13.00 21.76 -41.37
CA ARG A 466 -13.13 20.31 -41.10
C ARG A 466 -13.06 19.46 -42.36
N HIS A 467 -13.74 19.86 -43.45
CA HIS A 467 -13.75 19.11 -44.71
C HIS A 467 -12.36 18.99 -45.34
N ILE A 468 -11.59 20.08 -45.38
CA ILE A 468 -10.22 20.08 -45.92
C ILE A 468 -9.30 19.31 -44.97
N GLY A 469 -9.50 19.42 -43.65
CA GLY A 469 -8.80 18.64 -42.63
C GLY A 469 -8.94 17.13 -42.83
N TYR A 470 -10.16 16.63 -43.04
CA TYR A 470 -10.39 15.20 -43.31
C TYR A 470 -9.81 14.74 -44.65
N ALA A 471 -9.81 15.59 -45.69
CA ALA A 471 -9.16 15.28 -46.97
C ALA A 471 -7.63 15.18 -46.82
N ALA A 472 -7.01 16.05 -46.03
CA ALA A 472 -5.58 15.98 -45.71
C ALA A 472 -5.24 14.75 -44.84
N LEU A 473 -6.12 14.37 -43.91
CA LEU A 473 -5.97 13.19 -43.06
C LEU A 473 -6.11 11.87 -43.85
N GLU A 474 -6.99 11.81 -44.84
CA GLU A 474 -7.08 10.68 -45.77
C GLU A 474 -5.82 10.56 -46.65
N LYS A 475 -5.18 11.68 -47.00
CA LYS A 475 -3.86 11.65 -47.65
C LYS A 475 -2.77 11.13 -46.69
N LEU A 476 -2.78 11.55 -45.43
CA LEU A 476 -1.88 11.04 -44.37
C LEU A 476 -1.97 9.51 -44.25
N ARG A 477 -3.19 8.96 -44.24
CA ARG A 477 -3.48 7.52 -44.18
C ARG A 477 -2.86 6.72 -45.34
N ARG A 478 -2.72 7.32 -46.52
CA ARG A 478 -2.15 6.67 -47.73
C ARG A 478 -0.63 6.60 -47.74
N MET A 479 0.08 7.41 -46.95
CA MET A 479 1.55 7.51 -46.97
C MET A 479 2.26 6.48 -46.06
N LYS A 480 1.60 5.37 -45.68
CA LYS A 480 2.09 4.36 -44.73
C LYS A 480 2.73 4.99 -43.45
N PRO A 481 1.94 5.76 -42.68
CA PRO A 481 2.46 6.54 -41.56
C PRO A 481 3.13 5.70 -40.47
N SER A 482 4.10 6.34 -39.81
CA SER A 482 4.76 5.93 -38.57
C SER A 482 3.74 5.69 -37.42
N PHE A 483 4.14 4.99 -36.35
CA PHE A 483 3.23 4.55 -35.28
C PHE A 483 2.55 5.72 -34.53
N ASP A 484 3.32 6.76 -34.23
CA ASP A 484 2.84 8.03 -33.65
C ASP A 484 1.82 8.72 -34.57
N VAL A 485 2.04 8.69 -35.88
CA VAL A 485 1.15 9.30 -36.87
C VAL A 485 -0.11 8.44 -37.12
N ARG A 486 -0.01 7.10 -37.05
CA ARG A 486 -1.18 6.20 -37.04
C ARG A 486 -2.07 6.45 -35.82
N PHE A 487 -1.46 6.65 -34.65
CA PHE A 487 -2.18 7.01 -33.45
C PHE A 487 -2.87 8.38 -33.56
N PHE A 488 -2.21 9.38 -34.16
CA PHE A 488 -2.85 10.68 -34.48
C PHE A 488 -4.08 10.55 -35.38
N ILE A 489 -4.03 9.69 -36.42
CA ILE A 489 -5.20 9.39 -37.28
C ILE A 489 -6.34 8.82 -36.43
N TYR A 490 -6.06 7.80 -35.61
CA TYR A 490 -7.05 7.21 -34.70
C TYR A 490 -7.67 8.25 -33.75
N GLN A 491 -6.85 9.14 -33.19
CA GLN A 491 -7.30 10.19 -32.29
C GLN A 491 -8.29 11.15 -32.98
N ARG A 492 -8.03 11.51 -34.25
CA ARG A 492 -8.92 12.37 -35.06
C ARG A 492 -10.18 11.67 -35.53
N ASP A 493 -10.10 10.38 -35.89
CA ASP A 493 -11.29 9.58 -36.21
C ASP A 493 -12.22 9.48 -34.97
N LYS A 494 -11.66 9.34 -33.75
CA LYS A 494 -12.45 9.36 -32.50
C LYS A 494 -12.97 10.74 -32.07
N GLU A 495 -12.29 11.83 -32.42
CA GLU A 495 -12.86 13.17 -32.27
C GLU A 495 -14.04 13.43 -33.21
N ARG A 496 -13.98 12.90 -34.44
CA ARG A 496 -15.09 12.99 -35.40
C ARG A 496 -16.36 12.35 -34.83
N GLU A 497 -16.24 11.14 -34.26
CA GLU A 497 -17.32 10.41 -33.61
C GLU A 497 -17.95 11.23 -32.46
N GLN A 498 -17.14 11.87 -31.62
CA GLN A 498 -17.60 12.74 -30.53
C GLN A 498 -18.30 14.01 -31.01
N ILE A 499 -17.87 14.59 -32.13
CA ILE A 499 -18.52 15.75 -32.73
C ILE A 499 -19.88 15.36 -33.32
N MET A 500 -20.00 14.17 -33.93
CA MET A 500 -21.29 13.69 -34.44
C MET A 500 -22.31 13.41 -33.33
N ASP A 501 -21.88 12.89 -32.19
CA ASP A 501 -22.76 12.70 -31.01
C ASP A 501 -23.01 13.99 -30.21
N SER A 502 -22.35 15.11 -30.54
CA SER A 502 -22.47 16.36 -29.76
C SER A 502 -23.82 17.07 -29.92
N ASP A 503 -24.59 16.71 -30.96
CA ASP A 503 -25.96 17.20 -31.19
C ASP A 503 -26.93 16.84 -30.03
N LEU A 504 -26.57 15.87 -29.17
CA LEU A 504 -27.32 15.52 -27.95
C LEU A 504 -27.25 16.59 -26.84
N ARG A 505 -26.39 17.62 -26.97
CA ARG A 505 -25.85 18.40 -25.85
C ARG A 505 -26.32 19.86 -25.75
N GLY A 506 -27.03 20.39 -26.75
CA GLY A 506 -27.61 21.75 -26.74
C GLY A 506 -26.66 22.89 -27.15
N PRO A 507 -27.16 24.14 -27.29
CA PRO A 507 -26.46 25.21 -28.03
C PRO A 507 -25.25 25.83 -27.32
N GLU A 508 -25.28 25.90 -26.00
CA GLU A 508 -24.33 26.66 -25.19
C GLU A 508 -22.94 26.01 -25.10
N HIS A 509 -22.79 24.79 -25.62
CA HIS A 509 -21.53 24.05 -25.67
C HIS A 509 -21.05 23.81 -27.10
N THR A 510 -21.24 24.81 -27.97
CA THR A 510 -20.54 24.92 -29.27
C THR A 510 -19.01 25.10 -29.14
N GLY A 511 -18.49 25.25 -27.92
CA GLY A 511 -17.07 25.15 -27.57
C GLY A 511 -16.60 23.71 -27.32
N LYS A 512 -15.38 23.39 -27.79
CA LYS A 512 -14.70 22.07 -27.72
C LYS A 512 -15.07 21.22 -26.49
N ILE A 513 -15.52 19.98 -26.73
CA ILE A 513 -15.71 18.92 -25.72
C ILE A 513 -14.40 18.74 -24.92
N GLN A 514 -14.31 19.35 -23.74
CA GLN A 514 -13.06 19.41 -22.97
C GLN A 514 -12.64 18.06 -22.39
N ASP A 515 -13.60 17.18 -22.08
CA ASP A 515 -13.34 15.85 -21.55
C ASP A 515 -14.08 14.75 -22.34
N PHE A 516 -13.30 13.84 -22.95
CA PHE A 516 -13.84 12.58 -23.49
C PHE A 516 -14.49 11.74 -22.39
N VAL A 517 -13.93 11.81 -21.18
CA VAL A 517 -14.50 11.15 -20.00
C VAL A 517 -15.89 11.70 -19.72
N SER A 518 -16.10 13.02 -19.65
CA SER A 518 -17.41 13.64 -19.42
C SER A 518 -18.41 13.48 -20.57
N TYR A 519 -17.94 13.19 -21.80
CA TYR A 519 -18.79 12.75 -22.91
C TYR A 519 -19.17 11.27 -22.80
N MET A 520 -18.21 10.38 -22.54
CA MET A 520 -18.46 8.95 -22.31
C MET A 520 -19.33 8.74 -21.07
N GLU A 521 -19.14 9.55 -20.04
CA GLU A 521 -19.93 9.59 -18.80
C GLU A 521 -21.34 10.09 -19.08
N PHE A 522 -21.52 11.19 -19.83
CA PHE A 522 -22.86 11.60 -20.25
C PHE A 522 -23.57 10.51 -21.07
N LYS A 523 -22.91 9.93 -22.09
CA LYS A 523 -23.46 8.84 -22.90
C LYS A 523 -23.81 7.61 -22.05
N LYS A 524 -22.91 7.21 -21.14
CA LYS A 524 -23.11 6.08 -20.21
C LYS A 524 -24.22 6.34 -19.19
N LEU A 525 -24.29 7.54 -18.61
CA LEU A 525 -25.34 7.94 -17.68
C LEU A 525 -26.68 8.03 -18.41
N TYR A 526 -26.73 8.47 -19.67
CA TYR A 526 -27.96 8.57 -20.46
C TYR A 526 -28.55 7.20 -20.77
N TYR A 527 -27.75 6.29 -21.34
CA TYR A 527 -28.17 4.90 -21.52
C TYR A 527 -28.42 4.18 -20.18
N GLY A 528 -27.66 4.52 -19.13
CA GLY A 528 -27.84 4.01 -17.78
C GLY A 528 -29.19 4.42 -17.17
N ALA A 529 -29.53 5.71 -17.21
CA ALA A 529 -30.80 6.29 -16.77
C ALA A 529 -31.96 5.61 -17.50
N LYS A 530 -31.91 5.57 -18.84
CA LYS A 530 -32.94 4.92 -19.67
C LYS A 530 -33.08 3.42 -19.35
N ARG A 531 -31.97 2.68 -19.19
CA ARG A 531 -31.98 1.26 -18.80
C ARG A 531 -32.53 1.05 -17.39
N HIS A 532 -32.19 1.92 -16.43
CA HIS A 532 -32.69 1.84 -15.06
C HIS A 532 -34.16 2.22 -14.96
N HIS A 533 -34.62 3.23 -15.71
CA HIS A 533 -36.01 3.61 -15.86
C HIS A 533 -36.86 2.44 -16.39
N VAL A 534 -36.46 1.83 -17.52
CA VAL A 534 -37.14 0.62 -18.06
C VAL A 534 -37.13 -0.54 -17.06
N LYS A 535 -35.98 -0.84 -16.42
CA LYS A 535 -35.89 -1.91 -15.40
C LYS A 535 -36.80 -1.62 -14.20
N CYS A 536 -36.89 -0.37 -13.73
CA CYS A 536 -37.74 0.03 -12.62
C CYS A 536 -39.22 -0.20 -12.92
N LEU A 537 -39.71 0.25 -14.09
CA LEU A 537 -41.09 0.03 -14.53
C LEU A 537 -41.43 -1.46 -14.66
N ASN A 538 -40.49 -2.27 -15.17
CA ASN A 538 -40.65 -3.73 -15.23
C ASN A 538 -40.70 -4.38 -13.84
N TYR A 539 -39.89 -3.93 -12.87
CA TYR A 539 -39.96 -4.43 -11.49
C TYR A 539 -41.24 -4.00 -10.78
N ILE A 540 -41.72 -2.76 -10.99
CA ILE A 540 -43.03 -2.29 -10.49
C ILE A 540 -44.15 -3.18 -11.03
N LYS A 541 -44.15 -3.49 -12.34
CA LYS A 541 -45.12 -4.41 -12.95
C LYS A 541 -45.06 -5.81 -12.32
N ARG A 542 -43.86 -6.39 -12.13
CA ARG A 542 -43.69 -7.70 -11.46
C ARG A 542 -44.14 -7.68 -9.98
N PHE A 543 -43.90 -6.58 -9.27
CA PHE A 543 -44.32 -6.40 -7.86
C PHE A 543 -45.85 -6.44 -7.71
N TRP A 544 -46.59 -5.68 -8.53
CA TRP A 544 -48.05 -5.74 -8.53
C TRP A 544 -48.59 -7.08 -9.06
N GLY A 545 -47.88 -7.72 -9.99
CA GLY A 545 -48.18 -9.09 -10.45
C GLY A 545 -48.15 -10.13 -9.32
N HIS A 546 -47.10 -10.14 -8.48
CA HIS A 546 -47.01 -11.11 -7.38
C HIS A 546 -48.07 -10.93 -6.28
N LEU A 547 -48.61 -9.72 -6.07
CA LEU A 547 -49.66 -9.46 -5.08
C LEU A 547 -51.04 -10.03 -5.47
N LEU A 548 -51.22 -10.42 -6.74
CA LEU A 548 -52.44 -11.07 -7.25
C LEU A 548 -52.53 -12.56 -6.86
N HIS A 549 -51.40 -13.23 -6.62
CA HIS A 549 -51.40 -14.65 -6.26
C HIS A 549 -52.06 -14.89 -4.89
N GLU A 550 -52.62 -16.08 -4.72
CA GLU A 550 -53.31 -16.50 -3.50
C GLU A 550 -52.36 -16.65 -2.30
N THR A 551 -51.11 -17.07 -2.57
CA THR A 551 -50.01 -17.09 -1.60
C THR A 551 -48.98 -16.02 -1.94
N VAL A 552 -48.62 -15.18 -0.97
CA VAL A 552 -47.67 -14.07 -1.15
C VAL A 552 -46.33 -14.42 -0.49
N ASP A 553 -45.30 -14.68 -1.31
CA ASP A 553 -43.94 -14.84 -0.83
C ASP A 553 -43.32 -13.48 -0.47
N LEU A 554 -43.26 -13.21 0.83
CA LEU A 554 -42.65 -12.00 1.40
C LEU A 554 -41.18 -11.82 1.01
N HIS A 555 -40.44 -12.90 0.74
CA HIS A 555 -39.04 -12.81 0.34
C HIS A 555 -38.92 -12.29 -1.10
N ARG A 556 -39.70 -12.84 -2.04
CA ARG A 556 -39.79 -12.34 -3.42
C ARG A 556 -40.31 -10.90 -3.47
N LEU A 557 -41.30 -10.55 -2.65
CA LEU A 557 -41.82 -9.18 -2.54
C LEU A 557 -40.77 -8.21 -1.95
N SER A 558 -40.03 -8.62 -0.92
CA SER A 558 -38.94 -7.85 -0.32
C SER A 558 -37.73 -7.70 -1.25
N ASP A 559 -37.47 -8.66 -2.13
CA ASP A 559 -36.41 -8.55 -3.14
C ASP A 559 -36.83 -7.62 -4.28
N LEU A 560 -38.02 -7.84 -4.87
CA LEU A 560 -38.55 -6.97 -5.93
C LEU A 560 -38.64 -5.50 -5.50
N SER A 561 -39.12 -5.20 -4.30
CA SER A 561 -39.12 -3.83 -3.78
C SER A 561 -37.72 -3.22 -3.65
N GLY A 562 -36.73 -3.99 -3.23
CA GLY A 562 -35.33 -3.55 -3.25
C GLY A 562 -34.77 -3.34 -4.66
N ARG A 563 -35.10 -4.22 -5.60
CA ARG A 563 -34.79 -4.03 -7.03
C ARG A 563 -35.46 -2.76 -7.57
N ILE A 564 -36.67 -2.41 -7.14
CA ILE A 564 -37.34 -1.14 -7.45
C ILE A 564 -36.52 0.03 -6.89
N ALA A 565 -36.36 0.20 -5.57
CA ALA A 565 -35.65 1.37 -5.05
C ALA A 565 -34.19 1.47 -5.51
N THR A 566 -33.49 0.35 -5.70
CA THR A 566 -32.13 0.39 -6.24
C THR A 566 -32.08 0.75 -7.71
N THR A 567 -33.14 0.52 -8.51
CA THR A 567 -33.23 1.02 -9.89
C THR A 567 -33.81 2.43 -9.98
N GLU A 568 -34.79 2.79 -9.14
CA GLU A 568 -35.31 4.15 -8.92
C GLU A 568 -34.17 5.10 -8.53
N ASN A 569 -33.45 4.81 -7.44
CA ASN A 569 -32.35 5.67 -6.98
C ASN A 569 -31.25 5.78 -8.04
N LYS A 570 -30.89 4.68 -8.73
CA LYS A 570 -29.89 4.72 -9.83
C LYS A 570 -30.38 5.51 -11.05
N ALA A 571 -31.67 5.44 -11.38
CA ALA A 571 -32.25 6.24 -12.45
C ALA A 571 -32.28 7.71 -12.08
N ASN A 572 -32.80 8.06 -10.89
CA ASN A 572 -32.84 9.43 -10.40
C ASN A 572 -31.44 10.04 -10.29
N GLU A 573 -30.49 9.33 -9.66
CA GLU A 573 -29.08 9.75 -9.58
C GLU A 573 -28.46 9.92 -10.98
N SER A 574 -28.80 9.05 -11.94
CA SER A 574 -28.32 9.20 -13.32
C SER A 574 -28.92 10.43 -14.00
N TYR A 575 -30.22 10.69 -13.85
CA TYR A 575 -30.88 11.87 -14.40
C TYR A 575 -30.42 13.18 -13.75
N GLU A 576 -30.29 13.24 -12.42
CA GLU A 576 -29.72 14.37 -11.69
C GLU A 576 -28.28 14.65 -12.14
N ARG A 577 -27.44 13.61 -12.29
CA ARG A 577 -26.09 13.75 -12.85
C ARG A 577 -26.09 14.21 -14.31
N LEU A 578 -27.05 13.76 -15.13
CA LEU A 578 -27.17 14.21 -16.53
C LEU A 578 -27.54 15.69 -16.63
N LEU A 579 -28.44 16.17 -15.76
CA LEU A 579 -28.80 17.59 -15.67
C LEU A 579 -27.69 18.43 -15.04
N ALA A 580 -26.94 17.91 -14.07
CA ALA A 580 -25.74 18.55 -13.56
C ALA A 580 -24.62 18.64 -14.62
N LEU A 581 -24.53 17.66 -15.52
CA LEU A 581 -23.57 17.66 -16.64
C LEU A 581 -23.99 18.58 -17.79
N ASN A 582 -25.29 18.67 -18.11
CA ASN A 582 -25.83 19.54 -19.15
C ASN A 582 -27.26 20.02 -18.77
N PRO A 583 -27.42 21.15 -18.04
CA PRO A 583 -28.72 21.60 -17.53
C PRO A 583 -29.77 21.90 -18.60
N ASN A 584 -29.32 22.11 -19.83
CA ASN A 584 -30.11 22.58 -20.97
C ASN A 584 -30.27 21.50 -22.09
N SER A 585 -29.99 20.23 -21.78
CA SER A 585 -30.28 19.13 -22.71
C SER A 585 -31.78 18.79 -22.70
N VAL A 586 -32.51 19.30 -23.69
CA VAL A 586 -33.95 19.06 -23.91
C VAL A 586 -34.33 17.58 -23.85
N ARG A 587 -33.52 16.70 -24.43
CA ARG A 587 -33.78 15.25 -24.44
C ARG A 587 -33.73 14.65 -23.03
N VAL A 588 -32.77 15.08 -22.20
CA VAL A 588 -32.67 14.65 -20.80
C VAL A 588 -33.83 15.21 -19.97
N LEU A 589 -34.20 16.48 -20.18
CA LEU A 589 -35.32 17.11 -19.47
C LEU A 589 -36.64 16.36 -19.69
N ARG A 590 -36.96 15.99 -20.95
CA ARG A 590 -38.14 15.16 -21.28
C ARG A 590 -38.07 13.75 -20.69
N ASP A 591 -36.97 13.04 -20.87
CA ASP A 591 -36.84 11.66 -20.36
C ASP A 591 -36.90 11.63 -18.81
N TYR A 592 -36.40 12.67 -18.14
CA TYR A 592 -36.48 12.80 -16.68
C TYR A 592 -37.88 13.22 -16.19
N SER A 593 -38.57 14.14 -16.89
CA SER A 593 -39.95 14.48 -16.54
C SER A 593 -40.88 13.26 -16.62
N GLN A 594 -40.69 12.40 -17.64
CA GLN A 594 -41.41 11.13 -17.73
C GLN A 594 -41.08 10.19 -16.56
N PHE A 595 -39.81 10.08 -16.17
CA PHE A 595 -39.40 9.29 -15.00
C PHE A 595 -40.03 9.78 -13.68
N LEU A 596 -40.05 11.10 -13.46
CA LEU A 596 -40.66 11.69 -12.27
C LEU A 596 -42.17 11.46 -12.22
N GLU A 597 -42.87 11.49 -13.36
CA GLU A 597 -44.31 11.23 -13.42
C GLU A 597 -44.63 9.73 -13.25
N GLU A 598 -43.92 8.84 -13.94
CA GLU A 598 -44.26 7.41 -13.96
C GLU A 598 -43.77 6.63 -12.74
N VAL A 599 -42.57 6.94 -12.24
CA VAL A 599 -41.90 6.18 -11.16
C VAL A 599 -42.01 6.91 -9.82
N VAL A 600 -41.53 8.16 -9.75
CA VAL A 600 -41.45 8.93 -8.49
C VAL A 600 -42.83 9.46 -8.08
N LYS A 601 -43.74 9.63 -9.04
CA LYS A 601 -45.07 10.25 -8.92
C LYS A 601 -45.04 11.73 -8.49
N ASP A 602 -43.95 12.44 -8.78
CA ASP A 602 -43.84 13.89 -8.56
C ASP A 602 -44.28 14.65 -9.82
N LYS A 603 -45.57 15.00 -9.84
CA LYS A 603 -46.19 15.75 -10.94
C LYS A 603 -45.70 17.20 -11.03
N GLU A 604 -45.36 17.82 -9.90
CA GLU A 604 -45.00 19.24 -9.87
C GLU A 604 -43.60 19.45 -10.46
N SER A 605 -42.63 18.62 -10.04
CA SER A 605 -41.28 18.63 -10.59
C SER A 605 -41.26 18.18 -12.06
N SER A 606 -42.09 17.20 -12.44
CA SER A 606 -42.25 16.79 -13.85
C SER A 606 -42.70 17.95 -14.74
N TYR A 607 -43.76 18.67 -14.34
CA TYR A 607 -44.29 19.81 -15.10
C TYR A 607 -43.26 20.95 -15.24
N LYS A 608 -42.50 21.27 -14.18
CA LYS A 608 -41.42 22.27 -14.23
C LYS A 608 -40.34 21.91 -15.26
N LEU A 609 -39.94 20.63 -15.33
CA LEU A 609 -38.94 20.15 -16.30
C LEU A 609 -39.45 20.16 -17.74
N GLN A 610 -40.73 19.83 -17.97
CA GLN A 610 -41.35 19.91 -19.30
C GLN A 610 -41.36 21.36 -19.82
N LYS A 611 -41.84 22.29 -18.99
CA LYS A 611 -41.84 23.73 -19.32
C LYS A 611 -40.42 24.27 -19.59
N LYS A 612 -39.41 23.79 -18.86
CA LYS A 612 -38.00 24.13 -19.13
C LYS A 612 -37.53 23.59 -20.49
N ALA A 613 -37.89 22.35 -20.84
CA ALA A 613 -37.54 21.76 -22.13
C ALA A 613 -38.15 22.55 -23.31
N GLU A 614 -39.44 22.91 -23.20
CA GLU A 614 -40.16 23.74 -24.17
C GLU A 614 -39.50 25.11 -24.36
N ALA A 615 -39.21 25.83 -23.26
CA ALA A 615 -38.56 27.13 -23.32
C ALA A 615 -37.19 27.11 -24.05
N ILE A 616 -36.42 26.03 -23.87
CA ILE A 616 -35.11 25.86 -24.53
C ILE A 616 -35.27 25.54 -26.02
N GLU A 617 -36.27 24.73 -26.42
CA GLU A 617 -36.59 24.52 -27.85
C GLU A 617 -37.06 25.81 -28.53
N ASP A 618 -37.83 26.63 -27.81
CA ASP A 618 -38.28 27.94 -28.24
C ASP A 618 -37.12 28.93 -28.46
N ILE A 619 -36.09 28.89 -27.60
CA ILE A 619 -34.85 29.67 -27.78
C ILE A 619 -34.04 29.12 -28.96
N MET A 620 -33.92 27.80 -29.10
CA MET A 620 -33.20 27.16 -30.20
C MET A 620 -33.79 27.51 -31.57
N SER A 621 -35.11 27.42 -31.73
CA SER A 621 -35.81 27.74 -32.98
C SER A 621 -35.64 29.21 -33.37
N LYS A 622 -35.64 30.14 -32.40
CA LYS A 622 -35.38 31.57 -32.63
C LYS A 622 -33.91 31.85 -33.01
N SER A 623 -32.96 31.15 -32.38
CA SER A 623 -31.50 31.37 -32.54
C SER A 623 -30.95 31.11 -33.95
N GLN A 624 -31.64 30.35 -34.79
CA GLN A 624 -31.19 30.03 -36.16
C GLN A 624 -31.35 31.19 -37.16
N THR A 625 -31.86 32.36 -36.74
CA THR A 625 -32.34 33.40 -37.68
C THR A 625 -31.65 34.77 -37.60
N THR A 626 -31.00 35.14 -36.49
CA THR A 626 -30.37 36.48 -36.33
C THR A 626 -29.15 36.49 -35.39
N ASP A 627 -28.15 37.31 -35.73
CA ASP A 627 -27.00 37.63 -34.84
C ASP A 627 -27.45 38.52 -33.67
N PHE A 628 -27.70 37.92 -32.50
CA PHE A 628 -28.09 38.68 -31.30
C PHE A 628 -27.00 38.73 -30.21
N LYS A 629 -26.90 39.86 -29.51
CA LYS A 629 -25.86 40.10 -28.50
C LYS A 629 -26.20 39.44 -27.17
N ILE A 630 -25.15 39.09 -26.41
CA ILE A 630 -25.19 38.31 -25.16
C ILE A 630 -25.69 39.16 -23.95
N SER A 631 -26.50 40.20 -24.19
CA SER A 631 -27.11 41.03 -23.14
C SER A 631 -28.41 40.42 -22.60
N ASP A 632 -29.21 39.81 -23.47
CA ASP A 632 -30.64 39.61 -23.20
C ASP A 632 -30.95 38.28 -22.48
N ILE A 633 -29.99 37.35 -22.42
CA ILE A 633 -30.10 36.13 -21.59
C ILE A 633 -30.03 36.49 -20.10
N LYS A 634 -29.32 37.56 -19.73
CA LYS A 634 -29.23 38.07 -18.35
C LYS A 634 -30.45 38.88 -17.89
N ALA A 635 -31.43 39.09 -18.78
CA ALA A 635 -32.67 39.78 -18.46
C ALA A 635 -33.82 38.81 -18.10
N ILE A 636 -33.54 37.51 -18.05
CA ILE A 636 -34.46 36.48 -17.52
C ILE A 636 -34.08 36.17 -16.05
N ASP A 637 -32.78 36.20 -15.73
CA ASP A 637 -32.24 36.13 -14.35
C ASP A 637 -32.81 37.21 -13.39
N SER A 638 -33.44 38.28 -13.90
CA SER A 638 -33.96 39.39 -13.09
C SER A 638 -35.37 39.20 -12.52
N ASP A 639 -36.11 38.17 -12.95
CA ASP A 639 -37.41 37.79 -12.36
C ASP A 639 -37.29 36.51 -11.51
N GLU A 640 -36.08 35.94 -11.35
CA GLU A 640 -35.86 34.68 -10.61
C GLU A 640 -35.80 34.84 -9.08
N ASP A 641 -35.83 36.07 -8.56
CA ASP A 641 -35.72 36.37 -7.12
C ASP A 641 -36.85 35.74 -6.26
N ASP A 642 -38.01 35.45 -6.85
CA ASP A 642 -39.13 34.73 -6.20
C ASP A 642 -39.12 33.20 -6.48
N ILE A 643 -38.37 32.77 -7.50
CA ILE A 643 -38.27 31.36 -7.93
C ILE A 643 -37.10 30.67 -7.21
N GLU A 644 -35.98 31.36 -7.00
CA GLU A 644 -34.83 30.82 -6.28
C GLU A 644 -35.12 30.66 -4.77
N LYS A 645 -36.01 31.50 -4.19
CA LYS A 645 -36.51 31.34 -2.81
C LYS A 645 -37.48 30.15 -2.64
N THR A 646 -38.13 29.68 -3.71
CA THR A 646 -39.04 28.52 -3.68
C THR A 646 -38.40 27.20 -4.12
N LEU A 647 -37.26 27.25 -4.83
CA LEU A 647 -36.39 26.09 -5.10
C LEU A 647 -35.41 25.75 -3.95
N GLN A 648 -35.37 26.57 -2.89
CA GLN A 648 -34.54 26.34 -1.69
C GLN A 648 -35.25 25.61 -0.53
N GLU A 649 -36.49 25.11 -0.71
CA GLU A 649 -37.18 24.31 0.32
C GLU A 649 -36.89 22.79 0.24
N PRO A 650 -36.88 22.06 1.39
CA PRO A 650 -35.95 20.95 1.57
C PRO A 650 -36.56 19.56 1.28
N THR A 651 -36.45 19.07 0.04
CA THR A 651 -36.82 17.69 -0.32
C THR A 651 -35.82 16.88 -1.16
N ALA A 652 -34.69 17.46 -1.60
CA ALA A 652 -33.61 16.73 -2.26
C ALA A 652 -32.59 16.17 -1.24
N ILE A 653 -32.10 14.95 -1.46
CA ILE A 653 -31.20 14.25 -0.53
C ILE A 653 -29.80 14.87 -0.60
N GLN A 654 -29.39 15.55 0.48
CA GLN A 654 -28.07 16.16 0.61
C GLN A 654 -26.93 15.14 0.43
N LEU A 655 -26.20 15.23 -0.68
CA LEU A 655 -24.91 14.56 -0.90
C LEU A 655 -23.87 15.49 -1.54
N ALA A 656 -23.84 16.76 -1.10
CA ALA A 656 -22.88 17.76 -1.56
C ALA A 656 -22.57 18.84 -0.49
N LYS A 657 -22.08 18.42 0.70
CA LYS A 657 -21.40 19.35 1.64
C LYS A 657 -20.54 18.61 2.69
N ILE A 658 -19.30 18.26 2.32
CA ILE A 658 -18.19 17.96 3.26
C ILE A 658 -16.88 18.53 2.70
N ASP A 659 -16.92 19.79 2.26
CA ASP A 659 -15.74 20.62 1.98
C ASP A 659 -16.17 22.08 2.20
N ALA A 660 -15.28 22.89 2.79
CA ALA A 660 -15.48 24.30 3.19
C ALA A 660 -16.47 24.57 4.34
N ASP A 661 -16.01 24.33 5.58
CA ASP A 661 -16.37 25.12 6.78
C ASP A 661 -15.07 25.50 7.53
N ILE A 662 -14.23 26.32 6.88
CA ILE A 662 -13.16 27.09 7.53
C ILE A 662 -13.32 28.54 7.08
N GLU A 663 -14.11 29.32 7.82
CA GLU A 663 -13.78 30.71 8.16
C GLU A 663 -14.76 31.22 9.22
N LYS A 664 -14.21 31.67 10.36
CA LYS A 664 -14.98 32.26 11.46
C LYS A 664 -15.10 33.77 11.26
N SER A 665 -16.24 34.29 11.70
CA SER A 665 -16.44 35.58 12.37
C SER A 665 -16.59 36.89 11.57
N GLY A 666 -17.66 37.61 11.91
CA GLY A 666 -17.89 39.05 11.69
C GLY A 666 -18.85 39.41 10.56
N SER A 667 -19.81 40.33 10.68
CA SER A 667 -20.41 41.00 11.86
C SER A 667 -21.58 41.92 11.44
N LYS A 668 -22.71 41.96 12.19
CA LYS A 668 -23.67 43.11 12.36
C LYS A 668 -24.38 43.71 11.10
N SER A 669 -25.52 44.41 11.13
CA SER A 669 -26.72 44.48 12.00
C SER A 669 -27.73 45.55 11.47
N GLY A 670 -29.05 45.39 11.65
CA GLY A 670 -30.11 46.42 11.46
C GLY A 670 -31.09 46.12 10.31
N SER A 671 -32.37 45.76 10.53
CA SER A 671 -33.55 46.58 10.91
C SER A 671 -34.08 47.49 9.77
N SER A 672 -35.38 47.61 9.43
CA SER A 672 -36.61 47.46 10.24
C SER A 672 -37.93 47.53 9.42
N LYS A 673 -39.06 46.99 9.95
CA LYS A 673 -40.50 47.31 9.68
C LYS A 673 -41.03 47.07 8.24
N SER A 674 -42.33 46.81 7.96
CA SER A 674 -43.60 46.62 8.70
C SER A 674 -44.54 45.76 7.80
N LYS A 675 -45.31 44.75 8.23
CA LYS A 675 -46.47 44.64 9.16
C LYS A 675 -47.84 44.66 8.40
N ASP A 676 -48.80 43.90 8.94
CA ASP A 676 -50.24 43.78 8.58
C ASP A 676 -50.56 42.87 7.35
N ASP A 677 -51.56 41.96 7.34
CA ASP A 677 -52.34 41.31 8.42
C ASP A 677 -53.12 40.06 7.90
N SER A 678 -53.36 39.05 8.77
CA SER A 678 -54.44 37.99 8.74
C SER A 678 -54.77 37.17 7.46
N SER A 679 -55.14 35.88 7.47
CA SER A 679 -55.24 34.81 8.50
C SER A 679 -55.50 33.43 7.84
N GLU A 680 -55.48 32.35 8.64
CA GLU A 680 -55.96 30.98 8.35
C GLU A 680 -55.15 30.03 7.44
N SER A 681 -54.46 29.04 8.03
CA SER A 681 -54.35 27.62 7.57
C SER A 681 -53.31 26.79 8.37
N SER A 682 -53.46 26.73 9.70
CA SER A 682 -52.56 25.96 10.58
C SER A 682 -52.81 24.44 10.55
N SER A 683 -52.38 23.73 9.49
CA SER A 683 -52.49 22.26 9.41
C SER A 683 -51.29 21.51 8.80
N SER A 684 -50.45 22.16 7.99
CA SER A 684 -49.39 21.49 7.21
C SER A 684 -48.15 21.05 8.02
N SER A 685 -47.95 21.57 9.24
CA SER A 685 -46.69 21.43 9.98
C SER A 685 -46.41 20.03 10.55
N LYS A 686 -47.41 19.16 10.69
CA LYS A 686 -47.22 17.79 11.21
C LYS A 686 -46.56 16.84 10.19
N GLY A 687 -46.77 17.05 8.87
CA GLY A 687 -46.21 16.18 7.82
C GLY A 687 -44.69 16.28 7.65
N ARG A 688 -44.10 17.48 7.80
CA ARG A 688 -42.65 17.71 7.65
C ARG A 688 -41.80 16.97 8.71
N ARG A 689 -42.35 16.65 9.89
CA ARG A 689 -41.63 15.90 10.95
C ARG A 689 -41.40 14.42 10.63
N GLY A 690 -42.14 13.83 9.69
CA GLY A 690 -41.95 12.43 9.25
C GLY A 690 -40.64 12.24 8.48
N LYS A 691 -40.48 13.00 7.39
CA LYS A 691 -39.28 12.97 6.50
C LYS A 691 -37.96 13.20 7.24
N TYR A 692 -37.97 13.93 8.36
CA TYR A 692 -36.77 14.19 9.16
C TYR A 692 -36.25 12.95 9.93
N LYS A 693 -37.13 11.99 10.29
CA LYS A 693 -36.71 10.74 10.94
C LYS A 693 -36.04 9.78 9.96
N GLU A 694 -36.46 9.80 8.71
CA GLU A 694 -35.92 8.95 7.62
C GLU A 694 -34.44 9.28 7.34
N PHE A 695 -34.06 10.57 7.43
CA PHE A 695 -32.68 11.01 7.20
C PHE A 695 -31.72 10.63 8.35
N GLN A 696 -32.19 10.59 9.60
CA GLN A 696 -31.33 10.29 10.75
C GLN A 696 -30.81 8.84 10.76
N GLN A 697 -31.53 7.90 10.16
CA GLN A 697 -31.15 6.48 10.14
C GLN A 697 -29.91 6.20 9.27
N SER A 698 -29.78 6.86 8.13
CA SER A 698 -28.59 6.76 7.25
C SER A 698 -27.31 7.17 7.99
N ASN A 699 -27.41 8.21 8.83
CA ASN A 699 -26.29 8.76 9.58
C ASN A 699 -25.77 7.80 10.67
N ALA A 700 -26.65 6.95 11.25
CA ALA A 700 -26.25 5.95 12.24
C ALA A 700 -25.38 4.83 11.62
N ILE A 701 -25.69 4.39 10.40
CA ILE A 701 -24.95 3.33 9.69
C ILE A 701 -23.53 3.80 9.33
N ASN A 702 -23.38 5.06 8.90
CA ASN A 702 -22.06 5.62 8.59
C ASN A 702 -21.20 5.81 9.85
N LYS A 703 -21.77 6.24 10.98
CA LYS A 703 -21.07 6.32 12.27
C LYS A 703 -20.56 4.94 12.74
N LEU A 704 -21.38 3.89 12.56
CA LEU A 704 -20.98 2.52 12.89
C LEU A 704 -19.79 2.03 12.04
N SER A 705 -19.75 2.39 10.75
CA SER A 705 -18.64 2.05 9.86
C SER A 705 -17.32 2.69 10.30
N TRP A 706 -17.34 3.98 10.66
CA TRP A 706 -16.17 4.70 11.15
C TRP A 706 -15.65 4.15 12.49
N LEU A 707 -16.58 3.79 13.38
CA LEU A 707 -16.25 3.19 14.66
C LEU A 707 -15.46 1.88 14.47
N MET A 708 -15.93 0.96 13.61
CA MET A 708 -15.22 -0.31 13.39
C MET A 708 -13.82 -0.11 12.80
N ILE A 709 -13.66 0.83 11.86
CA ILE A 709 -12.33 1.21 11.32
C ILE A 709 -11.41 1.70 12.45
N GLY A 710 -11.90 2.62 13.29
CA GLY A 710 -11.18 3.12 14.45
C GLY A 710 -10.74 2.00 15.40
N THR A 711 -11.64 1.07 15.75
CA THR A 711 -11.30 -0.06 16.62
C THR A 711 -10.22 -0.97 16.02
N THR A 712 -10.25 -1.24 14.70
CA THR A 712 -9.19 -2.04 14.06
C THR A 712 -7.84 -1.32 14.02
N CYS A 713 -7.82 0.00 13.82
CA CYS A 713 -6.59 0.79 13.86
C CYS A 713 -5.97 0.81 15.27
N CYS A 714 -6.77 0.98 16.33
CA CYS A 714 -6.29 0.95 17.71
C CYS A 714 -5.65 -0.41 18.07
N CYS A 715 -6.25 -1.53 17.67
CA CYS A 715 -5.66 -2.86 17.91
C CYS A 715 -4.30 -3.04 17.22
N ILE A 716 -4.14 -2.54 15.99
CA ILE A 716 -2.86 -2.63 15.25
C ILE A 716 -1.79 -1.76 15.93
N ILE A 717 -2.14 -0.54 16.37
CA ILE A 717 -1.21 0.34 17.10
C ILE A 717 -0.76 -0.33 18.41
N PHE A 718 -1.67 -0.96 19.15
CA PHE A 718 -1.34 -1.68 20.38
C PHE A 718 -0.32 -2.82 20.13
N LEU A 719 -0.52 -3.64 19.10
CA LEU A 719 0.43 -4.71 18.73
C LEU A 719 1.82 -4.18 18.36
N ILE A 720 1.90 -3.01 17.71
CA ILE A 720 3.19 -2.36 17.39
C ILE A 720 3.90 -1.85 18.66
N VAL A 721 3.16 -1.28 19.62
CA VAL A 721 3.74 -0.86 20.91
C VAL A 721 4.29 -2.06 21.68
N VAL A 722 3.54 -3.16 21.73
CA VAL A 722 3.96 -4.41 22.37
C VAL A 722 5.26 -4.97 21.75
N LEU A 723 5.40 -4.93 20.42
CA LEU A 723 6.64 -5.31 19.72
C LEU A 723 7.85 -4.48 20.16
N VAL A 724 7.69 -3.16 20.33
CA VAL A 724 8.79 -2.27 20.75
C VAL A 724 9.17 -2.53 22.21
N VAL A 725 8.20 -2.73 23.10
CA VAL A 725 8.48 -3.04 24.51
C VAL A 725 9.25 -4.35 24.66
N PHE A 726 8.88 -5.41 23.94
CA PHE A 726 9.61 -6.67 23.98
C PHE A 726 11.04 -6.58 23.44
N ARG A 727 11.30 -5.77 22.40
CA ARG A 727 12.66 -5.47 21.93
C ARG A 727 13.49 -4.67 22.95
N GLY A 728 12.85 -3.79 23.73
CA GLY A 728 13.52 -3.11 24.85
C GLY A 728 13.88 -4.07 25.99
N LEU A 729 13.01 -5.04 26.28
CA LEU A 729 13.27 -6.09 27.28
C LEU A 729 14.41 -7.01 26.85
N GLU A 730 14.47 -7.43 25.57
CA GLU A 730 15.54 -8.28 25.03
C GLU A 730 16.95 -7.77 25.40
N VAL A 731 17.25 -6.51 25.10
CA VAL A 731 18.57 -5.90 25.38
C VAL A 731 18.85 -5.79 26.88
N LYS A 732 17.83 -5.56 27.71
CA LYS A 732 17.98 -5.61 29.17
C LYS A 732 18.34 -7.02 29.66
N HIS A 733 17.68 -8.05 29.14
CA HIS A 733 17.91 -9.45 29.50
C HIS A 733 19.34 -9.91 29.19
N THR A 734 19.84 -9.64 27.98
CA THR A 734 21.20 -10.06 27.56
C THR A 734 22.27 -9.48 28.47
N ASN A 735 22.13 -8.20 28.80
CA ASN A 735 23.08 -7.47 29.64
C ASN A 735 22.93 -7.89 31.11
N ALA A 736 21.72 -8.27 31.55
CA ALA A 736 21.50 -8.80 32.88
C ALA A 736 22.16 -10.17 33.10
N TYR A 737 22.08 -11.11 32.15
CA TYR A 737 22.75 -12.41 32.28
C TYR A 737 24.28 -12.27 32.37
N GLN A 738 24.86 -11.30 31.67
CA GLN A 738 26.28 -10.97 31.81
C GLN A 738 26.60 -10.42 33.21
N GLY A 739 25.77 -9.50 33.72
CA GLY A 739 25.91 -8.95 35.07
C GLY A 739 25.83 -10.03 36.18
N ILE A 740 24.95 -11.02 36.03
CA ILE A 740 24.84 -12.17 36.97
C ILE A 740 26.19 -12.88 37.12
N ILE A 741 26.91 -13.11 36.02
CA ILE A 741 28.21 -13.80 36.06
C ILE A 741 29.29 -12.88 36.60
N SER A 742 29.32 -11.61 36.18
CA SER A 742 30.23 -10.60 36.72
C SER A 742 30.20 -10.53 38.25
N ILE A 743 29.01 -10.59 38.85
CA ILE A 743 28.85 -10.56 40.31
C ILE A 743 29.53 -11.78 40.98
N THR A 744 29.39 -12.99 40.44
CA THR A 744 30.09 -14.16 41.01
C THR A 744 31.58 -14.16 40.71
N ASP A 745 32.03 -13.65 39.56
CA ASP A 745 33.46 -13.51 39.29
C ASP A 745 34.14 -12.56 40.29
N CYS A 746 33.46 -11.52 40.76
CA CYS A 746 33.94 -10.69 41.86
C CYS A 746 34.24 -11.51 43.14
N ALA A 747 33.40 -12.49 43.45
CA ALA A 747 33.60 -13.42 44.56
C ALA A 747 34.70 -14.45 44.28
N ASN A 748 34.79 -14.98 43.04
CA ASN A 748 35.85 -15.89 42.61
C ASN A 748 37.23 -15.24 42.80
N GLU A 749 37.38 -13.97 42.45
CA GLU A 749 38.62 -13.21 42.65
C GLU A 749 38.92 -12.98 44.13
N ALA A 750 37.92 -12.64 44.95
CA ALA A 750 38.11 -12.44 46.39
C ALA A 750 38.65 -13.70 47.10
N VAL A 751 38.11 -14.89 46.76
CA VAL A 751 38.58 -16.18 47.31
C VAL A 751 40.00 -16.49 46.82
N GLN A 752 40.28 -16.29 45.52
CA GLN A 752 41.62 -16.51 44.95
C GLN A 752 42.69 -15.60 45.58
N MET A 753 42.38 -14.33 45.88
CA MET A 753 43.28 -13.44 46.61
C MET A 753 43.62 -14.00 47.99
N GLY A 754 42.63 -14.45 48.76
CA GLY A 754 42.85 -15.08 50.06
C GLY A 754 43.74 -16.32 49.97
N MET A 755 43.50 -17.18 48.98
CA MET A 755 44.33 -18.37 48.71
C MET A 755 45.77 -18.00 48.34
N HIS A 756 45.98 -17.02 47.46
CA HIS A 756 47.31 -16.62 47.02
C HIS A 756 48.12 -15.93 48.13
N LEU A 757 47.47 -15.15 49.01
CA LEU A 757 48.10 -14.60 50.21
C LEU A 757 48.51 -15.72 51.19
N ASN A 758 47.64 -16.68 51.46
CA ASN A 758 47.98 -17.86 52.27
C ASN A 758 49.16 -18.66 51.67
N ALA A 759 49.17 -18.84 50.34
CA ALA A 759 50.29 -19.47 49.64
C ALA A 759 51.60 -18.67 49.80
N MET A 760 51.56 -17.33 49.68
CA MET A 760 52.74 -16.48 49.90
C MET A 760 53.33 -16.65 51.31
N GLN A 761 52.48 -16.73 52.34
CA GLN A 761 52.92 -17.04 53.71
C GLN A 761 53.50 -18.47 53.81
N ALA A 762 52.87 -19.48 53.22
CA ALA A 762 53.37 -20.85 53.23
C ALA A 762 54.76 -20.97 52.57
N TYR A 763 54.98 -20.35 51.40
CA TYR A 763 56.30 -20.35 50.74
C TYR A 763 57.36 -19.58 51.54
N ALA A 764 56.98 -18.54 52.30
CA ALA A 764 57.89 -17.81 53.19
C ALA A 764 58.30 -18.64 54.43
N LEU A 765 57.37 -19.42 54.99
CA LEU A 765 57.62 -20.29 56.13
C LEU A 765 58.57 -21.46 55.78
N VAL A 766 58.38 -22.09 54.61
CA VAL A 766 59.21 -23.21 54.14
C VAL A 766 60.53 -22.75 53.49
N ALA A 767 60.77 -21.45 53.33
CA ALA A 767 61.98 -20.93 52.70
C ALA A 767 63.27 -21.32 53.46
N GLY A 768 64.11 -22.15 52.85
CA GLY A 768 65.31 -22.72 53.48
C GLY A 768 65.06 -23.96 54.34
N VAL A 769 63.89 -24.58 54.23
CA VAL A 769 63.54 -25.85 54.90
C VAL A 769 63.44 -26.97 53.85
N GLY A 770 64.16 -28.07 54.08
CA GLY A 770 64.22 -29.18 53.13
C GLY A 770 64.88 -28.80 51.80
N ASN A 771 64.27 -29.19 50.68
CA ASN A 771 64.79 -28.92 49.34
C ASN A 771 64.46 -27.51 48.80
N ASN A 772 63.67 -26.71 49.54
CA ASN A 772 63.19 -25.41 49.05
C ASN A 772 64.21 -24.30 49.34
N THR A 773 64.91 -23.86 48.30
CA THR A 773 65.83 -22.71 48.41
C THR A 773 65.04 -21.41 48.65
N VAL A 774 65.66 -20.46 49.35
CA VAL A 774 65.05 -19.13 49.60
C VAL A 774 64.75 -18.42 48.27
N GLU A 775 65.60 -18.60 47.27
CA GLU A 775 65.41 -18.06 45.91
C GLU A 775 64.15 -18.64 45.23
N ALA A 776 63.93 -19.96 45.31
CA ALA A 776 62.72 -20.59 44.76
C ALA A 776 61.45 -20.08 45.47
N SER A 777 61.47 -19.96 46.80
CA SER A 777 60.37 -19.34 47.56
C SER A 777 60.11 -17.89 47.13
N LEU A 778 61.15 -17.08 46.93
CA LEU A 778 61.02 -15.68 46.50
C LEU A 778 60.41 -15.55 45.09
N ILE A 779 60.82 -16.40 44.15
CA ILE A 779 60.24 -16.44 42.79
C ILE A 779 58.74 -16.76 42.84
N GLU A 780 58.36 -17.76 43.63
CA GLU A 780 56.96 -18.17 43.76
C GLU A 780 56.12 -17.13 44.51
N ILE A 781 56.65 -16.50 45.57
CA ILE A 781 56.00 -15.35 46.23
C ILE A 781 55.80 -14.19 45.27
N ALA A 782 56.78 -13.88 44.41
CA ALA A 782 56.65 -12.84 43.39
C ALA A 782 55.55 -13.20 42.35
N ARG A 783 55.47 -14.47 41.93
CA ARG A 783 54.41 -14.96 41.04
C ARG A 783 53.02 -14.83 41.67
N ARG A 784 52.84 -15.25 42.92
CA ARG A 784 51.56 -15.11 43.65
C ARG A 784 51.19 -13.64 43.90
N ARG A 785 52.16 -12.78 44.23
CA ARG A 785 51.93 -11.33 44.36
C ARG A 785 51.42 -10.71 43.05
N ALA A 786 51.96 -11.11 41.90
CA ALA A 786 51.48 -10.63 40.60
C ALA A 786 50.02 -11.03 40.33
N LEU A 787 49.64 -12.28 40.65
CA LEU A 787 48.26 -12.75 40.54
C LEU A 787 47.32 -11.98 41.48
N VAL A 788 47.70 -11.77 42.75
CA VAL A 788 46.92 -10.95 43.70
C VAL A 788 46.72 -9.54 43.15
N LYS A 789 47.76 -8.88 42.63
CA LYS A 789 47.64 -7.52 42.07
C LYS A 789 46.74 -7.45 40.84
N ARG A 790 46.74 -8.47 39.97
CA ARG A 790 45.80 -8.55 38.83
C ARG A 790 44.36 -8.77 39.31
N GLY A 791 44.15 -9.73 40.21
CA GLY A 791 42.83 -10.02 40.78
C GLY A 791 42.21 -8.81 41.51
N ILE A 792 43.02 -8.01 42.22
CA ILE A 792 42.59 -6.74 42.84
C ILE A 792 42.01 -5.77 41.80
N ILE A 793 42.67 -5.62 40.64
CA ILE A 793 42.22 -4.70 39.57
C ILE A 793 40.92 -5.23 38.95
N ILE A 794 40.85 -6.53 38.65
CA ILE A 794 39.65 -7.20 38.14
C ILE A 794 38.47 -7.02 39.10
N MET A 795 38.65 -7.41 40.37
CA MET A 795 37.63 -7.28 41.42
C MET A 795 37.18 -5.84 41.60
N LYS A 796 38.10 -4.87 41.59
CA LYS A 796 37.75 -3.44 41.70
C LYS A 796 36.90 -2.97 40.52
N ASN A 797 37.32 -3.27 39.29
CA ASN A 797 36.59 -2.86 38.10
C ASN A 797 35.19 -3.50 38.04
N ILE A 798 35.05 -4.76 38.44
CA ILE A 798 33.75 -5.44 38.55
C ILE A 798 32.89 -4.83 39.67
N HIS A 799 33.44 -4.62 40.87
CA HIS A 799 32.73 -4.04 42.01
C HIS A 799 32.21 -2.63 41.71
N ASP A 800 33.05 -1.79 41.09
CA ASP A 800 32.67 -0.45 40.65
C ASP A 800 31.61 -0.50 39.51
N ALA A 801 31.74 -1.42 38.53
CA ALA A 801 30.74 -1.59 37.47
C ALA A 801 29.36 -1.99 37.99
N ILE A 802 29.31 -2.91 38.95
CA ILE A 802 28.05 -3.36 39.58
C ILE A 802 27.43 -2.20 40.37
N TYR A 803 28.21 -1.47 41.16
CA TYR A 803 27.67 -0.38 41.98
C TYR A 803 27.20 0.83 41.16
N TRP A 804 27.95 1.22 40.13
CA TRP A 804 27.61 2.37 39.28
C TRP A 804 26.56 2.05 38.21
N GLY A 805 26.26 0.78 37.96
CA GLY A 805 25.21 0.37 37.03
C GLY A 805 25.65 0.40 35.57
N GLU A 806 26.80 -0.20 35.30
CA GLU A 806 27.30 -0.43 33.96
C GLU A 806 26.26 -1.12 33.07
N GLY A 807 25.85 -0.43 32.01
CA GLY A 807 24.83 -0.87 31.07
C GLY A 807 25.31 -1.97 30.11
N ASN A 808 26.62 -2.12 29.93
CA ASN A 808 27.23 -3.13 29.06
C ASN A 808 28.30 -3.97 29.80
N PRO A 809 27.91 -4.91 30.69
CA PRO A 809 28.84 -5.69 31.49
C PRO A 809 29.59 -6.81 30.73
N VAL A 810 29.56 -6.87 29.39
CA VAL A 810 30.21 -7.92 28.56
C VAL A 810 31.63 -8.25 29.02
N SER A 811 32.46 -7.21 29.22
CA SER A 811 33.89 -7.34 29.52
C SER A 811 34.22 -7.51 31.01
N TYR A 812 33.26 -7.36 31.91
CA TYR A 812 33.51 -7.31 33.36
C TYR A 812 33.50 -8.72 33.97
N VAL A 813 34.47 -9.55 33.59
CA VAL A 813 34.59 -10.96 33.99
C VAL A 813 36.03 -11.35 34.32
N GLY A 814 36.19 -12.45 35.07
CA GLY A 814 37.51 -12.99 35.42
C GLY A 814 38.27 -13.60 34.24
N ASP A 815 39.56 -13.85 34.43
CA ASP A 815 40.48 -14.25 33.35
C ASP A 815 40.02 -15.49 32.59
N ASN A 816 39.58 -16.55 33.29
CA ASN A 816 39.10 -17.79 32.66
C ASN A 816 37.91 -17.54 31.72
N LEU A 817 36.94 -16.75 32.19
CA LEU A 817 35.72 -16.47 31.43
C LEU A 817 35.95 -15.47 30.29
N SER A 818 36.90 -14.53 30.47
CA SER A 818 37.34 -13.65 29.39
C SER A 818 37.91 -14.45 28.21
N GLN A 819 38.70 -15.49 28.48
CA GLN A 819 39.27 -16.36 27.45
C GLN A 819 38.21 -17.24 26.77
N LEU A 820 37.24 -17.77 27.53
CA LEU A 820 36.11 -18.54 26.99
C LEU A 820 35.24 -17.71 26.04
N LYS A 821 34.82 -16.52 26.49
CA LYS A 821 34.04 -15.61 25.66
C LYS A 821 34.84 -15.12 24.43
N ALA A 822 36.14 -14.83 24.56
CA ALA A 822 36.98 -14.41 23.42
C ALA A 822 37.13 -15.53 22.37
N ARG A 823 37.24 -16.79 22.81
CA ARG A 823 37.29 -17.98 21.93
C ARG A 823 36.03 -18.12 21.08
N ASP A 824 34.88 -17.74 21.62
CA ASP A 824 33.56 -17.87 20.98
C ASP A 824 33.12 -16.56 20.28
N GLY A 825 34.04 -15.59 20.12
CA GLY A 825 33.86 -14.42 19.25
C GLY A 825 33.26 -13.18 19.90
N TYR A 826 33.18 -13.11 21.24
CA TYR A 826 32.74 -11.91 21.95
C TYR A 826 33.88 -10.88 22.08
N ASP A 827 33.63 -9.62 21.74
CA ASP A 827 34.59 -8.51 21.93
C ASP A 827 34.77 -8.17 23.42
N ILE A 828 35.98 -8.34 23.94
CA ILE A 828 36.30 -8.21 25.38
C ILE A 828 37.59 -7.41 25.56
N PHE A 829 37.56 -6.49 26.53
CA PHE A 829 38.71 -5.73 26.96
C PHE A 829 39.37 -6.35 28.20
N ASP A 830 40.70 -6.31 28.30
CA ASP A 830 41.42 -6.79 29.50
C ASP A 830 41.23 -5.83 30.69
N ILE A 831 40.21 -6.13 31.49
CA ILE A 831 39.90 -5.38 32.72
C ILE A 831 40.90 -5.60 33.86
N GLY A 832 41.89 -6.50 33.72
CA GLY A 832 42.95 -6.70 34.72
C GLY A 832 44.17 -5.79 34.54
N SER A 833 44.18 -4.95 33.50
CA SER A 833 45.33 -4.12 33.12
C SER A 833 45.31 -2.69 33.69
N VAL A 834 44.13 -2.09 33.86
CA VAL A 834 43.93 -0.69 34.25
C VAL A 834 42.70 -0.57 35.16
N ILE A 835 42.80 0.19 36.25
CA ILE A 835 41.64 0.55 37.08
C ILE A 835 40.85 1.64 36.37
N PHE A 836 39.56 1.42 36.10
CA PHE A 836 38.71 2.40 35.45
C PHE A 836 38.28 3.52 36.40
N THR A 837 38.12 4.70 35.83
CA THR A 837 37.62 5.90 36.52
C THR A 837 36.11 6.02 36.38
N PHE A 838 35.48 6.74 37.30
CA PHE A 838 34.02 6.93 37.35
C PHE A 838 33.38 7.37 36.03
N ASP A 839 34.06 8.22 35.25
CA ASP A 839 33.55 8.75 33.98
C ASP A 839 33.56 7.74 32.83
N GLN A 840 34.23 6.59 33.00
CA GLN A 840 34.33 5.53 31.98
C GLN A 840 33.18 4.51 32.04
N PHE A 841 32.40 4.48 33.13
CA PHE A 841 31.26 3.58 33.28
C PHE A 841 29.98 4.16 32.63
N ASN A 842 29.29 3.36 31.82
CA ASN A 842 28.03 3.70 31.20
C ASN A 842 26.88 3.38 32.15
N ARG A 843 26.51 4.36 32.99
CA ARG A 843 25.57 4.25 34.12
C ARG A 843 24.08 4.19 33.69
N SER A 844 23.73 3.27 32.81
CA SER A 844 22.39 3.17 32.21
C SER A 844 21.54 2.00 32.73
N SER A 845 22.05 1.19 33.68
CA SER A 845 21.32 0.04 34.21
C SER A 845 20.29 0.44 35.28
N THR A 846 18.99 0.25 34.99
CA THR A 846 17.88 0.51 35.94
C THR A 846 17.68 -0.60 36.97
N LEU A 847 18.46 -1.69 36.93
CA LEU A 847 18.32 -2.83 37.84
C LEU A 847 18.79 -2.53 39.27
N LEU A 848 19.54 -1.44 39.46
CA LEU A 848 20.01 -0.99 40.77
C LEU A 848 19.00 -0.12 41.53
N ASP A 849 17.95 0.35 40.86
CA ASP A 849 16.88 1.13 41.48
C ASP A 849 15.95 0.27 42.38
N ASN A 850 16.11 -1.06 42.36
CA ASN A 850 15.37 -1.96 43.26
C ASN A 850 15.76 -1.70 44.73
N LYS A 851 14.73 -1.55 45.57
CA LYS A 851 14.84 -1.42 47.03
C LYS A 851 15.80 -2.44 47.65
N GLN A 852 15.79 -3.71 47.24
CA GLN A 852 16.70 -4.73 47.81
C GLN A 852 18.18 -4.41 47.54
N MET A 853 18.52 -3.98 46.31
CA MET A 853 19.88 -3.59 45.94
C MET A 853 20.32 -2.34 46.70
N ILE A 854 19.44 -1.32 46.76
CA ILE A 854 19.68 -0.09 47.53
C ILE A 854 19.89 -0.44 49.03
N GLU A 855 19.09 -1.33 49.59
CA GLU A 855 19.17 -1.76 50.99
C GLU A 855 20.50 -2.48 51.30
N LEU A 856 20.94 -3.41 50.44
CA LEU A 856 22.24 -4.10 50.57
C LEU A 856 23.44 -3.13 50.50
N TYR A 857 23.39 -2.15 49.59
CA TYR A 857 24.48 -1.20 49.38
C TYR A 857 24.47 -0.01 50.35
N SER A 858 23.32 0.36 50.91
CA SER A 858 23.21 1.49 51.86
C SER A 858 23.27 1.05 53.33
N GLN A 859 22.54 0.00 53.71
CA GLN A 859 22.41 -0.42 55.11
C GLN A 859 23.53 -1.40 55.51
N PRO A 860 24.03 -1.33 56.75
CA PRO A 860 25.05 -2.23 57.26
C PRO A 860 24.47 -3.64 57.46
N SER A 861 24.65 -4.51 56.47
CA SER A 861 23.99 -5.81 56.32
C SER A 861 24.92 -7.01 56.56
N VAL A 862 26.24 -6.80 56.61
CA VAL A 862 27.24 -7.88 56.63
C VAL A 862 28.25 -7.68 57.76
N ASN A 863 28.53 -8.75 58.50
CA ASN A 863 29.53 -8.77 59.57
C ASN A 863 30.89 -9.19 59.01
N MET A 864 31.84 -8.25 58.91
CA MET A 864 33.24 -8.56 58.60
C MET A 864 34.06 -8.69 59.89
N SER A 865 35.02 -9.61 59.88
CA SER A 865 35.93 -9.85 61.01
C SER A 865 37.22 -9.05 60.84
N VAL A 866 37.53 -8.16 61.79
CA VAL A 866 38.68 -7.28 61.79
C VAL A 866 39.62 -7.65 62.94
N LEU A 867 40.92 -7.73 62.66
CA LEU A 867 41.94 -7.89 63.69
C LEU A 867 42.24 -6.52 64.31
N VAL A 868 41.94 -6.33 65.59
CA VAL A 868 42.22 -5.08 66.32
C VAL A 868 43.31 -5.37 67.35
N ALA A 869 44.28 -4.46 67.46
CA ALA A 869 45.19 -4.37 68.60
C ALA A 869 44.69 -3.25 69.51
N PRO A 870 44.03 -3.54 70.64
CA PRO A 870 43.64 -2.52 71.60
C PRO A 870 44.86 -1.70 72.05
N PRO A 871 44.77 -0.35 72.08
CA PRO A 871 45.90 0.48 72.48
C PRO A 871 46.32 0.15 73.91
N GLY A 872 47.54 -0.39 74.07
CA GLY A 872 48.11 -0.83 75.35
C GLY A 872 48.12 -2.34 75.61
N SER A 873 47.62 -3.18 74.69
CA SER A 873 47.74 -4.65 74.81
C SER A 873 48.61 -5.26 73.70
N ASN A 874 49.53 -6.15 74.07
CA ASN A 874 50.32 -6.95 73.13
C ASN A 874 49.53 -8.12 72.48
N THR A 875 48.23 -8.21 72.75
CA THR A 875 47.32 -9.22 72.23
C THR A 875 46.43 -8.63 71.14
N THR A 876 46.47 -9.19 69.94
CA THR A 876 45.47 -8.91 68.89
C THR A 876 44.24 -9.76 69.12
N SER A 877 43.04 -9.17 69.01
CA SER A 877 41.77 -9.88 69.11
C SER A 877 40.90 -9.63 67.87
N LEU A 878 40.10 -10.63 67.50
CA LEU A 878 39.19 -10.58 66.37
C LEU A 878 37.87 -9.94 66.83
N TYR A 879 37.45 -8.86 66.17
CA TYR A 879 36.15 -8.22 66.38
C TYR A 879 35.32 -8.29 65.11
N THR A 880 34.04 -8.56 65.23
CA THR A 880 33.08 -8.42 64.14
C THR A 880 32.58 -6.98 64.06
N GLN A 881 32.58 -6.41 62.87
CA GLN A 881 32.06 -5.07 62.59
C GLN A 881 31.10 -5.13 61.40
N THR A 882 30.01 -4.39 61.49
CA THR A 882 28.99 -4.33 60.43
C THR A 882 29.38 -3.37 59.31
N TYR A 883 29.21 -3.80 58.06
CA TYR A 883 29.45 -3.03 56.85
C TYR A 883 28.27 -3.20 55.88
N ASN A 884 28.06 -2.20 55.01
CA ASN A 884 27.22 -2.35 53.83
C ASN A 884 28.06 -2.93 52.68
N ALA A 885 27.42 -3.48 51.64
CA ALA A 885 28.15 -4.19 50.58
C ALA A 885 29.21 -3.32 49.87
N TRP A 886 28.94 -2.02 49.69
CA TRP A 886 29.87 -1.06 49.08
C TRP A 886 31.14 -0.86 49.90
N LYS A 887 30.98 -0.57 51.20
CA LYS A 887 32.10 -0.35 52.12
C LYS A 887 32.84 -1.65 52.42
N ALA A 888 32.14 -2.79 52.39
CA ALA A 888 32.75 -4.10 52.55
C ALA A 888 33.72 -4.42 51.40
N GLY A 889 33.26 -4.33 50.15
CA GLY A 889 34.11 -4.57 48.98
C GLY A 889 35.29 -3.62 48.90
N ASN A 890 35.08 -2.31 49.11
CA ASN A 890 36.19 -1.34 49.08
C ASN A 890 37.20 -1.56 50.21
N ALA A 891 36.76 -1.80 51.46
CA ALA A 891 37.68 -2.08 52.56
C ALA A 891 38.47 -3.38 52.35
N PHE A 892 37.86 -4.39 51.70
CA PHE A 892 38.55 -5.62 51.29
C PHE A 892 39.60 -5.36 50.21
N ILE A 893 39.26 -4.60 49.16
CA ILE A 893 40.18 -4.21 48.08
C ILE A 893 41.37 -3.38 48.63
N GLU A 894 41.10 -2.37 49.46
CA GLU A 894 42.14 -1.55 50.11
C GLU A 894 43.07 -2.40 50.99
N SER A 895 42.49 -3.30 51.80
CA SER A 895 43.27 -4.21 52.63
C SER A 895 44.06 -5.23 51.81
N ALA A 896 43.53 -5.71 50.67
CA ALA A 896 44.19 -6.62 49.75
C ALA A 896 45.38 -5.96 49.05
N MET A 897 45.25 -4.69 48.65
CA MET A 897 46.37 -3.90 48.13
C MET A 897 47.51 -3.85 49.16
N LEU A 898 47.22 -3.46 50.40
CA LEU A 898 48.20 -3.39 51.48
C LEU A 898 48.77 -4.78 51.87
N ALA A 899 47.96 -5.84 51.84
CA ALA A 899 48.40 -7.21 52.09
C ALA A 899 49.31 -7.75 50.98
N SER A 900 49.14 -7.30 49.72
CA SER A 900 49.97 -7.73 48.59
C SER A 900 51.41 -7.20 48.67
N ASP A 901 51.61 -6.05 49.32
CA ASP A 901 52.91 -5.37 49.42
C ASP A 901 53.73 -5.73 50.68
N VAL A 902 53.22 -6.65 51.52
CA VAL A 902 53.93 -7.19 52.69
C VAL A 902 55.26 -7.83 52.28
N THR A 903 56.34 -7.53 53.00
CA THR A 903 57.70 -7.98 52.70
C THR A 903 57.93 -9.46 53.02
N PHE A 904 59.01 -10.05 52.51
CA PHE A 904 59.33 -11.46 52.74
C PHE A 904 59.55 -11.79 54.23
N ASP A 905 60.25 -10.92 54.96
CA ASP A 905 60.50 -11.13 56.40
C ASP A 905 59.22 -10.98 57.23
N GLU A 906 58.32 -10.07 56.84
CA GLU A 906 57.00 -9.95 57.47
C GLU A 906 56.13 -11.17 57.21
N LEU A 907 56.06 -11.67 55.96
CA LEU A 907 55.38 -12.92 55.60
C LEU A 907 55.89 -14.12 56.42
N ARG A 908 57.17 -14.11 56.80
CA ARG A 908 57.79 -15.19 57.59
C ARG A 908 57.57 -15.07 59.10
N TYR A 909 57.57 -13.87 59.66
CA TYR A 909 57.65 -13.67 61.12
C TYR A 909 56.52 -12.85 61.76
N SER A 910 55.88 -11.91 61.05
CA SER A 910 54.93 -10.95 61.66
C SER A 910 53.53 -10.93 61.03
N VAL A 911 53.32 -11.64 59.92
CA VAL A 911 52.07 -11.63 59.14
C VAL A 911 50.81 -11.99 59.95
N ASN A 912 50.91 -12.88 60.95
CA ASN A 912 49.79 -13.20 61.86
C ASN A 912 49.35 -12.01 62.73
N GLN A 913 50.19 -10.98 62.87
CA GLN A 913 49.88 -9.72 63.57
C GLN A 913 49.51 -8.59 62.59
N ASN A 914 49.66 -8.79 61.27
CA ASN A 914 49.32 -7.78 60.27
C ASN A 914 47.79 -7.72 60.09
N PRO A 915 47.13 -6.60 60.45
CA PRO A 915 45.67 -6.53 60.44
C PRO A 915 45.09 -6.62 59.03
N ASN A 916 45.75 -6.06 58.02
CA ASN A 916 45.27 -6.04 56.63
C ASN A 916 45.34 -7.43 56.01
N PHE A 917 46.47 -8.13 56.19
CA PHE A 917 46.64 -9.51 55.72
C PHE A 917 45.63 -10.44 56.38
N LYS A 918 45.45 -10.33 57.71
CA LYS A 918 44.52 -11.20 58.44
C LYS A 918 43.05 -10.87 58.15
N PHE A 919 42.73 -9.60 57.88
CA PHE A 919 41.41 -9.18 57.43
C PHE A 919 41.05 -9.79 56.05
N VAL A 920 41.96 -9.74 55.08
CA VAL A 920 41.69 -10.33 53.75
C VAL A 920 41.53 -11.85 53.86
N THR A 921 42.47 -12.54 54.52
CA THR A 921 42.43 -14.01 54.62
C THR A 921 41.21 -14.53 55.41
N ILE A 922 40.78 -13.88 56.51
CA ILE A 922 39.58 -14.30 57.24
C ILE A 922 38.28 -14.05 56.45
N ASN A 923 38.15 -12.90 55.77
CA ASN A 923 36.87 -12.54 55.13
C ASN A 923 36.71 -13.12 53.70
N ALA A 924 37.81 -13.47 53.03
CA ALA A 924 37.82 -14.01 51.67
C ALA A 924 36.97 -15.29 51.45
N PRO A 925 37.03 -16.36 52.29
CA PRO A 925 36.38 -17.63 51.96
C PRO A 925 34.89 -17.72 52.25
N VAL A 926 34.32 -16.83 53.07
CA VAL A 926 32.89 -16.91 53.47
C VAL A 926 32.19 -15.59 53.27
N ILE A 927 32.75 -14.51 53.82
CA ILE A 927 32.03 -13.25 53.95
C ILE A 927 31.95 -12.53 52.61
N MET A 928 33.01 -12.55 51.79
CA MET A 928 32.96 -12.03 50.42
C MET A 928 32.01 -12.85 49.51
N PRO A 929 32.09 -14.19 49.46
CA PRO A 929 31.08 -15.03 48.81
C PRO A 929 29.64 -14.74 49.22
N ASP A 930 29.35 -14.65 50.52
CA ASP A 930 28.01 -14.35 51.03
C ASP A 930 27.51 -12.95 50.61
N ILE A 931 28.37 -11.92 50.62
CA ILE A 931 28.04 -10.58 50.08
C ILE A 931 27.60 -10.69 48.63
N TYR A 932 28.44 -11.26 47.76
CA TYR A 932 28.18 -11.24 46.32
C TYR A 932 27.07 -12.22 45.91
N ASN A 933 26.86 -13.33 46.64
CA ASN A 933 25.68 -14.18 46.46
C ASN A 933 24.38 -13.44 46.84
N LYS A 934 24.39 -12.60 47.90
CA LYS A 934 23.24 -11.72 48.24
C LYS A 934 23.02 -10.62 47.21
N VAL A 935 24.08 -10.03 46.66
CA VAL A 935 24.00 -9.07 45.55
C VAL A 935 23.46 -9.74 44.29
N GLN A 936 23.90 -10.97 43.97
CA GLN A 936 23.42 -11.72 42.81
C GLN A 936 21.93 -12.07 42.93
N THR A 937 21.49 -12.55 44.09
CA THR A 937 20.07 -12.88 44.30
C THR A 937 19.19 -11.63 44.22
N ALA A 938 19.57 -10.52 44.86
CA ALA A 938 18.84 -9.25 44.73
C ALA A 938 18.83 -8.68 43.29
N TYR A 939 19.90 -8.91 42.52
CA TYR A 939 19.97 -8.54 41.10
C TYR A 939 19.05 -9.39 40.23
N ILE A 940 19.00 -10.71 40.47
CA ILE A 940 18.06 -11.62 39.78
C ILE A 940 16.61 -11.31 40.16
N ASP A 941 16.33 -11.08 41.45
CA ASP A 941 15.00 -10.64 41.93
C ASP A 941 14.57 -9.33 41.24
N SER A 942 15.49 -8.37 41.07
CA SER A 942 15.22 -7.13 40.32
C SER A 942 14.90 -7.39 38.85
N LEU A 943 15.64 -8.29 38.19
CA LEU A 943 15.40 -8.66 36.80
C LEU A 943 14.00 -9.30 36.65
N VAL A 944 13.68 -10.27 37.50
CA VAL A 944 12.37 -10.93 37.53
C VAL A 944 11.24 -9.93 37.83
N SER A 945 11.47 -8.95 38.70
CA SER A 945 10.49 -7.90 39.01
C SER A 945 10.24 -6.93 37.85
N ASP A 946 11.25 -6.56 37.06
CA ASP A 946 11.07 -5.70 35.86
C ASP A 946 10.32 -6.47 34.76
N ILE A 947 10.63 -7.76 34.59
CA ILE A 947 9.94 -8.66 33.63
C ILE A 947 8.47 -8.84 34.02
N THR A 948 8.18 -9.19 35.28
CA THR A 948 6.79 -9.39 35.72
C THR A 948 5.99 -8.10 35.69
N GLY A 949 6.56 -6.97 36.16
CA GLY A 949 5.92 -5.66 36.10
C GLY A 949 5.60 -5.19 34.67
N THR A 950 6.49 -5.43 33.70
CA THR A 950 6.24 -5.09 32.29
C THR A 950 5.23 -6.04 31.62
N LEU A 951 5.26 -7.33 31.91
CA LEU A 951 4.25 -8.29 31.45
C LEU A 951 2.85 -7.97 32.02
N ASP A 952 2.75 -7.66 33.31
CA ASP A 952 1.50 -7.26 33.95
C ASP A 952 0.97 -5.94 33.39
N ALA A 953 1.84 -4.95 33.13
CA ALA A 953 1.45 -3.71 32.48
C ALA A 953 0.87 -3.95 31.07
N ILE A 954 1.46 -4.85 30.28
CA ILE A 954 0.92 -5.26 28.97
C ILE A 954 -0.43 -5.96 29.14
N LEU A 955 -0.56 -6.88 30.11
CA LEU A 955 -1.78 -7.63 30.39
C LEU A 955 -2.93 -6.71 30.82
N TYR A 956 -2.71 -5.83 31.81
CA TYR A 956 -3.72 -4.88 32.29
C TYR A 956 -4.12 -3.88 31.21
N THR A 957 -3.17 -3.40 30.40
CA THR A 957 -3.46 -2.51 29.26
C THR A 957 -4.31 -3.23 28.22
N TRP A 958 -4.00 -4.49 27.90
CA TRP A 958 -4.82 -5.31 27.00
C TRP A 958 -6.22 -5.57 27.57
N CYS A 959 -6.34 -5.95 28.84
CA CYS A 959 -7.63 -6.15 29.50
C CYS A 959 -8.49 -4.87 29.52
N GLY A 960 -7.88 -3.70 29.76
CA GLY A 960 -8.54 -2.41 29.69
C GLY A 960 -9.04 -2.07 28.29
N ILE A 961 -8.19 -2.20 27.27
CA ILE A 961 -8.56 -2.00 25.86
C ILE A 961 -9.67 -2.98 25.45
N PHE A 962 -9.54 -4.26 25.79
CA PHE A 962 -10.54 -5.29 25.52
C PHE A 962 -11.89 -4.96 26.15
N ALA A 963 -11.92 -4.58 27.44
CA ALA A 963 -13.14 -4.21 28.14
C ALA A 963 -13.83 -2.98 27.51
N VAL A 964 -13.06 -1.94 27.17
CA VAL A 964 -13.58 -0.74 26.49
C VAL A 964 -14.14 -1.09 25.10
N LEU A 965 -13.41 -1.84 24.29
CA LEU A 965 -13.86 -2.25 22.95
C LEU A 965 -15.10 -3.17 23.02
N PHE A 966 -15.14 -4.09 23.97
CA PHE A 966 -16.28 -4.98 24.20
C PHE A 966 -17.53 -4.20 24.64
N LEU A 967 -17.38 -3.24 25.57
CA LEU A 967 -18.48 -2.37 26.00
C LEU A 967 -19.01 -1.51 24.84
N ILE A 968 -18.12 -0.91 24.04
CA ILE A 968 -18.48 -0.14 22.84
C ILE A 968 -19.31 -1.01 21.87
N CYS A 969 -18.86 -2.24 21.59
CA CYS A 969 -19.58 -3.19 20.75
C CYS A 969 -20.95 -3.58 21.37
N ALA A 970 -21.01 -3.91 22.66
CA ALA A 970 -22.23 -4.33 23.33
C ALA A 970 -23.29 -3.21 23.39
N VAL A 971 -22.87 -1.99 23.72
CA VAL A 971 -23.75 -0.82 23.93
C VAL A 971 -24.25 -0.24 22.61
N LEU A 972 -23.40 -0.11 21.58
CA LEU A 972 -23.79 0.55 20.34
C LEU A 972 -24.37 -0.42 19.29
N PHE A 973 -23.79 -1.60 19.14
CA PHE A 973 -24.14 -2.49 18.02
C PHE A 973 -25.50 -3.17 18.21
N ARG A 974 -25.74 -3.73 19.41
CA ARG A 974 -26.94 -4.50 19.73
C ARG A 974 -28.27 -3.73 19.56
N PRO A 975 -28.42 -2.46 20.03
CA PRO A 975 -29.67 -1.72 19.84
C PRO A 975 -29.90 -1.29 18.39
N ILE A 976 -28.85 -0.96 17.62
CA ILE A 976 -28.96 -0.56 16.22
C ILE A 976 -29.54 -1.70 15.38
N VAL A 977 -28.97 -2.91 15.48
CA VAL A 977 -29.45 -4.08 14.72
C VAL A 977 -30.89 -4.45 15.11
N ARG A 978 -31.24 -4.41 16.41
CA ARG A 978 -32.60 -4.67 16.91
C ARG A 978 -33.66 -3.64 16.51
N LYS A 979 -33.25 -2.43 16.08
CA LYS A 979 -34.17 -1.39 15.62
C LYS A 979 -34.50 -1.59 14.13
N ILE A 980 -33.46 -1.78 13.31
CA ILE A 980 -33.59 -2.00 11.86
C ILE A 980 -34.46 -3.23 11.56
N SER A 981 -34.30 -4.32 12.33
CA SER A 981 -35.09 -5.55 12.11
C SER A 981 -36.58 -5.40 12.41
N ARG A 982 -36.96 -4.63 13.44
CA ARG A 982 -38.37 -4.41 13.81
C ARG A 982 -39.10 -3.54 12.80
N GLU A 983 -38.47 -2.48 12.29
CA GLU A 983 -39.06 -1.63 11.26
C GLU A 983 -39.34 -2.42 9.97
N LYS A 984 -38.44 -3.33 9.57
CA LYS A 984 -38.65 -4.22 8.42
C LYS A 984 -39.91 -5.09 8.55
N ILE A 985 -40.15 -5.68 9.71
CA ILE A 985 -41.33 -6.51 9.97
C ILE A 985 -42.61 -5.68 9.80
N ARG A 986 -42.68 -4.50 10.43
CA ARG A 986 -43.86 -3.61 10.35
C ARG A 986 -44.20 -3.22 8.91
N THR A 987 -43.19 -2.92 8.08
CA THR A 987 -43.41 -2.56 6.66
C THR A 987 -43.94 -3.71 5.81
N LEU A 988 -43.53 -4.96 6.07
CA LEU A 988 -43.98 -6.12 5.29
C LEU A 988 -45.43 -6.53 5.62
N VAL A 989 -45.85 -6.40 6.87
CA VAL A 989 -47.23 -6.70 7.30
C VAL A 989 -48.22 -5.75 6.60
N LEU A 990 -47.91 -4.46 6.51
CA LEU A 990 -48.76 -3.45 5.87
C LEU A 990 -49.14 -3.82 4.43
N PHE A 991 -48.18 -4.29 3.63
CA PHE A 991 -48.40 -4.67 2.23
C PHE A 991 -49.22 -5.96 2.05
N SER A 992 -49.25 -6.83 3.06
CA SER A 992 -50.02 -8.08 2.99
C SER A 992 -51.54 -7.87 3.07
N LEU A 993 -51.99 -6.69 3.54
CA LEU A 993 -53.38 -6.32 3.81
C LEU A 993 -54.03 -5.47 2.70
N ALA A 994 -53.36 -5.26 1.56
CA ALA A 994 -53.81 -4.39 0.48
C ALA A 994 -55.13 -4.88 -0.20
N PRO A 995 -56.11 -4.00 -0.50
CA PRO A 995 -57.34 -4.38 -1.21
C PRO A 995 -57.09 -4.91 -2.63
N LYS A 996 -57.77 -6.01 -3.01
CA LYS A 996 -57.60 -6.67 -4.32
C LYS A 996 -57.79 -5.72 -5.49
N ASP A 997 -58.79 -4.84 -5.45
CA ASP A 997 -59.15 -3.95 -6.56
C ASP A 997 -58.04 -2.94 -6.89
N VAL A 998 -57.35 -2.45 -5.85
CA VAL A 998 -56.20 -1.54 -5.98
C VAL A 998 -55.02 -2.26 -6.65
N VAL A 999 -54.78 -3.53 -6.27
CA VAL A 999 -53.74 -4.38 -6.86
C VAL A 999 -54.01 -4.67 -8.35
N VAL A 1000 -55.25 -5.00 -8.73
CA VAL A 1000 -55.65 -5.25 -10.13
C VAL A 1000 -55.49 -4.01 -11.02
N LYS A 1001 -55.86 -2.82 -10.51
CA LYS A 1001 -55.72 -1.56 -11.24
C LYS A 1001 -54.26 -1.19 -11.51
N LEU A 1002 -53.34 -1.58 -10.62
CA LEU A 1002 -51.92 -1.24 -10.73
C LEU A 1002 -51.11 -2.27 -11.52
N SER A 1003 -51.52 -3.54 -11.55
CA SER A 1003 -50.87 -4.59 -12.36
C SER A 1003 -51.13 -4.48 -13.87
N THR A 1004 -52.24 -3.86 -14.26
CA THR A 1004 -52.73 -3.79 -15.66
C THR A 1004 -52.28 -2.56 -16.45
N LYS A 1005 -51.59 -1.59 -15.82
CA LYS A 1005 -51.16 -0.33 -16.47
C LYS A 1005 -50.07 -0.59 -17.53
N LYS A 1006 -50.33 -0.24 -18.80
CA LYS A 1006 -49.34 -0.31 -19.89
C LYS A 1006 -48.25 0.75 -19.74
N ILE A 1007 -46.99 0.36 -19.98
CA ILE A 1007 -45.81 1.24 -20.05
C ILE A 1007 -45.74 1.86 -21.46
N LYS A 1008 -45.54 3.18 -21.58
CA LYS A 1008 -45.41 3.90 -22.87
C LYS A 1008 -44.26 4.93 -22.84
N MET A 1009 -43.04 4.54 -23.21
CA MET A 1009 -41.96 5.53 -23.45
C MET A 1009 -42.04 6.14 -24.85
N VAL A 1010 -41.90 7.46 -24.94
CA VAL A 1010 -42.02 8.23 -26.19
C VAL A 1010 -40.66 8.86 -26.55
N SER A 1011 -39.80 8.16 -27.31
CA SER A 1011 -38.62 8.73 -28.03
C SER A 1011 -37.69 7.70 -28.74
N LEU A 1012 -38.18 6.52 -29.15
CA LEU A 1012 -37.30 5.42 -29.60
C LEU A 1012 -36.76 5.47 -31.05
N ASP A 1013 -37.26 6.36 -31.93
CA ASP A 1013 -37.05 6.26 -33.40
C ASP A 1013 -35.98 7.19 -34.03
N SER A 1014 -34.97 7.65 -33.28
CA SER A 1014 -33.90 8.49 -33.85
C SER A 1014 -32.80 7.64 -34.54
N GLY A 1015 -32.89 7.49 -35.85
CA GLY A 1015 -32.19 6.48 -36.68
C GLY A 1015 -30.66 6.54 -36.84
N SER A 1016 -29.86 6.64 -35.77
CA SER A 1016 -28.38 6.47 -35.83
C SER A 1016 -27.82 5.25 -35.08
N GLU A 1017 -28.63 4.48 -34.36
CA GLU A 1017 -28.14 3.43 -33.43
C GLU A 1017 -27.89 2.05 -34.08
N ARG A 1018 -27.95 1.94 -35.41
CA ARG A 1018 -28.03 0.63 -36.11
C ARG A 1018 -26.73 -0.19 -36.15
N ASP A 1019 -25.58 0.42 -35.82
CA ASP A 1019 -24.24 -0.21 -35.93
C ASP A 1019 -23.64 -0.71 -34.60
N ASN A 1020 -24.31 -0.52 -33.46
CA ASN A 1020 -23.85 -1.01 -32.15
C ASN A 1020 -24.65 -2.22 -31.61
N LEU A 1021 -25.51 -2.82 -32.43
CA LEU A 1021 -26.36 -3.97 -32.09
C LEU A 1021 -25.56 -5.30 -32.15
N PHE A 1022 -24.44 -5.40 -31.43
CA PHE A 1022 -23.58 -6.59 -31.43
C PHE A 1022 -22.87 -6.91 -30.09
N ASP A 1023 -23.25 -6.28 -28.98
CA ASP A 1023 -22.71 -6.55 -27.63
C ASP A 1023 -23.81 -7.04 -26.66
N THR A 1024 -24.61 -8.00 -27.12
CA THR A 1024 -25.70 -8.64 -26.35
C THR A 1024 -25.40 -10.11 -26.04
N THR A 1025 -24.21 -10.41 -25.52
CA THR A 1025 -23.89 -11.69 -24.87
C THR A 1025 -23.08 -11.48 -23.59
N ASP A 1026 -23.43 -12.24 -22.55
CA ASP A 1026 -22.63 -12.51 -21.34
C ASP A 1026 -22.41 -11.34 -20.34
N ASP A 1027 -23.40 -11.15 -19.43
CA ASP A 1027 -23.15 -10.99 -17.97
C ASP A 1027 -24.43 -10.97 -17.09
N ASP A 1028 -25.62 -10.68 -17.61
CA ASP A 1028 -26.91 -10.72 -16.84
C ASP A 1028 -27.58 -12.13 -16.88
N GLY A 1029 -26.85 -13.19 -17.27
CA GLY A 1029 -27.38 -14.52 -17.63
C GLY A 1029 -27.29 -15.63 -16.56
N ARG A 1030 -27.02 -15.28 -15.30
CA ARG A 1030 -27.02 -16.22 -14.16
C ARG A 1030 -27.84 -15.61 -13.02
N ASP A 1031 -29.11 -16.02 -12.93
CA ASP A 1031 -29.95 -16.07 -11.71
C ASP A 1031 -31.44 -16.34 -12.03
N ASP A 1032 -31.89 -16.16 -13.28
CA ASP A 1032 -33.27 -16.51 -13.70
C ASP A 1032 -33.37 -17.99 -14.13
N HIS A 1033 -33.14 -18.93 -13.20
CA HIS A 1033 -33.38 -20.38 -13.37
C HIS A 1033 -34.43 -20.91 -12.37
N LEU A 1034 -35.69 -20.52 -12.57
CA LEU A 1034 -36.87 -21.26 -12.10
C LEU A 1034 -37.94 -21.10 -13.19
N GLY A 1035 -38.27 -22.19 -13.87
CA GLY A 1035 -39.22 -22.19 -14.99
C GLY A 1035 -40.67 -22.32 -14.54
N GLU A 1036 -41.59 -21.99 -15.45
CA GLU A 1036 -42.92 -22.61 -15.58
C GLU A 1036 -43.50 -22.27 -16.97
N ASP A 1037 -44.38 -23.14 -17.45
CA ASP A 1037 -44.79 -23.28 -18.84
C ASP A 1037 -46.05 -22.45 -19.22
N ASP A 1038 -46.48 -22.65 -20.48
CA ASP A 1038 -47.83 -22.46 -21.02
C ASP A 1038 -48.42 -21.04 -21.30
N ASN A 1039 -48.16 -20.62 -22.54
CA ASN A 1039 -49.15 -20.59 -23.64
C ASN A 1039 -50.39 -19.65 -23.65
N ASN A 1040 -50.58 -19.05 -24.84
CA ASN A 1040 -51.79 -18.46 -25.45
C ASN A 1040 -52.41 -17.16 -24.88
N ILE A 1041 -52.50 -16.12 -25.76
CA ILE A 1041 -53.75 -15.54 -26.31
C ILE A 1041 -53.39 -14.56 -27.46
N GLN A 1042 -54.26 -14.45 -28.47
CA GLN A 1042 -53.99 -13.90 -29.82
C GLN A 1042 -54.49 -12.45 -30.08
N THR A 1043 -53.74 -11.70 -30.93
CA THR A 1043 -54.15 -10.74 -32.01
C THR A 1043 -55.17 -9.60 -31.68
N PRO A 1044 -55.71 -8.73 -32.60
CA PRO A 1044 -55.49 -8.46 -34.06
C PRO A 1044 -55.25 -6.94 -34.44
N VAL A 1045 -54.51 -6.54 -35.53
CA VAL A 1045 -54.80 -6.31 -37.00
C VAL A 1045 -55.04 -4.84 -37.45
N GLY A 1046 -54.57 -4.46 -38.66
CA GLY A 1046 -54.98 -3.30 -39.50
C GLY A 1046 -53.81 -2.39 -39.98
N ASP A 1047 -53.14 -2.59 -41.13
CA ASP A 1047 -53.50 -2.44 -42.57
C ASP A 1047 -53.29 -1.04 -43.20
N ASN A 1048 -52.31 -0.90 -44.13
CA ASN A 1048 -52.59 -0.70 -45.59
C ASN A 1048 -51.37 -0.38 -46.52
N ASN A 1049 -51.24 -1.21 -47.56
CA ASN A 1049 -51.01 -0.91 -49.00
C ASN A 1049 -49.70 -0.36 -49.64
N ASN A 1050 -49.23 -1.19 -50.61
CA ASN A 1050 -48.85 -0.87 -52.00
C ASN A 1050 -47.46 -0.24 -52.30
N ASN A 1051 -46.74 -0.58 -53.39
CA ASN A 1051 -47.07 -1.42 -54.55
C ASN A 1051 -45.81 -1.95 -55.31
N ASN A 1052 -45.97 -3.05 -56.08
CA ASN A 1052 -45.23 -3.43 -57.31
C ASN A 1052 -43.72 -3.81 -57.23
N ASN A 1053 -43.17 -4.77 -58.00
CA ASN A 1053 -43.78 -5.85 -58.82
C ASN A 1053 -42.72 -6.90 -59.24
N ASN A 1054 -43.21 -8.06 -59.72
CA ASN A 1054 -42.56 -9.01 -60.65
C ASN A 1054 -41.35 -9.87 -60.17
N ASN A 1055 -41.22 -11.15 -60.55
CA ASN A 1055 -42.22 -12.16 -60.97
C ASN A 1055 -41.56 -13.55 -61.07
N ASN A 1056 -42.38 -14.62 -60.99
CA ASN A 1056 -42.13 -15.97 -61.57
C ASN A 1056 -40.97 -16.83 -61.01
N ASN A 1057 -41.04 -18.17 -60.99
CA ASN A 1057 -42.18 -19.11 -60.95
C ASN A 1057 -41.68 -20.53 -60.59
N ASN A 1058 -42.56 -21.33 -59.99
CA ASN A 1058 -42.76 -22.77 -60.19
C ASN A 1058 -41.65 -23.83 -59.92
N ASN A 1059 -42.08 -24.79 -59.08
CA ASN A 1059 -42.07 -26.24 -59.30
C ASN A 1059 -40.82 -27.11 -59.03
N ASN A 1060 -41.04 -28.02 -58.07
CA ASN A 1060 -40.87 -29.48 -58.16
C ASN A 1060 -39.51 -30.10 -58.56
N ASN A 1061 -39.01 -30.89 -57.62
CA ASN A 1061 -38.46 -32.25 -57.78
C ASN A 1061 -37.18 -32.50 -58.61
N ASN A 1062 -36.34 -33.34 -58.01
CA ASN A 1062 -35.37 -34.26 -58.63
C ASN A 1062 -34.11 -33.67 -59.31
N GLY A 1063 -33.01 -33.71 -58.54
CA GLY A 1063 -32.04 -34.79 -58.74
C GLY A 1063 -30.83 -34.55 -59.67
N SER A 1064 -29.65 -34.36 -59.07
CA SER A 1064 -28.32 -34.87 -59.49
C SER A 1064 -27.27 -34.39 -58.46
N ILE A 1065 -26.48 -35.25 -57.78
CA ILE A 1065 -25.28 -35.98 -58.25
C ILE A 1065 -24.14 -34.99 -58.57
N SER A 1066 -22.94 -35.01 -57.96
CA SER A 1066 -22.36 -35.91 -56.95
C SER A 1066 -21.07 -35.36 -56.28
N SER A 1067 -20.66 -36.06 -55.20
CA SER A 1067 -19.29 -36.24 -54.65
C SER A 1067 -18.77 -35.19 -53.65
N ASN A 1068 -18.07 -35.51 -52.56
CA ASN A 1068 -17.70 -36.76 -51.84
C ASN A 1068 -17.25 -36.30 -50.41
N VAL A 1069 -17.29 -37.04 -49.29
CA VAL A 1069 -17.41 -38.49 -49.04
C VAL A 1069 -17.88 -38.75 -47.58
N THR A 1070 -18.91 -39.59 -47.39
CA THR A 1070 -19.18 -40.54 -46.25
C THR A 1070 -19.29 -40.04 -44.78
N LYS A 1071 -20.12 -40.61 -43.88
CA LYS A 1071 -21.15 -41.69 -43.88
C LYS A 1071 -21.92 -41.61 -42.53
N SER A 1072 -23.27 -41.60 -42.47
CA SER A 1072 -24.25 -42.73 -42.49
C SER A 1072 -24.42 -43.44 -41.12
N ASP A 1073 -25.57 -43.85 -40.58
CA ASP A 1073 -27.04 -43.73 -40.85
C ASP A 1073 -27.75 -43.85 -39.46
N GLY A 1074 -29.00 -43.44 -39.21
CA GLY A 1074 -30.29 -44.11 -39.55
C GLY A 1074 -30.91 -44.75 -38.27
N GLU A 1075 -31.98 -44.25 -37.64
CA GLU A 1075 -33.43 -44.21 -37.96
C GLU A 1075 -34.27 -45.47 -37.60
N ILE A 1076 -35.43 -45.21 -36.94
CA ILE A 1076 -36.68 -46.00 -36.88
C ILE A 1076 -36.71 -47.31 -36.04
N GLY A 1077 -37.78 -47.48 -35.23
CA GLY A 1077 -38.34 -48.83 -34.95
C GLY A 1077 -38.86 -49.15 -33.53
N SER A 1078 -40.12 -48.78 -33.25
CA SER A 1078 -41.13 -49.50 -32.42
C SER A 1078 -40.75 -50.52 -31.31
N ASP A 1079 -41.40 -50.31 -30.16
CA ASP A 1079 -41.94 -51.29 -29.19
C ASP A 1079 -41.03 -52.24 -28.39
N GLY A 1080 -41.41 -52.45 -27.12
CA GLY A 1080 -41.12 -53.72 -26.42
C GLY A 1080 -40.41 -53.69 -25.06
N VAL A 1081 -41.12 -53.22 -24.02
CA VAL A 1081 -41.21 -53.91 -22.71
C VAL A 1081 -39.92 -54.28 -21.93
N ARG A 1082 -39.78 -53.62 -20.76
CA ARG A 1082 -39.19 -54.09 -19.48
C ARG A 1082 -37.71 -54.54 -19.40
N SER A 1083 -37.04 -53.80 -18.51
CA SER A 1083 -36.31 -54.29 -17.32
C SER A 1083 -34.85 -54.73 -17.40
N SER A 1084 -34.08 -54.02 -16.56
CA SER A 1084 -33.05 -54.54 -15.65
C SER A 1084 -31.59 -54.64 -16.12
N SER A 1085 -30.73 -54.31 -15.17
CA SER A 1085 -29.39 -54.89 -14.94
C SER A 1085 -28.17 -54.31 -15.68
N GLY A 1086 -27.17 -53.95 -14.88
CA GLY A 1086 -25.75 -53.94 -15.25
C GLY A 1086 -25.25 -52.68 -15.97
N SER A 1087 -24.21 -51.97 -15.54
CA SER A 1087 -22.83 -52.43 -15.28
C SER A 1087 -22.17 -53.02 -16.54
N ASN A 1088 -20.96 -52.65 -16.97
CA ASN A 1088 -19.89 -51.87 -16.33
C ASN A 1088 -18.77 -51.65 -17.36
N VAL A 1089 -17.72 -50.87 -17.04
CA VAL A 1089 -16.32 -51.07 -17.55
C VAL A 1089 -16.05 -50.78 -19.05
N LEU A 1090 -14.90 -50.23 -19.51
CA LEU A 1090 -13.82 -49.39 -18.94
C LEU A 1090 -12.85 -48.98 -20.09
N ASN A 1091 -11.83 -48.14 -19.79
CA ASN A 1091 -10.55 -47.97 -20.51
C ASN A 1091 -10.56 -47.25 -21.90
N THR A 1092 -9.54 -46.49 -22.36
CA THR A 1092 -8.31 -45.83 -21.82
C THR A 1092 -7.79 -44.89 -22.94
N SER A 1093 -6.95 -43.86 -22.79
CA SER A 1093 -6.34 -43.06 -21.69
C SER A 1093 -5.94 -41.70 -22.33
N SER A 1094 -5.48 -40.62 -21.67
CA SER A 1094 -4.21 -40.35 -20.96
C SER A 1094 -4.05 -38.78 -20.93
N PRO A 1095 -3.14 -38.15 -20.15
CA PRO A 1095 -3.61 -37.19 -19.13
C PRO A 1095 -2.83 -35.84 -19.07
N TYR A 1096 -2.95 -35.16 -17.91
CA TYR A 1096 -2.29 -33.93 -17.42
C TYR A 1096 -2.97 -32.59 -17.78
N ARG A 1097 -3.13 -31.58 -16.91
CA ARG A 1097 -2.99 -31.27 -15.44
C ARG A 1097 -2.94 -29.71 -15.40
N ASP A 1098 -3.30 -28.94 -14.38
CA ASP A 1098 -4.13 -29.11 -13.18
C ASP A 1098 -4.32 -27.72 -12.50
N ARG A 1099 -5.22 -27.61 -11.51
CA ARG A 1099 -5.28 -26.60 -10.40
C ARG A 1099 -5.56 -25.10 -10.68
N ARG A 1100 -6.76 -24.68 -10.28
CA ARG A 1100 -6.97 -23.62 -9.25
C ARG A 1100 -8.07 -24.04 -8.26
N PRO A 1101 -7.96 -23.74 -6.94
CA PRO A 1101 -8.78 -24.38 -5.90
C PRO A 1101 -10.05 -23.61 -5.48
N LEU A 1102 -10.88 -24.33 -4.73
CA LEU A 1102 -12.16 -23.90 -4.14
C LEU A 1102 -12.02 -22.79 -3.07
N MET A 1103 -13.09 -22.02 -2.86
CA MET A 1103 -13.94 -22.26 -1.67
C MET A 1103 -15.37 -21.77 -1.88
N ASP A 1104 -16.31 -22.67 -1.60
CA ASP A 1104 -17.75 -22.54 -1.77
C ASP A 1104 -18.42 -22.68 -0.40
N SER A 1105 -19.53 -21.96 -0.16
CA SER A 1105 -20.50 -22.30 0.90
C SER A 1105 -21.72 -21.38 0.88
N THR A 1106 -22.85 -21.89 0.37
CA THR A 1106 -24.18 -21.84 1.02
C THR A 1106 -25.26 -22.48 0.12
N SER A 1107 -25.10 -23.77 -0.18
CA SER A 1107 -26.22 -24.65 -0.60
C SER A 1107 -26.00 -26.04 0.02
N VAL A 1108 -27.00 -26.93 -0.07
CA VAL A 1108 -27.02 -28.28 0.52
C VAL A 1108 -27.15 -28.32 2.06
N LEU A 1109 -28.41 -28.34 2.55
CA LEU A 1109 -28.78 -29.03 3.80
C LEU A 1109 -30.31 -29.26 3.87
N ALA A 1110 -30.82 -30.12 2.99
CA ALA A 1110 -32.21 -30.61 3.03
C ALA A 1110 -32.38 -31.91 2.20
N SER A 1111 -31.93 -33.04 2.75
CA SER A 1111 -32.29 -34.37 2.23
C SER A 1111 -32.40 -35.38 3.38
N THR A 1112 -33.28 -36.38 3.19
CA THR A 1112 -33.49 -37.57 4.03
C THR A 1112 -33.91 -37.38 5.50
N ALA A 1113 -35.22 -37.39 5.73
CA ALA A 1113 -35.84 -38.05 6.88
C ALA A 1113 -37.25 -38.54 6.48
N THR A 1114 -37.34 -39.82 6.12
CA THR A 1114 -38.58 -40.55 5.81
C THR A 1114 -39.43 -40.79 7.06
N LEU A 1115 -40.77 -40.84 6.92
CA LEU A 1115 -41.85 -41.37 7.79
C LEU A 1115 -43.07 -40.40 7.73
N ASN A 1116 -44.34 -40.82 7.69
CA ASN A 1116 -44.93 -42.14 7.44
C ASN A 1116 -46.43 -41.97 7.08
N ASN A 1117 -46.93 -42.79 6.14
CA ASN A 1117 -48.30 -43.33 6.06
C ASN A 1117 -49.58 -42.45 6.01
N ARG A 1118 -50.48 -42.90 5.12
CA ARG A 1118 -51.97 -43.00 5.24
C ARG A 1118 -52.80 -41.72 5.14
N ASN A 1119 -54.01 -41.75 4.54
CA ASN A 1119 -54.63 -42.63 3.53
C ASN A 1119 -55.99 -42.01 3.13
N VAL A 1120 -56.68 -42.60 2.13
CA VAL A 1120 -58.12 -42.38 1.79
C VAL A 1120 -58.41 -41.03 1.11
N ARG A 1121 -59.26 -40.88 0.08
CA ARG A 1121 -59.74 -41.66 -1.09
C ARG A 1121 -61.01 -40.93 -1.56
N LEU A 1122 -61.13 -40.72 -2.88
CA LEU A 1122 -62.35 -40.88 -3.71
C LEU A 1122 -63.60 -39.98 -3.51
N GLN A 1123 -64.11 -39.54 -4.68
CA GLN A 1123 -65.54 -39.50 -5.10
C GLN A 1123 -66.50 -38.52 -4.36
N ALA A 1124 -67.55 -37.96 -4.98
CA ALA A 1124 -67.92 -37.78 -6.39
C ALA A 1124 -69.10 -36.77 -6.53
N LYS A 1125 -69.30 -36.26 -7.75
CA LYS A 1125 -70.60 -36.13 -8.48
C LYS A 1125 -71.74 -35.16 -8.06
N ASP A 1126 -72.29 -34.54 -9.12
CA ASP A 1126 -73.71 -34.24 -9.44
C ASP A 1126 -74.47 -33.17 -8.59
N GLU A 1127 -75.02 -32.10 -9.21
CA GLU A 1127 -76.41 -31.91 -9.73
C GLU A 1127 -77.35 -31.26 -8.66
N GLU A 1128 -78.38 -30.43 -8.94
CA GLU A 1128 -78.84 -29.63 -10.08
C GLU A 1128 -79.99 -28.68 -9.56
N ILE A 1129 -80.51 -27.74 -10.37
CA ILE A 1129 -81.97 -27.35 -10.47
C ILE A 1129 -82.74 -26.85 -9.20
N THR A 1130 -83.58 -25.79 -9.16
CA THR A 1130 -84.10 -24.79 -10.13
C THR A 1130 -84.82 -23.58 -9.46
N ASN A 1131 -84.96 -22.50 -10.25
CA ASN A 1131 -86.13 -21.61 -10.46
C ASN A 1131 -86.88 -20.85 -9.34
N GLY A 1132 -87.22 -19.59 -9.70
CA GLY A 1132 -88.30 -18.76 -9.13
C GLY A 1132 -87.78 -17.56 -8.33
N GLY A 1133 -88.14 -16.30 -8.60
CA GLY A 1133 -89.02 -15.72 -9.63
C GLY A 1133 -89.71 -14.45 -9.11
N GLY A 1134 -89.66 -13.34 -9.86
CA GLY A 1134 -90.26 -12.03 -9.51
C GLY A 1134 -89.23 -10.89 -9.49
N GLU A 1135 -89.19 -9.93 -10.43
CA GLU A 1135 -90.13 -8.80 -10.67
C GLU A 1135 -90.09 -7.73 -9.54
N ARG A 1136 -90.05 -6.40 -9.76
CA ARG A 1136 -90.25 -5.55 -10.98
C ARG A 1136 -89.81 -4.08 -10.72
N LYS A 1137 -89.36 -3.36 -11.77
CA LYS A 1137 -89.48 -1.87 -12.02
C LYS A 1137 -88.89 -0.88 -10.97
N GLY A 1138 -88.57 0.39 -11.26
CA GLY A 1138 -88.49 1.13 -12.54
C GLY A 1138 -88.46 2.67 -12.33
N SER A 1139 -87.49 3.34 -12.97
CA SER A 1139 -87.52 4.66 -13.65
C SER A 1139 -87.77 6.01 -12.91
N ASP A 1140 -86.83 6.95 -13.18
CA ASP A 1140 -86.94 8.40 -13.43
C ASP A 1140 -87.34 9.42 -12.32
N ALA A 1141 -86.44 10.39 -12.03
CA ALA A 1141 -86.66 11.85 -12.21
C ALA A 1141 -85.58 12.75 -11.54
N THR A 1142 -84.65 13.28 -12.35
CA THR A 1142 -84.00 14.61 -12.35
C THR A 1142 -83.91 15.52 -11.08
N ARG A 1143 -82.65 15.78 -10.66
CA ARG A 1143 -82.10 16.99 -9.99
C ARG A 1143 -82.81 17.59 -8.74
N THR A 1144 -82.15 17.53 -7.58
CA THR A 1144 -81.33 18.65 -7.05
C THR A 1144 -80.41 18.24 -5.89
N ALA A 1145 -79.27 18.94 -5.79
CA ALA A 1145 -78.38 19.24 -4.65
C ALA A 1145 -78.33 18.38 -3.34
N LEU A 1146 -77.08 18.25 -2.85
CA LEU A 1146 -76.61 18.03 -1.46
C LEU A 1146 -76.37 16.59 -0.93
N SER A 1147 -75.30 16.53 -0.12
CA SER A 1147 -74.94 15.55 0.94
C SER A 1147 -74.52 14.09 0.65
N GLU A 1148 -73.31 13.79 1.16
CA GLU A 1148 -72.91 12.60 1.95
C GLU A 1148 -72.37 11.31 1.29
N ASP A 1149 -71.05 11.17 1.41
CA ASP A 1149 -70.30 10.05 2.02
C ASP A 1149 -70.78 8.60 1.79
N LYS A 1150 -70.06 7.88 0.91
CA LYS A 1150 -69.93 6.42 1.00
C LYS A 1150 -68.50 5.99 1.31
N LYS A 1151 -68.24 5.95 2.61
CA LYS A 1151 -67.03 5.45 3.28
C LYS A 1151 -66.84 3.96 2.98
N TYR A 1152 -65.74 3.60 2.31
CA TYR A 1152 -65.41 2.20 1.99
C TYR A 1152 -65.07 1.41 3.27
N GLY A 1153 -66.00 0.58 3.75
CA GLY A 1153 -65.83 -0.24 4.94
C GLY A 1153 -65.05 -1.54 4.67
N TRP A 1154 -63.93 -1.72 5.39
CA TRP A 1154 -63.11 -2.93 5.36
C TRP A 1154 -63.58 -3.93 6.43
N ASP A 1155 -63.70 -5.22 6.11
CA ASP A 1155 -64.29 -6.23 7.00
C ASP A 1155 -63.34 -6.82 8.06
N GLY A 1156 -62.04 -6.55 7.93
CA GLY A 1156 -60.98 -6.99 8.84
C GLY A 1156 -60.78 -8.51 8.95
N LYS A 1157 -61.42 -9.34 8.11
CA LYS A 1157 -61.50 -10.81 8.31
C LYS A 1157 -60.75 -11.63 7.27
N SER A 1158 -60.41 -11.09 6.11
CA SER A 1158 -59.68 -11.82 5.06
C SER A 1158 -58.16 -11.93 5.34
N LYS A 1159 -57.75 -12.82 6.25
CA LYS A 1159 -56.33 -13.10 6.55
C LYS A 1159 -55.68 -13.97 5.47
N ARG A 1160 -54.57 -13.51 4.87
CA ARG A 1160 -53.64 -14.34 4.07
C ARG A 1160 -52.57 -14.95 5.00
N ASN A 1161 -52.27 -16.24 4.87
CA ASN A 1161 -51.32 -16.94 5.75
C ASN A 1161 -49.86 -16.48 5.53
N LEU A 1162 -49.19 -16.01 6.59
CA LEU A 1162 -47.80 -15.55 6.60
C LEU A 1162 -46.86 -16.65 7.16
N ASN A 1163 -45.80 -17.01 6.42
CA ASN A 1163 -44.84 -18.04 6.87
C ASN A 1163 -43.82 -17.48 7.88
N LYS A 1164 -44.15 -17.53 9.18
CA LYS A 1164 -43.34 -16.96 10.27
C LYS A 1164 -41.97 -17.63 10.50
N LYS A 1165 -41.75 -18.88 10.06
CA LYS A 1165 -40.53 -19.65 10.40
C LYS A 1165 -39.25 -19.15 9.72
N SER A 1166 -39.35 -18.60 8.50
CA SER A 1166 -38.17 -18.13 7.75
C SER A 1166 -37.52 -16.90 8.37
N LEU A 1167 -38.33 -15.96 8.88
CA LEU A 1167 -37.84 -14.66 9.31
C LEU A 1167 -37.06 -14.73 10.64
N LYS A 1168 -37.47 -15.62 11.55
CA LYS A 1168 -36.79 -15.83 12.85
C LYS A 1168 -35.43 -16.52 12.70
N SER A 1169 -35.26 -17.43 11.72
CA SER A 1169 -33.97 -18.10 11.48
C SER A 1169 -32.94 -17.20 10.80
N ILE A 1170 -33.36 -16.34 9.87
CA ILE A 1170 -32.50 -15.35 9.20
C ILE A 1170 -31.95 -14.35 10.23
N LEU A 1171 -32.79 -13.85 11.14
CA LEU A 1171 -32.37 -12.89 12.15
C LEU A 1171 -31.41 -13.50 13.19
N GLY A 1172 -31.61 -14.77 13.57
CA GLY A 1172 -30.69 -15.50 14.44
C GLY A 1172 -29.30 -15.68 13.82
N ARG A 1173 -29.23 -16.10 12.55
CA ARG A 1173 -27.96 -16.27 11.82
C ARG A 1173 -27.16 -14.97 11.70
N LEU A 1174 -27.83 -13.84 11.47
CA LEU A 1174 -27.16 -12.53 11.33
C LEU A 1174 -26.50 -12.05 12.62
N HIS A 1175 -27.10 -12.33 13.78
CA HIS A 1175 -26.49 -12.03 15.08
C HIS A 1175 -25.31 -12.96 15.38
N TRP A 1176 -25.40 -14.24 15.02
CA TRP A 1176 -24.37 -15.23 15.32
C TRP A 1176 -23.08 -15.01 14.53
N SER A 1177 -23.16 -14.64 13.23
CA SER A 1177 -21.96 -14.38 12.43
C SER A 1177 -21.16 -13.16 12.90
N TYR A 1178 -21.83 -12.12 13.42
CA TYR A 1178 -21.14 -10.97 14.00
C TYR A 1178 -20.44 -11.32 15.32
N ILE A 1179 -21.11 -12.06 16.20
CA ILE A 1179 -20.51 -12.54 17.47
C ILE A 1179 -19.24 -13.37 17.17
N LEU A 1180 -19.33 -14.27 16.19
CA LEU A 1180 -18.19 -15.08 15.73
C LEU A 1180 -17.05 -14.21 15.15
N ALA A 1181 -17.36 -13.19 14.34
CA ALA A 1181 -16.36 -12.26 13.81
C ALA A 1181 -15.64 -11.47 14.92
N THR A 1182 -16.36 -11.00 15.94
CA THR A 1182 -15.73 -10.35 17.11
C THR A 1182 -14.92 -11.33 17.95
N PHE A 1183 -15.41 -12.55 18.14
CA PHE A 1183 -14.68 -13.59 18.90
C PHE A 1183 -13.36 -13.97 18.22
N LEU A 1184 -13.35 -14.14 16.90
CA LEU A 1184 -12.12 -14.41 16.14
C LEU A 1184 -11.14 -13.24 16.22
N LEU A 1185 -11.61 -11.99 16.05
CA LEU A 1185 -10.76 -10.81 16.12
C LEU A 1185 -10.01 -10.70 17.44
N PHE A 1186 -10.70 -10.86 18.58
CA PHE A 1186 -10.06 -10.81 19.89
C PHE A 1186 -9.28 -12.09 20.20
N GLY A 1187 -9.80 -13.25 19.80
CA GLY A 1187 -9.20 -14.57 20.03
C GLY A 1187 -7.78 -14.70 19.48
N PHE A 1188 -7.53 -14.22 18.25
CA PHE A 1188 -6.18 -14.23 17.67
C PHE A 1188 -5.22 -13.30 18.42
N ILE A 1189 -5.66 -12.11 18.85
CA ILE A 1189 -4.83 -11.20 19.64
C ILE A 1189 -4.51 -11.81 21.01
N THR A 1190 -5.51 -12.34 21.72
CA THR A 1190 -5.30 -13.00 23.02
C THR A 1190 -4.39 -14.21 22.90
N MET A 1191 -4.55 -15.04 21.86
CA MET A 1191 -3.72 -16.22 21.65
C MET A 1191 -2.27 -15.82 21.33
N GLY A 1192 -2.08 -14.81 20.47
CA GLY A 1192 -0.77 -14.24 20.20
C GLY A 1192 -0.08 -13.80 21.49
N ILE A 1193 -0.69 -12.85 22.23
CA ILE A 1193 -0.16 -12.32 23.50
C ILE A 1193 0.07 -13.44 24.52
N TRP A 1194 -0.83 -14.43 24.63
CA TRP A 1194 -0.67 -15.55 25.55
C TRP A 1194 0.59 -16.36 25.24
N VAL A 1195 0.84 -16.70 23.96
CA VAL A 1195 2.09 -17.38 23.57
C VAL A 1195 3.30 -16.51 23.92
N THR A 1196 3.26 -15.19 23.65
CA THR A 1196 4.35 -14.27 24.04
C THR A 1196 4.65 -14.33 25.54
N PHE A 1197 3.60 -14.28 26.37
CA PHE A 1197 3.70 -14.31 27.82
C PHE A 1197 4.29 -15.64 28.31
N THR A 1198 3.80 -16.78 27.80
CA THR A 1198 4.30 -18.10 28.22
C THR A 1198 5.79 -18.31 27.91
N VAL A 1199 6.27 -17.80 26.77
CA VAL A 1199 7.70 -17.91 26.39
C VAL A 1199 8.57 -17.04 27.31
N VAL A 1200 8.21 -15.76 27.52
CA VAL A 1200 8.96 -14.86 28.40
C VAL A 1200 8.91 -15.33 29.86
N PHE A 1201 7.76 -15.84 30.32
CA PHE A 1201 7.60 -16.37 31.67
C PHE A 1201 8.46 -17.63 31.90
N ASN A 1202 8.50 -18.56 30.95
CA ASN A 1202 9.39 -19.72 31.04
C ASN A 1202 10.87 -19.31 31.08
N ASN A 1203 11.26 -18.29 30.29
CA ASN A 1203 12.63 -17.77 30.29
C ASN A 1203 12.99 -16.96 31.55
N SER A 1204 12.02 -16.49 32.35
CA SER A 1204 12.26 -15.64 33.53
C SER A 1204 13.12 -16.30 34.62
N GLN A 1205 13.08 -17.64 34.72
CA GLN A 1205 13.81 -18.41 35.73
C GLN A 1205 15.26 -18.72 35.34
N SER A 1206 15.67 -18.43 34.09
CA SER A 1206 17.02 -18.73 33.57
C SER A 1206 18.14 -18.06 34.39
N GLY A 1207 17.88 -16.86 34.92
CA GLY A 1207 18.82 -16.12 35.78
C GLY A 1207 19.19 -16.88 37.06
N TYR A 1208 18.23 -17.52 37.74
CA TYR A 1208 18.53 -18.33 38.92
C TYR A 1208 19.32 -19.60 38.56
N THR A 1209 19.03 -20.24 37.43
CA THR A 1209 19.82 -21.40 36.98
C THR A 1209 21.24 -21.01 36.58
N LEU A 1210 21.44 -19.86 35.94
CA LEU A 1210 22.77 -19.34 35.65
C LEU A 1210 23.53 -19.00 36.93
N GLY A 1211 22.89 -18.30 37.88
CA GLY A 1211 23.47 -17.96 39.19
C GLY A 1211 23.89 -19.20 40.00
N LYS A 1212 23.06 -20.25 40.02
CA LYS A 1212 23.43 -21.56 40.61
C LYS A 1212 24.64 -22.20 39.94
N SER A 1213 24.78 -22.09 38.62
CA SER A 1213 25.97 -22.59 37.93
C SER A 1213 27.22 -21.81 38.33
N CYS A 1214 27.11 -20.48 38.41
CA CYS A 1214 28.19 -19.62 38.90
C CYS A 1214 28.58 -19.99 40.35
N SER A 1215 27.60 -20.19 41.24
CA SER A 1215 27.81 -20.58 42.64
C SER A 1215 28.56 -21.92 42.78
N ARG A 1216 28.38 -22.90 41.87
CA ARG A 1216 29.24 -24.11 41.86
C ARG A 1216 30.71 -23.76 41.66
N SER A 1217 31.01 -22.86 40.73
CA SER A 1217 32.39 -22.45 40.46
C SER A 1217 33.00 -21.70 41.66
N LEU A 1218 32.20 -20.87 42.33
CA LEU A 1218 32.58 -20.19 43.57
C LEU A 1218 32.83 -21.16 44.73
N ASN A 1219 31.88 -22.05 45.02
CA ASN A 1219 32.00 -23.02 46.12
C ASN A 1219 33.18 -23.97 45.92
N SER A 1220 33.53 -24.33 44.68
CA SER A 1220 34.76 -25.11 44.42
C SER A 1220 36.04 -24.37 44.86
N ARG A 1221 36.10 -23.04 44.66
CA ARG A 1221 37.23 -22.20 45.12
C ARG A 1221 37.24 -22.06 46.63
N VAL A 1222 36.08 -21.93 47.28
CA VAL A 1222 35.96 -21.90 48.75
C VAL A 1222 36.45 -23.21 49.37
N ILE A 1223 36.12 -24.36 48.77
CA ILE A 1223 36.64 -25.66 49.21
C ILE A 1223 38.17 -25.72 49.07
N ASN A 1224 38.74 -25.22 47.97
CA ASN A 1224 40.20 -25.13 47.80
C ASN A 1224 40.86 -24.23 48.85
N TYR A 1225 40.24 -23.09 49.22
CA TYR A 1225 40.74 -22.27 50.33
C TYR A 1225 40.86 -23.08 51.63
N TYR A 1226 39.83 -23.85 52.00
CA TYR A 1226 39.87 -24.64 53.24
C TYR A 1226 40.79 -25.86 53.17
N VAL A 1227 40.91 -26.52 52.01
CA VAL A 1227 41.93 -27.57 51.82
C VAL A 1227 43.33 -26.98 51.91
N ALA A 1228 43.57 -25.77 51.36
CA ALA A 1228 44.81 -25.05 51.54
C ALA A 1228 45.09 -24.73 53.02
N GLU A 1229 44.08 -24.31 53.78
CA GLU A 1229 44.20 -24.02 55.21
C GLU A 1229 44.59 -25.28 56.01
N LEU A 1230 44.00 -26.44 55.72
CA LEU A 1230 44.28 -27.72 56.39
C LEU A 1230 45.77 -28.12 56.39
N TYR A 1231 46.49 -27.94 55.27
CA TYR A 1231 47.91 -28.32 55.18
C TYR A 1231 48.89 -27.15 55.42
N THR A 1232 48.43 -25.90 55.49
CA THR A 1232 49.29 -24.73 55.75
C THR A 1232 49.26 -24.23 57.19
N TYR A 1233 48.15 -24.41 57.92
CA TYR A 1233 47.99 -23.88 59.28
C TYR A 1233 47.52 -24.94 60.29
N SER A 1234 48.16 -24.96 61.46
CA SER A 1234 47.87 -25.96 62.49
C SER A 1234 46.89 -25.53 63.58
N GLN A 1235 46.31 -24.35 63.48
CA GLN A 1235 45.44 -23.79 64.52
C GLN A 1235 44.21 -23.11 63.90
N TYR A 1236 43.02 -23.57 64.31
CA TYR A 1236 41.69 -23.04 63.95
C TYR A 1236 41.22 -23.23 62.49
N VAL A 1237 41.45 -24.40 61.88
CA VAL A 1237 40.77 -24.74 60.62
C VAL A 1237 39.28 -25.00 60.88
N SER A 1238 38.39 -24.25 60.22
CA SER A 1238 36.94 -24.48 60.32
C SER A 1238 36.50 -25.59 59.37
N THR A 1239 36.65 -26.84 59.79
CA THR A 1239 36.15 -28.01 59.05
C THR A 1239 34.65 -27.94 58.78
N GLN A 1240 33.88 -27.28 59.66
CA GLN A 1240 32.45 -27.03 59.44
C GLN A 1240 32.21 -26.16 58.19
N ASN A 1241 32.88 -25.02 58.05
CA ASN A 1241 32.70 -24.13 56.90
C ASN A 1241 33.06 -24.83 55.57
N MET A 1242 34.06 -25.73 55.62
CA MET A 1242 34.44 -26.56 54.49
C MET A 1242 33.33 -27.56 54.13
N VAL A 1243 32.76 -28.25 55.11
CA VAL A 1243 31.61 -29.15 54.91
C VAL A 1243 30.40 -28.37 54.38
N ASP A 1244 30.11 -27.18 54.92
CA ASP A 1244 29.02 -26.32 54.46
C ASP A 1244 29.20 -25.97 52.97
N ALA A 1245 30.39 -25.52 52.55
CA ALA A 1245 30.71 -25.24 51.15
C ALA A 1245 30.60 -26.48 50.24
N ILE A 1246 30.95 -27.68 50.73
CA ILE A 1246 30.75 -28.94 50.00
C ILE A 1246 29.25 -29.25 49.84
N THR A 1247 28.43 -29.04 50.87
CA THR A 1247 26.98 -29.25 50.78
C THR A 1247 26.32 -28.25 49.84
N GLU A 1248 26.77 -26.97 49.83
CA GLU A 1248 26.26 -25.97 48.89
C GLU A 1248 26.69 -26.27 47.45
N LEU A 1249 27.93 -26.71 47.23
CA LEU A 1249 28.41 -27.19 45.92
C LEU A 1249 27.54 -28.36 45.43
N GLN A 1250 27.34 -29.39 46.24
CA GLN A 1250 26.55 -30.57 45.88
C GLN A 1250 25.08 -30.21 45.60
N SER A 1251 24.47 -29.38 46.46
CA SER A 1251 23.09 -28.91 46.29
C SER A 1251 22.92 -28.08 45.02
N SER A 1252 23.87 -27.18 44.72
CA SER A 1252 23.88 -26.39 43.49
C SER A 1252 24.16 -27.25 42.25
N HIS A 1253 24.99 -28.28 42.37
CA HIS A 1253 25.31 -29.22 41.29
C HIS A 1253 24.11 -30.09 40.91
N GLN A 1254 23.43 -30.67 41.90
CA GLN A 1254 22.29 -31.57 41.71
C GLN A 1254 20.99 -30.84 41.34
N SER A 1255 20.86 -29.55 41.65
CA SER A 1255 19.63 -28.77 41.39
C SER A 1255 19.65 -27.96 40.09
N LEU A 1256 20.64 -28.15 39.22
CA LEU A 1256 20.67 -27.57 37.87
C LEU A 1256 19.90 -28.44 36.87
N PRO A 1257 19.21 -27.83 35.88
CA PRO A 1257 18.58 -28.56 34.80
C PRO A 1257 19.64 -29.16 33.87
N TYR A 1258 19.49 -30.43 33.50
CA TYR A 1258 20.42 -31.09 32.59
C TYR A 1258 20.28 -30.54 31.16
N LEU A 1259 21.32 -29.89 30.64
CA LEU A 1259 21.38 -29.34 29.28
C LEU A 1259 22.16 -30.28 28.34
N GLU A 1260 21.68 -30.43 27.11
CA GLU A 1260 22.28 -31.29 26.08
C GLU A 1260 23.66 -30.78 25.64
N GLU A 1261 23.82 -29.46 25.63
CA GLU A 1261 25.01 -28.72 25.25
C GLU A 1261 26.13 -28.86 26.30
N VAL A 1262 25.74 -29.12 27.56
CA VAL A 1262 26.65 -29.32 28.70
C VAL A 1262 26.96 -30.80 28.90
N ARG A 1263 26.15 -31.73 28.36
CA ARG A 1263 26.36 -33.20 28.42
C ARG A 1263 27.79 -33.61 28.10
N PRO A 1264 28.45 -33.17 27.00
CA PRO A 1264 29.76 -33.70 26.66
C PRO A 1264 30.81 -33.41 27.72
N LEU A 1265 30.71 -32.25 28.38
CA LEU A 1265 31.59 -31.83 29.46
C LEU A 1265 31.33 -32.63 30.74
N MET A 1266 30.07 -32.94 31.04
CA MET A 1266 29.65 -33.67 32.24
C MET A 1266 29.93 -35.17 32.14
N GLU A 1267 29.64 -35.81 31.00
CA GLU A 1267 29.78 -37.26 30.75
C GLU A 1267 31.14 -37.67 30.14
N GLY A 1268 32.05 -36.73 29.86
CA GLY A 1268 33.44 -37.01 29.43
C GLY A 1268 33.69 -37.13 27.92
N SER A 1269 32.70 -36.84 27.07
CA SER A 1269 32.90 -36.82 25.61
C SER A 1269 33.46 -35.50 25.05
N TYR A 1270 33.65 -34.47 25.89
CA TYR A 1270 34.32 -33.21 25.54
C TYR A 1270 35.83 -33.39 25.27
N GLY A 1271 36.43 -34.48 25.76
CA GLY A 1271 37.88 -34.64 25.78
C GLY A 1271 38.51 -33.65 26.77
N CYS A 1272 39.51 -32.87 26.32
CA CYS A 1272 40.17 -31.90 27.18
C CYS A 1272 39.45 -30.54 27.21
N TRP A 1273 39.04 -30.12 28.40
CA TRP A 1273 38.41 -28.81 28.64
C TRP A 1273 39.36 -27.73 29.18
N ALA A 1274 40.68 -27.97 29.21
CA ALA A 1274 41.64 -26.92 29.59
C ALA A 1274 41.65 -25.78 28.56
N LEU A 1275 41.70 -24.52 29.03
CA LEU A 1275 41.74 -23.32 28.17
C LEU A 1275 42.87 -23.38 27.14
N ASN A 1276 44.04 -23.84 27.59
CA ASN A 1276 45.18 -24.09 26.73
C ASN A 1276 45.30 -25.59 26.44
N LYS A 1277 45.18 -25.99 25.17
CA LYS A 1277 45.27 -27.41 24.76
C LYS A 1277 46.64 -28.05 25.06
N SER A 1278 47.69 -27.28 25.33
CA SER A 1278 48.99 -27.80 25.77
C SER A 1278 49.02 -28.20 27.25
N THR A 1279 48.10 -27.69 28.07
CA THR A 1279 47.98 -28.06 29.50
C THR A 1279 46.97 -29.20 29.71
N CYS A 1280 46.65 -29.98 28.68
CA CYS A 1280 45.83 -31.18 28.82
C CYS A 1280 46.63 -32.30 29.50
N LEU A 1281 45.99 -33.05 30.40
CA LEU A 1281 46.60 -34.24 30.99
C LEU A 1281 46.95 -35.26 29.88
N PRO A 1282 48.20 -35.75 29.79
CA PRO A 1282 48.54 -36.80 28.84
C PRO A 1282 47.95 -38.15 29.29
N PRO A 1283 47.68 -39.09 28.37
CA PRO A 1283 47.22 -40.45 28.69
C PRO A 1283 48.13 -41.24 29.64
N SER A 1284 49.38 -40.80 29.82
CA SER A 1284 50.35 -41.37 30.77
C SER A 1284 50.23 -40.82 32.20
N SER A 1285 49.36 -39.87 32.47
CA SER A 1285 49.17 -39.29 33.81
C SER A 1285 48.23 -40.15 34.67
N MET A 1286 48.54 -40.25 35.96
CA MET A 1286 47.80 -41.09 36.92
C MET A 1286 46.30 -40.79 36.98
N TYR A 1287 45.91 -39.54 36.72
CA TYR A 1287 44.53 -39.05 36.84
C TYR A 1287 43.81 -38.87 35.49
N TYR A 1288 44.42 -39.30 34.38
CA TYR A 1288 43.85 -39.12 33.03
C TYR A 1288 42.46 -39.75 32.90
N GLU A 1289 42.30 -41.00 33.36
CA GLU A 1289 41.04 -41.74 33.26
C GLU A 1289 39.92 -41.09 34.08
N GLU A 1290 40.25 -40.53 35.25
CA GLU A 1290 39.27 -39.82 36.08
C GLU A 1290 38.79 -38.53 35.40
N VAL A 1291 39.69 -37.70 34.86
CA VAL A 1291 39.31 -36.46 34.18
C VAL A 1291 38.57 -36.76 32.86
N ASN A 1292 39.05 -37.72 32.07
CA ASN A 1292 38.39 -38.10 30.82
C ASN A 1292 37.03 -38.81 31.04
N SER A 1293 36.67 -39.16 32.28
CA SER A 1293 35.34 -39.69 32.62
C SER A 1293 34.26 -38.61 32.81
N GLY A 1294 34.61 -37.33 32.73
CA GLY A 1294 33.68 -36.21 32.72
C GLY A 1294 33.60 -35.42 34.02
N LEU A 1295 33.23 -34.15 33.91
CA LEU A 1295 33.23 -33.18 35.01
C LEU A 1295 32.32 -33.59 36.18
N ASP A 1296 31.21 -34.28 35.91
CA ASP A 1296 30.26 -34.76 36.94
C ASP A 1296 30.97 -35.69 37.95
N ARG A 1297 31.70 -36.69 37.42
CA ARG A 1297 32.46 -37.65 38.22
C ARG A 1297 33.64 -36.99 38.94
N VAL A 1298 34.28 -35.99 38.33
CA VAL A 1298 35.37 -35.25 39.00
C VAL A 1298 34.83 -34.36 40.14
N VAL A 1299 33.64 -33.76 40.02
CA VAL A 1299 33.01 -32.98 41.09
C VAL A 1299 32.51 -33.86 42.24
N ASP A 1300 31.98 -35.05 41.96
CA ASP A 1300 31.65 -36.05 42.99
C ASP A 1300 32.91 -36.56 43.72
N SER A 1301 33.99 -36.85 42.99
CA SER A 1301 35.30 -37.15 43.57
C SER A 1301 35.85 -36.00 44.41
N LEU A 1302 35.70 -34.75 43.96
CA LEU A 1302 36.09 -33.55 44.73
C LEU A 1302 35.38 -33.51 46.08
N ALA A 1303 34.05 -33.64 46.09
CA ALA A 1303 33.27 -33.59 47.32
C ALA A 1303 33.65 -34.73 48.28
N LYS A 1304 33.80 -35.96 47.78
CA LYS A 1304 34.20 -37.13 48.59
C LYS A 1304 35.58 -36.97 49.20
N LYS A 1305 36.58 -36.59 48.40
CA LYS A 1305 37.97 -36.42 48.84
C LYS A 1305 38.14 -35.21 49.76
N ALA A 1306 37.40 -34.13 49.52
CA ALA A 1306 37.35 -32.98 50.42
C ALA A 1306 36.75 -33.38 51.79
N ILE A 1307 35.65 -34.14 51.83
CA ILE A 1307 35.10 -34.67 53.08
C ILE A 1307 36.12 -35.58 53.80
N ASN A 1308 36.79 -36.49 53.08
CA ASN A 1308 37.84 -37.34 53.68
C ASN A 1308 38.96 -36.49 54.31
N LEU A 1309 39.44 -35.46 53.60
CA LEU A 1309 40.49 -34.55 54.08
C LEU A 1309 40.05 -33.78 55.34
N ALA A 1310 38.79 -33.32 55.40
CA ALA A 1310 38.25 -32.61 56.56
C ALA A 1310 38.19 -33.46 57.85
N TYR A 1311 38.19 -34.80 57.74
CA TYR A 1311 38.21 -35.74 58.86
C TYR A 1311 39.53 -36.53 58.98
N THR A 1312 40.54 -36.23 58.17
CA THR A 1312 41.86 -36.87 58.24
C THR A 1312 42.67 -36.28 59.40
N ASP A 1313 43.31 -37.13 60.21
CA ASP A 1313 44.18 -36.67 61.30
C ASP A 1313 45.37 -35.86 60.73
N GLN A 1314 45.70 -34.76 61.40
CA GLN A 1314 46.62 -33.75 60.88
C GLN A 1314 48.02 -34.32 60.60
N ALA A 1315 48.46 -35.30 61.40
CA ALA A 1315 49.73 -35.99 61.21
C ALA A 1315 49.79 -36.84 59.92
N ALA A 1316 48.65 -37.28 59.39
CA ALA A 1316 48.53 -38.10 58.19
C ALA A 1316 48.15 -37.29 56.92
N LEU A 1317 47.85 -36.00 57.06
CA LEU A 1317 47.31 -35.17 55.98
C LEU A 1317 48.29 -34.99 54.80
N LEU A 1318 49.57 -34.73 55.09
CA LEU A 1318 50.61 -34.49 54.08
C LEU A 1318 50.88 -35.71 53.19
N ASP A 1319 50.79 -36.91 53.79
CA ASP A 1319 50.96 -38.19 53.08
C ASP A 1319 49.64 -38.73 52.49
N SER A 1320 48.53 -38.00 52.66
CA SER A 1320 47.22 -38.49 52.20
C SER A 1320 47.12 -38.49 50.67
N PRO A 1321 46.66 -39.60 50.05
CA PRO A 1321 46.49 -39.68 48.60
C PRO A 1321 45.39 -38.75 48.09
N ASP A 1322 44.45 -38.36 48.97
CA ASP A 1322 43.39 -37.42 48.65
C ASP A 1322 43.92 -35.98 48.53
N LEU A 1323 44.92 -35.57 49.33
CA LEU A 1323 45.57 -34.26 49.17
C LEU A 1323 46.40 -34.21 47.88
N GLN A 1324 47.13 -35.28 47.56
CA GLN A 1324 47.91 -35.37 46.32
C GLN A 1324 47.01 -35.29 45.07
N TRP A 1325 45.86 -35.99 45.10
CA TRP A 1325 44.82 -35.88 44.07
C TRP A 1325 44.27 -34.46 43.95
N PHE A 1326 43.98 -33.81 45.08
CA PHE A 1326 43.40 -32.48 45.11
C PHE A 1326 44.37 -31.44 44.50
N LEU A 1327 45.63 -31.45 44.93
CA LEU A 1327 46.67 -30.57 44.41
C LEU A 1327 46.96 -30.79 42.90
N ALA A 1328 46.71 -32.00 42.37
CA ALA A 1328 46.94 -32.31 40.97
C ALA A 1328 45.78 -31.91 40.03
N LEU A 1329 44.53 -31.89 40.53
CA LEU A 1329 43.35 -31.70 39.68
C LEU A 1329 42.57 -30.40 39.90
N ILE A 1330 42.77 -29.67 41.00
CA ILE A 1330 41.86 -28.57 41.36
C ILE A 1330 41.74 -27.46 40.31
N ASP A 1331 42.85 -27.09 39.64
CA ASP A 1331 42.83 -26.09 38.56
C ASP A 1331 42.03 -26.58 37.32
N TYR A 1332 42.07 -27.88 37.01
CA TYR A 1332 41.24 -28.48 35.96
C TYR A 1332 39.74 -28.46 36.31
N ILE A 1333 39.40 -28.55 37.60
CA ILE A 1333 38.01 -28.49 38.07
C ILE A 1333 37.49 -27.06 37.94
N PHE A 1334 38.28 -26.05 38.32
CA PHE A 1334 37.90 -24.65 38.15
C PHE A 1334 37.61 -24.31 36.69
N ILE A 1335 38.53 -24.67 35.78
CA ILE A 1335 38.33 -24.45 34.34
C ILE A 1335 37.10 -25.22 33.82
N GLY A 1336 36.88 -26.44 34.30
CA GLY A 1336 35.69 -27.24 33.94
C GLY A 1336 34.38 -26.57 34.39
N LEU A 1337 34.32 -26.07 35.62
CA LEU A 1337 33.14 -25.39 36.17
C LEU A 1337 32.90 -24.01 35.53
N ASP A 1338 33.95 -23.27 35.19
CA ASP A 1338 33.86 -22.02 34.44
C ASP A 1338 33.38 -22.28 32.99
N THR A 1339 33.89 -23.33 32.34
CA THR A 1339 33.46 -23.77 31.00
C THR A 1339 31.99 -24.21 31.01
N ALA A 1340 31.56 -24.95 32.04
CA ALA A 1340 30.15 -25.29 32.22
C ALA A 1340 29.28 -24.05 32.41
N THR A 1341 29.71 -23.11 33.26
CA THR A 1341 28.97 -21.85 33.50
C THR A 1341 28.83 -21.02 32.23
N PHE A 1342 29.87 -20.97 31.41
CA PHE A 1342 29.83 -20.33 30.10
C PHE A 1342 28.89 -21.03 29.11
N THR A 1343 28.83 -22.36 29.06
CA THR A 1343 27.89 -23.06 28.17
C THR A 1343 26.43 -22.95 28.63
N TYR A 1344 26.15 -22.86 29.94
CA TYR A 1344 24.81 -22.46 30.43
C TYR A 1344 24.45 -21.04 29.97
N PHE A 1345 25.39 -20.09 30.03
CA PHE A 1345 25.18 -18.70 29.60
C PHE A 1345 24.86 -18.60 28.10
N ASP A 1346 25.67 -19.22 27.26
CA ASP A 1346 25.52 -19.16 25.79
C ASP A 1346 24.19 -19.82 25.34
N TYR A 1347 23.83 -20.97 25.95
CA TYR A 1347 22.53 -21.59 25.76
C TYR A 1347 21.35 -20.65 26.07
N PHE A 1348 21.39 -19.95 27.21
CA PHE A 1348 20.30 -19.05 27.59
C PHE A 1348 20.24 -17.78 26.72
N LEU A 1349 21.35 -17.33 26.14
CA LEU A 1349 21.35 -16.30 25.11
C LEU A 1349 20.68 -16.79 23.82
N GLU A 1350 21.06 -17.96 23.30
CA GLU A 1350 20.47 -18.55 22.09
C GLU A 1350 18.95 -18.75 22.24
N LYS A 1351 18.50 -19.28 23.39
CA LYS A 1351 17.06 -19.44 23.67
C LYS A 1351 16.31 -18.11 23.79
N GLN A 1352 16.97 -17.05 24.24
CA GLN A 1352 16.37 -15.72 24.31
C GLN A 1352 16.23 -15.07 22.91
N GLU A 1353 17.23 -15.20 22.05
CA GLU A 1353 17.15 -14.75 20.66
C GLU A 1353 16.07 -15.52 19.89
N TRP A 1354 16.06 -16.86 20.00
CA TRP A 1354 15.04 -17.71 19.39
C TRP A 1354 13.63 -17.31 19.84
N ALA A 1355 13.42 -17.14 21.16
CA ALA A 1355 12.16 -16.68 21.73
C ALA A 1355 11.67 -15.37 21.09
N ASN A 1356 12.58 -14.41 20.88
CA ASN A 1356 12.25 -13.13 20.27
C ASN A 1356 11.94 -13.23 18.75
N THR A 1357 12.62 -14.11 18.00
CA THR A 1357 12.25 -14.35 16.59
C THR A 1357 10.85 -14.94 16.44
N VAL A 1358 10.47 -15.89 17.31
CA VAL A 1358 9.12 -16.48 17.35
C VAL A 1358 8.07 -15.43 17.76
N LEU A 1359 8.38 -14.64 18.77
CA LEU A 1359 7.56 -13.54 19.28
C LEU A 1359 7.23 -12.50 18.21
N THR A 1360 8.26 -12.00 17.51
CA THR A 1360 8.11 -11.02 16.45
C THR A 1360 7.33 -11.58 15.25
N ALA A 1361 7.56 -12.85 14.90
CA ALA A 1361 6.78 -13.54 13.87
C ALA A 1361 5.28 -13.63 14.23
N ILE A 1362 4.92 -14.09 15.43
CA ILE A 1362 3.52 -14.24 15.87
C ILE A 1362 2.78 -12.90 15.86
N LEU A 1363 3.38 -11.84 16.41
CA LEU A 1363 2.76 -10.51 16.45
C LEU A 1363 2.57 -9.91 15.04
N SER A 1364 3.51 -10.16 14.12
CA SER A 1364 3.37 -9.75 12.71
C SER A 1364 2.21 -10.48 11.99
N VAL A 1365 2.06 -11.79 12.20
CA VAL A 1365 0.98 -12.60 11.62
C VAL A 1365 -0.38 -12.14 12.13
N SER A 1366 -0.50 -11.87 13.43
CA SER A 1366 -1.73 -11.32 14.03
C SER A 1366 -2.16 -9.99 13.39
N CYS A 1367 -1.21 -9.09 13.07
CA CYS A 1367 -1.52 -7.84 12.37
C CYS A 1367 -2.12 -8.07 10.97
N VAL A 1368 -1.59 -9.04 10.22
CA VAL A 1368 -2.11 -9.41 8.90
C VAL A 1368 -3.51 -10.03 9.00
N ILE A 1369 -3.73 -10.93 9.96
CA ILE A 1369 -5.04 -11.57 10.18
C ILE A 1369 -6.12 -10.54 10.49
N LEU A 1370 -5.83 -9.50 11.29
CA LEU A 1370 -6.77 -8.41 11.59
C LEU A 1370 -7.24 -7.66 10.32
N LEU A 1371 -6.33 -7.38 9.38
CA LEU A 1371 -6.67 -6.75 8.10
C LEU A 1371 -7.54 -7.67 7.23
N VAL A 1372 -7.24 -8.98 7.20
CA VAL A 1372 -8.05 -9.97 6.48
C VAL A 1372 -9.45 -10.05 7.06
N VAL A 1373 -9.60 -10.12 8.39
CA VAL A 1373 -10.90 -10.12 9.09
C VAL A 1373 -11.71 -8.85 8.77
N HIS A 1374 -11.07 -7.68 8.72
CA HIS A 1374 -11.74 -6.43 8.33
C HIS A 1374 -12.30 -6.46 6.90
N VAL A 1375 -11.50 -6.92 5.94
CA VAL A 1375 -11.88 -6.96 4.53
C VAL A 1375 -12.92 -8.05 4.23
N VAL A 1376 -12.78 -9.24 4.84
CA VAL A 1376 -13.58 -10.44 4.51
C VAL A 1376 -14.88 -10.52 5.31
N LEU A 1377 -14.93 -10.10 6.58
CA LEU A 1377 -16.13 -10.23 7.41
C LEU A 1377 -16.85 -8.88 7.62
N PHE A 1378 -16.14 -7.86 8.10
CA PHE A 1378 -16.78 -6.60 8.51
C PHE A 1378 -17.33 -5.78 7.32
N ARG A 1379 -16.58 -5.70 6.21
CA ARG A 1379 -16.99 -4.95 5.02
C ARG A 1379 -18.27 -5.49 4.34
N PRO A 1380 -18.41 -6.79 4.00
CA PRO A 1380 -19.65 -7.29 3.39
C PRO A 1380 -20.84 -7.24 4.36
N PHE A 1381 -20.62 -7.45 5.66
CA PHE A 1381 -21.68 -7.31 6.67
C PHE A 1381 -22.30 -5.90 6.68
N MET A 1382 -21.47 -4.86 6.69
CA MET A 1382 -21.95 -3.46 6.65
C MET A 1382 -22.68 -3.12 5.34
N ASN A 1383 -22.25 -3.67 4.21
CA ASN A 1383 -22.97 -3.53 2.95
C ASN A 1383 -24.36 -4.20 3.02
N HIS A 1384 -24.47 -5.38 3.64
CA HIS A 1384 -25.74 -6.09 3.76
C HIS A 1384 -26.77 -5.32 4.62
N LEU A 1385 -26.35 -4.76 5.77
CA LEU A 1385 -27.23 -3.91 6.59
C LEU A 1385 -27.73 -2.67 5.83
N ARG A 1386 -26.85 -2.02 5.06
CA ARG A 1386 -27.20 -0.87 4.22
C ARG A 1386 -28.24 -1.24 3.16
N ILE A 1387 -28.09 -2.40 2.50
CA ILE A 1387 -29.05 -2.90 1.51
C ILE A 1387 -30.41 -3.15 2.17
N GLN A 1388 -30.47 -3.85 3.30
CA GLN A 1388 -31.75 -4.15 3.96
C GLN A 1388 -32.56 -2.89 4.32
N HIS A 1389 -31.88 -1.82 4.76
CA HIS A 1389 -32.52 -0.54 5.10
C HIS A 1389 -33.09 0.19 3.86
N ILE A 1390 -32.41 0.11 2.71
CA ILE A 1390 -32.90 0.64 1.43
C ILE A 1390 -34.18 -0.10 0.98
N HIS A 1391 -34.24 -1.43 1.13
CA HIS A 1391 -35.43 -2.22 0.77
C HIS A 1391 -36.66 -1.83 1.60
N THR A 1392 -36.50 -1.52 2.90
CA THR A 1392 -37.62 -1.10 3.76
C THR A 1392 -38.17 0.28 3.39
N LEU A 1393 -37.31 1.21 2.99
CA LEU A 1393 -37.73 2.53 2.51
C LEU A 1393 -38.40 2.45 1.13
N ALA A 1394 -37.97 1.51 0.28
CA ALA A 1394 -38.57 1.23 -1.03
C ALA A 1394 -40.07 0.91 -0.93
N LEU A 1395 -40.40 -0.03 -0.03
CA LEU A 1395 -41.76 -0.49 0.19
C LEU A 1395 -42.67 0.68 0.55
N LEU A 1396 -42.30 1.48 1.56
CA LEU A 1396 -43.10 2.61 2.02
C LEU A 1396 -43.42 3.64 0.93
N ARG A 1397 -42.54 3.85 -0.05
CA ARG A 1397 -42.79 4.76 -1.18
C ARG A 1397 -43.85 4.23 -2.15
N LEU A 1398 -43.87 2.92 -2.41
CA LEU A 1398 -44.79 2.28 -3.37
C LEU A 1398 -46.25 2.23 -2.90
N ALA A 1399 -46.50 2.40 -1.60
CA ALA A 1399 -47.85 2.39 -1.03
C ALA A 1399 -48.72 3.52 -1.62
N PRO A 1400 -49.89 3.21 -2.22
CA PRO A 1400 -50.94 4.19 -2.52
C PRO A 1400 -51.37 4.93 -1.25
N ASP A 1401 -51.91 6.14 -1.40
CA ASP A 1401 -52.33 6.97 -0.27
C ASP A 1401 -53.35 6.23 0.62
N ASP A 1402 -54.28 5.48 0.01
CA ASP A 1402 -55.26 4.61 0.69
C ASP A 1402 -54.65 3.58 1.67
N ILE A 1403 -53.39 3.18 1.45
CA ILE A 1403 -52.66 2.20 2.29
C ILE A 1403 -51.75 2.91 3.31
N ARG A 1404 -51.29 4.13 3.00
CA ARG A 1404 -50.39 4.91 3.89
C ARG A 1404 -51.06 5.36 5.19
N TYR A 1405 -52.38 5.51 5.21
CA TYR A 1405 -53.15 5.92 6.39
C TYR A 1405 -53.70 4.75 7.22
N MET A 1406 -53.31 3.51 6.92
CA MET A 1406 -53.83 2.32 7.60
C MET A 1406 -53.07 2.04 8.91
N GLU A 1407 -53.68 2.35 10.06
CA GLU A 1407 -53.09 2.11 11.37
C GLU A 1407 -53.19 0.62 11.78
N VAL A 1408 -52.04 -0.06 11.80
CA VAL A 1408 -51.89 -1.38 12.44
C VAL A 1408 -51.51 -1.17 13.90
N SER A 1409 -52.38 -1.60 14.83
CA SER A 1409 -52.14 -1.48 16.27
C SER A 1409 -50.97 -2.37 16.71
N ASP A 1410 -50.17 -1.89 17.66
CA ASP A 1410 -48.96 -2.63 18.11
C ASP A 1410 -49.32 -4.00 18.73
N LYS A 1411 -50.55 -4.19 19.25
CA LYS A 1411 -51.07 -5.51 19.66
C LYS A 1411 -51.01 -6.57 18.56
N VAL A 1412 -51.34 -6.21 17.31
CA VAL A 1412 -51.29 -7.13 16.16
C VAL A 1412 -49.84 -7.48 15.78
N ILE A 1413 -48.86 -6.73 16.28
CA ILE A 1413 -47.43 -6.96 16.04
C ILE A 1413 -46.80 -7.74 17.21
N ASP A 1414 -47.30 -7.58 18.44
CA ASP A 1414 -46.82 -8.30 19.64
C ASP A 1414 -47.54 -9.63 19.91
N GLU A 1415 -48.75 -9.85 19.34
CA GLU A 1415 -49.44 -11.16 19.34
C GLU A 1415 -48.89 -12.15 18.29
N ASP A 1416 -48.01 -11.70 17.37
CA ASP A 1416 -47.56 -12.45 16.18
C ASP A 1416 -46.06 -12.85 16.15
#